data_AF-A0AA43IFC1-F1
#
_entry.id   AF-A0AA43IFC1-F1
#
_cell.length_a   1.000
_cell.length_b   1.000
_cell.length_c   1.000
_cell.angle_alpha   90.00
_cell.angle_beta   90.00
_cell.angle_gamma   90.00
#
_symmetry.space_group_name_H-M   'P 1'
#
loop_
_entity.id
_entity.type
_entity.pdbx_description
1 polymer ?
#
loop_
_entity_poly.entity_id
_entity_poly.type
_entity_poly.pdbx_seq_one_letter_code
_entity_poly.pdbx_strand_id
1 'polypeptide(L)'
;MTIYNKTAWKDHIVDSGGAVVQQGTPLSAGNLNRIEEGLANATAMLPGELGAAIAHSGVLDHVANATTTSQATAAGQVYLNGGIDWANTFGVRAFQSLIAGSVIPLPTTGINKILLPAPPSEGTRDDLVFLEAWRDQSTQAWQTRIRIASGVDFSKYSLDGFYVTGTSWANVNRTVTGQGGNTAPLAQNTSSSMSDSGAFVPAGVSSAFNTNYPNTDDQGLYITGNGSATSKASLKTYDGYVYAIPLFKVNRRNSGGYSTNNPNGARDFYQVLTTTLPSTSGSFNPKEVRQVSVPSTTGMRVGDVLTRVGSPSFTLDVVSIESATLVTVKESSNNTGSFQVGVTGQTWTLSKSDRPDGLYANIIDERDITDLRHKTYLVAPSYEQLLIDGTDQILRGASQVERKKAMRKTYVGVRKTPLDANHVFYASLDGTLTAEIGGKLSLGSGIFQPGATGGAYQFNLDSVNPVALGGVLSPNVGTVEFFLKKQGKGTTTEGILELETTEGKRAFALLCRQDETIQVVAFTSTTSDDQNPAVFVPLPLGPLLHIRVTWELNVGIMVYVNGKLTGQGTYNTPMLPPSKILLGAVRQQNPGAGISFQASNKFTVSDVVVSSVNRGASFATLPADFIAGYADITAALSDQRRINSDAQTSQKSYAAAKVKNQPQERCITVTKGTGTNTAAWEAGDKIKLKGLAGEIIGGIIDADTALAKVTGFTDATHITVDDVSKLAVNDTFTVVYSTGTSGQKTITGIDVATKTLTITPYTDIAILGGTLYETTASSSSPVVRAIIAGTSTVVPGTWANLGTNEAEVTMGVLPGGLVAQDIIIEYSLNMPAGQGSLYQVFTKTLVGEANGKKLITGTVAITDDFAGKVAGSTTANPHKAYSAVGSALATPSAPGTEFAQADYDAVKLQDNSLKVTTTSVPGQQAQVLISVDIIRAFEDKYGKIPGAYTLAEKVAWLKANTGINYSIWVYGAGSSGNKATLSYYESGTWATPIGGMINTGNTVARLTRSLSLVNAIIQPDGLAHAIVYAESSDGTTASTLYLDHFSVEFYLYPVKTGYDLLVPENPRRDAGLAGVLYVRRQTREVESLFPGNDEDNGIVVIGDYLPTQDYTTVMNPAALAGAVDVLLSQQGFVTTAGTNKAYGDSNSYANAIARLMGPGSDLNYKVDPQSLVSTQTFEGSFSSGAMRYWYIEAPYSTGLAAAAYTDGIPNWAKSITEFLGGYPALVQYNGELLLRIAFRPRSTLGPVGIGGTTSIVTFYRLPGRPLVKI
;
A
#
# COMPACT_ATOMS: atom_id res chain seq x y z
N MET A 1 -43.96 15.68 -17.79
CA MET A 1 -43.36 15.46 -19.11
C MET A 1 -44.50 15.49 -20.12
N THR A 2 -44.54 16.47 -21.00
CA THR A 2 -45.58 16.57 -22.04
C THR A 2 -45.31 15.50 -23.08
N ILE A 3 -46.27 14.62 -23.35
CA ILE A 3 -46.16 13.57 -24.37
C ILE A 3 -45.87 14.23 -25.71
N TYR A 4 -44.75 13.87 -26.34
CA TYR A 4 -44.40 14.36 -27.67
C TYR A 4 -45.46 13.89 -28.68
N ASN A 5 -46.14 14.82 -29.35
CA ASN A 5 -47.11 14.48 -30.39
C ASN A 5 -46.41 14.40 -31.75
N LYS A 6 -46.27 13.18 -32.29
CA LYS A 6 -45.63 12.89 -33.58
C LYS A 6 -46.26 13.73 -34.69
N THR A 7 -45.44 14.50 -35.41
CA THR A 7 -45.91 15.18 -36.63
C THR A 7 -45.80 14.21 -37.80
N ALA A 8 -46.91 13.94 -38.48
CA ALA A 8 -46.91 13.12 -39.69
C ALA A 8 -46.45 13.97 -40.88
N TRP A 9 -45.15 13.95 -41.16
CA TRP A 9 -44.56 14.66 -42.28
C TRP A 9 -45.03 14.03 -43.59
N LYS A 10 -45.62 14.86 -44.45
CA LYS A 10 -46.00 14.51 -45.82
C LYS A 10 -45.40 15.55 -46.74
N ASP A 11 -44.88 15.12 -47.88
CA ASP A 11 -44.36 16.06 -48.85
C ASP A 11 -45.52 16.52 -49.74
N HIS A 12 -45.65 17.84 -49.90
CA HIS A 12 -46.72 18.46 -50.66
C HIS A 12 -46.09 19.16 -51.86
N ILE A 13 -46.37 18.67 -53.06
CA ILE A 13 -46.15 19.47 -54.25
C ILE A 13 -47.39 20.35 -54.39
N VAL A 14 -47.21 21.66 -54.23
CA VAL A 14 -48.27 22.64 -54.44
C VAL A 14 -48.12 23.29 -55.81
N ASP A 15 -49.24 23.59 -56.45
CA ASP A 15 -49.25 24.40 -57.66
C ASP A 15 -48.95 25.88 -57.35
N SER A 16 -48.89 26.72 -58.39
CA SER A 16 -48.63 28.15 -58.25
C SER A 16 -49.71 28.92 -57.47
N GLY A 17 -50.87 28.31 -57.23
CA GLY A 17 -51.94 28.84 -56.38
C GLY A 17 -51.88 28.34 -54.94
N GLY A 18 -50.91 27.48 -54.60
CA GLY A 18 -50.75 26.89 -53.28
C GLY A 18 -51.61 25.63 -53.04
N ALA A 19 -52.30 25.10 -54.05
CA ALA A 19 -53.10 23.89 -53.91
C ALA A 19 -52.21 22.65 -54.06
N VAL A 20 -52.32 21.70 -53.13
CA VAL A 20 -51.54 20.45 -53.14
C VAL A 20 -51.97 19.57 -54.32
N VAL A 21 -51.12 19.43 -55.33
CA VAL A 21 -51.35 18.65 -56.55
C VAL A 21 -50.79 17.23 -56.49
N GLN A 22 -49.83 16.97 -55.58
CA GLN A 22 -49.35 15.62 -55.29
C GLN A 22 -49.01 15.47 -53.80
N GLN A 23 -49.48 14.39 -53.18
CA GLN A 23 -49.19 14.04 -51.79
C GLN A 23 -48.67 12.60 -51.73
N GLY A 24 -47.49 12.41 -51.13
CA GLY A 24 -46.87 11.10 -50.93
C GLY A 24 -45.85 11.12 -49.80
N THR A 25 -45.26 9.97 -49.52
CA THR A 25 -44.12 9.86 -48.58
C THR A 25 -42.83 9.65 -49.39
N PRO A 26 -42.26 10.69 -50.02
CA PRO A 26 -40.93 10.57 -50.61
C PRO A 26 -39.87 10.39 -49.51
N LEU A 27 -38.65 10.05 -49.92
CA LEU A 27 -37.52 9.69 -49.04
C LEU A 27 -37.28 10.70 -47.90
N SER A 28 -37.48 12.00 -48.17
CA SER A 28 -37.35 13.12 -47.23
C SER A 28 -38.37 13.05 -46.08
N ALA A 29 -39.67 12.93 -46.40
CA ALA A 29 -40.74 12.79 -45.42
C ALA A 29 -40.64 11.47 -44.64
N GLY A 30 -40.19 10.39 -45.30
CA GLY A 30 -39.91 9.12 -44.63
C GLY A 30 -38.81 9.22 -43.58
N ASN A 31 -37.72 9.94 -43.88
CA ASN A 31 -36.63 10.16 -42.92
C ASN A 31 -37.07 11.07 -41.76
N LEU A 32 -37.84 12.13 -42.02
CA LEU A 32 -38.39 12.99 -40.97
C LEU A 32 -39.35 12.22 -40.06
N ASN A 33 -40.23 11.40 -40.62
CA ASN A 33 -41.12 10.55 -39.82
C ASN A 33 -40.36 9.52 -38.95
N ARG A 34 -39.19 9.05 -39.39
CA ARG A 34 -38.32 8.16 -38.58
C ARG A 34 -37.62 8.93 -37.46
N ILE A 35 -37.17 10.16 -37.71
CA ILE A 35 -36.58 11.03 -36.68
C ILE A 35 -37.62 11.35 -35.60
N GLU A 36 -38.83 11.73 -36.01
CA GLU A 36 -39.97 11.96 -35.11
C GLU A 36 -40.33 10.73 -34.29
N GLU A 37 -40.28 9.55 -34.90
CA GLU A 37 -40.54 8.28 -34.21
C GLU A 37 -39.43 7.93 -33.22
N GLY A 38 -38.16 8.17 -33.57
CA GLY A 38 -37.04 8.06 -32.65
C GLY A 38 -37.18 9.01 -31.45
N LEU A 39 -37.59 10.25 -31.70
CA LEU A 39 -37.82 11.26 -30.65
C LEU A 39 -39.02 10.88 -29.77
N ALA A 40 -40.14 10.45 -30.37
CA ALA A 40 -41.31 9.97 -29.65
C ALA A 40 -40.95 8.77 -28.76
N ASN A 41 -40.24 7.78 -29.30
CA ASN A 41 -39.79 6.60 -28.56
C ASN A 41 -38.84 6.98 -27.41
N ALA A 42 -37.90 7.91 -27.64
CA ALA A 42 -37.01 8.41 -26.60
C ALA A 42 -37.75 9.17 -25.50
N THR A 43 -38.77 9.96 -25.84
CA THR A 43 -39.61 10.68 -24.86
C THR A 43 -40.60 9.78 -24.12
N ALA A 44 -40.93 8.60 -24.67
CA ALA A 44 -41.79 7.61 -24.04
C ALA A 44 -41.06 6.74 -23.00
N MET A 45 -39.72 6.73 -23.01
CA MET A 45 -38.92 6.11 -21.95
C MET A 45 -39.04 6.93 -20.67
N LEU A 46 -39.32 6.27 -19.54
CA LEU A 46 -39.29 6.90 -18.22
C LEU A 46 -37.88 7.47 -17.96
N PRO A 47 -37.72 8.54 -17.15
CA PRO A 47 -36.40 9.08 -16.82
C PRO A 47 -35.40 8.05 -16.27
N GLY A 48 -35.90 7.02 -15.57
CA GLY A 48 -35.09 5.88 -15.12
C GLY A 48 -34.75 4.86 -16.21
N GLU A 49 -35.57 4.71 -17.25
CA GLU A 49 -35.31 3.85 -18.41
C GLU A 49 -34.35 4.51 -19.39
N LEU A 50 -34.47 5.83 -19.58
CA LEU A 50 -33.51 6.63 -20.33
C LEU A 50 -32.17 6.63 -19.58
N GLY A 51 -32.19 6.87 -18.26
CA GLY A 51 -31.00 6.72 -17.41
C GLY A 51 -30.36 5.33 -17.53
N ALA A 52 -31.14 4.24 -17.49
CA ALA A 52 -30.63 2.89 -17.70
C ALA A 52 -30.07 2.65 -19.11
N ALA A 53 -30.72 3.19 -20.16
CA ALA A 53 -30.25 3.12 -21.53
C ALA A 53 -28.95 3.89 -21.78
N ILE A 54 -28.65 4.93 -20.97
CA ILE A 54 -27.44 5.77 -21.09
C ILE A 54 -26.35 5.39 -20.05
N ALA A 55 -26.70 4.72 -18.94
CA ALA A 55 -25.83 4.54 -17.78
C ALA A 55 -25.25 3.11 -17.59
N HIS A 56 -25.05 2.35 -18.66
CA HIS A 56 -24.29 1.09 -18.54
C HIS A 56 -22.80 1.41 -18.50
N SER A 57 -22.35 1.72 -17.28
CA SER A 57 -20.97 2.02 -16.87
C SER A 57 -19.99 0.90 -17.27
N GLY A 58 -18.70 1.26 -17.37
CA GLY A 58 -17.59 0.34 -17.69
C GLY A 58 -17.18 -0.51 -16.48
N VAL A 59 -18.10 -0.69 -15.55
CA VAL A 59 -18.03 -1.65 -14.45
C VAL A 59 -19.17 -2.61 -14.73
N LEU A 60 -18.83 -3.87 -15.00
CA LEU A 60 -19.80 -4.95 -15.12
C LEU A 60 -20.63 -5.00 -13.83
N ASP A 61 -21.82 -4.42 -13.86
CA ASP A 61 -22.83 -4.64 -12.82
C ASP A 61 -23.32 -6.08 -13.01
N HIS A 62 -22.92 -6.95 -12.10
CA HIS A 62 -23.27 -8.36 -12.11
C HIS A 62 -24.00 -8.72 -10.82
N VAL A 63 -24.96 -9.65 -10.91
CA VAL A 63 -25.59 -10.23 -9.72
C VAL A 63 -24.98 -11.60 -9.48
N ALA A 64 -24.06 -11.71 -8.53
CA ALA A 64 -23.51 -12.98 -8.10
C ALA A 64 -24.58 -13.80 -7.33
N ASN A 65 -24.65 -15.12 -7.57
CA ASN A 65 -25.51 -16.06 -6.85
C ASN A 65 -27.02 -15.80 -6.95
N ALA A 66 -27.51 -15.34 -8.10
CA ALA A 66 -28.95 -15.25 -8.36
C ALA A 66 -29.58 -16.65 -8.39
N THR A 67 -30.19 -17.06 -7.27
CA THR A 67 -30.86 -18.36 -7.11
C THR A 67 -32.27 -18.40 -7.71
N THR A 68 -32.83 -17.24 -8.10
CA THR A 68 -34.15 -17.11 -8.73
C THR A 68 -34.13 -16.09 -9.88
N THR A 69 -35.11 -16.18 -10.78
CA THR A 69 -35.28 -15.30 -11.97
C THR A 69 -35.57 -13.83 -11.65
N SER A 70 -35.65 -13.43 -10.38
CA SER A 70 -36.19 -12.16 -9.91
C SER A 70 -35.16 -11.15 -9.37
N GLN A 71 -33.85 -11.43 -9.39
CA GLN A 71 -32.87 -10.57 -8.67
C GLN A 71 -32.19 -9.46 -9.47
N ALA A 72 -32.25 -9.46 -10.79
CA ALA A 72 -31.67 -8.37 -11.56
C ALA A 72 -32.74 -7.37 -11.97
N THR A 73 -32.46 -6.13 -11.62
CA THR A 73 -33.39 -5.02 -11.71
C THR A 73 -33.07 -4.09 -12.89
N ALA A 74 -31.85 -4.15 -13.43
CA ALA A 74 -31.42 -3.33 -14.57
C ALA A 74 -31.43 -4.10 -15.92
N ALA A 75 -31.72 -3.40 -17.02
CA ALA A 75 -31.56 -3.91 -18.38
C ALA A 75 -30.08 -4.20 -18.66
N GLY A 76 -29.77 -5.19 -19.52
CA GLY A 76 -28.39 -5.44 -19.95
C GLY A 76 -27.41 -5.97 -18.88
N GLN A 77 -27.88 -6.23 -17.67
CA GLN A 77 -27.09 -6.78 -16.57
C GLN A 77 -26.64 -8.22 -16.88
N VAL A 78 -25.40 -8.56 -16.52
CA VAL A 78 -24.82 -9.89 -16.70
C VAL A 78 -25.12 -10.77 -15.47
N TYR A 79 -25.50 -12.01 -15.70
CA TYR A 79 -25.83 -12.99 -14.67
C TYR A 79 -24.86 -14.15 -14.70
N LEU A 80 -24.35 -14.43 -13.52
CA LEU A 80 -23.43 -15.52 -13.27
C LEU A 80 -24.01 -16.35 -12.15
N ASN A 81 -24.17 -17.65 -12.41
CA ASN A 81 -24.64 -18.59 -11.41
C ASN A 81 -23.69 -19.79 -11.41
N GLY A 82 -23.27 -20.22 -10.22
CA GLY A 82 -22.32 -21.32 -10.04
C GLY A 82 -22.91 -22.73 -10.20
N GLY A 83 -24.18 -22.87 -10.61
CA GLY A 83 -24.82 -24.18 -10.82
C GLY A 83 -24.47 -24.85 -12.16
N ILE A 84 -24.67 -26.18 -12.27
CA ILE A 84 -24.36 -26.95 -13.49
C ILE A 84 -25.21 -26.52 -14.70
N ASP A 85 -26.43 -26.01 -14.46
CA ASP A 85 -27.33 -25.48 -15.49
C ASP A 85 -26.78 -24.22 -16.18
N TRP A 86 -25.62 -23.76 -15.72
CA TRP A 86 -24.85 -22.64 -16.21
C TRP A 86 -23.46 -23.06 -16.71
N ALA A 87 -23.23 -24.36 -16.89
CA ALA A 87 -22.02 -24.84 -17.56
C ALA A 87 -21.92 -24.22 -18.97
N ASN A 88 -20.78 -23.60 -19.21
CA ASN A 88 -20.43 -22.80 -20.38
C ASN A 88 -21.42 -21.68 -20.69
N THR A 89 -22.22 -21.26 -19.72
CA THR A 89 -23.34 -20.37 -19.96
C THR A 89 -23.29 -19.19 -19.00
N PHE A 90 -23.56 -18.00 -19.51
CA PHE A 90 -23.90 -16.83 -18.69
C PHE A 90 -25.14 -16.16 -19.23
N GLY A 91 -25.75 -15.28 -18.44
CA GLY A 91 -27.05 -14.70 -18.72
C GLY A 91 -26.91 -13.23 -18.99
N VAL A 92 -27.72 -12.70 -19.89
CA VAL A 92 -27.81 -11.26 -20.13
C VAL A 92 -29.27 -10.86 -20.12
N ARG A 93 -29.63 -9.87 -19.29
CA ARG A 93 -31.01 -9.38 -19.29
C ARG A 93 -31.30 -8.67 -20.61
N ALA A 94 -32.53 -8.77 -21.07
CA ALA A 94 -32.99 -7.95 -22.19
C ALA A 94 -32.58 -6.48 -22.02
N PHE A 95 -32.04 -5.90 -23.09
CA PHE A 95 -31.77 -4.48 -23.23
C PHE A 95 -32.24 -4.02 -24.61
N GLN A 96 -32.37 -2.71 -24.79
CA GLN A 96 -32.70 -2.10 -26.07
C GLN A 96 -31.44 -1.48 -26.66
N SER A 97 -31.28 -1.60 -27.98
CA SER A 97 -30.23 -0.90 -28.73
C SER A 97 -30.86 -0.08 -29.83
N LEU A 98 -30.18 0.98 -30.26
CA LEU A 98 -30.55 1.75 -31.43
C LEU A 98 -29.62 1.36 -32.59
N ILE A 99 -30.17 1.10 -33.77
CA ILE A 99 -29.41 1.01 -35.02
C ILE A 99 -30.09 1.92 -36.03
N ALA A 100 -29.35 2.91 -36.55
CA ALA A 100 -29.86 3.93 -37.46
C ALA A 100 -31.16 4.58 -36.94
N GLY A 101 -31.21 4.89 -35.64
CA GLY A 101 -32.35 5.54 -34.97
C GLY A 101 -33.58 4.64 -34.74
N SER A 102 -33.55 3.36 -35.16
CA SER A 102 -34.61 2.39 -34.86
C SER A 102 -34.31 1.64 -33.57
N VAL A 103 -35.29 1.53 -32.68
CA VAL A 103 -35.21 0.67 -31.50
C VAL A 103 -35.25 -0.78 -31.95
N ILE A 104 -34.22 -1.53 -31.55
CA ILE A 104 -34.10 -2.94 -31.83
C ILE A 104 -34.34 -3.71 -30.52
N PRO A 105 -35.43 -4.49 -30.43
CA PRO A 105 -35.68 -5.34 -29.28
C PRO A 105 -34.77 -6.58 -29.33
N LEU A 106 -34.14 -6.90 -28.21
CA LEU A 106 -33.54 -8.22 -28.01
C LEU A 106 -34.62 -9.30 -27.87
N PRO A 107 -34.28 -10.58 -28.11
CA PRO A 107 -35.21 -11.68 -27.95
C PRO A 107 -35.68 -11.77 -26.49
N THR A 108 -36.98 -11.58 -26.28
CA THR A 108 -37.74 -11.86 -25.04
C THR A 108 -37.49 -10.98 -23.81
N THR A 109 -38.49 -10.93 -22.92
CA THR A 109 -38.55 -10.12 -21.69
C THR A 109 -37.80 -10.73 -20.49
N GLY A 110 -36.89 -11.69 -20.72
CA GLY A 110 -36.23 -12.49 -19.68
C GLY A 110 -34.69 -12.42 -19.67
N ILE A 111 -34.06 -13.45 -19.08
CA ILE A 111 -32.61 -13.67 -19.11
C ILE A 111 -32.26 -14.48 -20.34
N ASN A 112 -31.50 -13.89 -21.26
CA ASN A 112 -30.96 -14.59 -22.41
C ASN A 112 -29.74 -15.40 -21.97
N LYS A 113 -29.87 -16.74 -21.93
CA LYS A 113 -28.75 -17.66 -21.66
C LYS A 113 -27.85 -17.78 -22.90
N ILE A 114 -26.58 -17.43 -22.75
CA ILE A 114 -25.57 -17.44 -23.80
C ILE A 114 -24.69 -18.66 -23.59
N LEU A 115 -24.91 -19.71 -24.39
CA LEU A 115 -24.16 -20.96 -24.32
C LEU A 115 -22.88 -20.90 -25.17
N LEU A 116 -21.73 -20.76 -24.52
CA LEU A 116 -20.40 -20.79 -25.13
C LEU A 116 -19.98 -22.24 -25.44
N PRO A 117 -19.07 -22.47 -26.41
CA PRO A 117 -18.48 -23.78 -26.62
C PRO A 117 -17.68 -24.26 -25.41
N ALA A 118 -17.47 -25.57 -25.31
CA ALA A 118 -16.64 -26.18 -24.26
C ALA A 118 -15.28 -25.47 -24.12
N PRO A 119 -14.72 -25.35 -22.90
CA PRO A 119 -13.42 -24.73 -22.70
C PRO A 119 -12.33 -25.44 -23.51
N PRO A 120 -11.25 -24.74 -23.91
CA PRO A 120 -10.11 -25.39 -24.55
C PRO A 120 -9.47 -26.41 -23.58
N SER A 121 -8.83 -27.46 -24.10
CA SER A 121 -8.14 -28.45 -23.26
C SER A 121 -6.79 -27.95 -22.72
N GLU A 122 -6.18 -26.98 -23.39
CA GLU A 122 -4.91 -26.34 -23.03
C GLU A 122 -4.89 -24.86 -23.43
N GLY A 123 -3.93 -24.08 -22.91
CA GLY A 123 -3.75 -22.67 -23.28
C GLY A 123 -4.90 -21.75 -22.80
N THR A 124 -5.22 -20.74 -23.60
CA THR A 124 -6.30 -19.75 -23.40
C THR A 124 -7.08 -19.61 -24.69
N ARG A 125 -8.40 -19.38 -24.61
CA ARG A 125 -9.23 -19.05 -25.77
C ARG A 125 -10.10 -17.84 -25.44
N ASP A 126 -10.17 -16.85 -26.32
CA ASP A 126 -11.11 -15.74 -26.17
C ASP A 126 -12.30 -15.95 -27.10
N ASP A 127 -13.52 -15.85 -26.57
CA ASP A 127 -14.75 -15.96 -27.33
C ASP A 127 -15.40 -14.57 -27.46
N LEU A 128 -15.85 -14.19 -28.65
CA LEU A 128 -16.58 -12.94 -28.91
C LEU A 128 -18.08 -13.21 -28.88
N VAL A 129 -18.79 -12.47 -28.04
CA VAL A 129 -20.25 -12.44 -27.99
C VAL A 129 -20.73 -11.12 -28.57
N PHE A 130 -21.64 -11.17 -29.54
CA PHE A 130 -22.14 -9.98 -30.23
C PHE A 130 -23.65 -10.10 -30.54
N LEU A 131 -24.33 -8.95 -30.60
CA LEU A 131 -25.69 -8.84 -31.08
C LEU A 131 -25.65 -8.73 -32.61
N GLU A 132 -26.33 -9.62 -33.30
CA GLU A 132 -26.56 -9.53 -34.74
C GLU A 132 -28.00 -9.11 -35.00
N ALA A 133 -28.19 -8.10 -35.85
CA ALA A 133 -29.50 -7.56 -36.21
C ALA A 133 -29.63 -7.42 -37.73
N TRP A 134 -30.83 -7.66 -38.27
CA TRP A 134 -31.11 -7.46 -39.69
C TRP A 134 -32.58 -7.12 -39.92
N ARG A 135 -32.88 -6.54 -41.08
CA ARG A 135 -34.27 -6.39 -41.54
C ARG A 135 -34.66 -7.59 -42.37
N ASP A 136 -35.65 -8.34 -41.93
CA ASP A 136 -36.12 -9.53 -42.63
C ASP A 136 -36.56 -9.20 -44.06
N GLN A 137 -36.14 -10.01 -45.05
CA GLN A 137 -36.40 -9.73 -46.46
C GLN A 137 -37.89 -9.67 -46.81
N SER A 138 -38.71 -10.47 -46.12
CA SER A 138 -40.14 -10.62 -46.44
C SER A 138 -41.02 -9.65 -45.65
N THR A 139 -40.77 -9.52 -44.35
CA THR A 139 -41.59 -8.74 -43.42
C THR A 139 -41.05 -7.33 -43.19
N GLN A 140 -39.80 -7.06 -43.56
CA GLN A 140 -39.06 -5.82 -43.28
C GLN A 140 -38.89 -5.51 -41.78
N ALA A 141 -39.38 -6.38 -40.91
CA ALA A 141 -39.26 -6.23 -39.47
C ALA A 141 -37.81 -6.44 -39.03
N TRP A 142 -37.41 -5.72 -37.99
CA TRP A 142 -36.13 -5.98 -37.32
C TRP A 142 -36.17 -7.35 -36.66
N GLN A 143 -35.12 -8.13 -36.92
CA GLN A 143 -34.85 -9.41 -36.29
C GLN A 143 -33.50 -9.33 -35.60
N THR A 144 -33.36 -10.02 -34.47
CA THR A 144 -32.13 -10.05 -33.68
C THR A 144 -31.78 -11.44 -33.20
N ARG A 145 -30.49 -11.64 -32.96
CA ARG A 145 -29.96 -12.82 -32.27
C ARG A 145 -28.64 -12.49 -31.58
N ILE A 146 -28.36 -13.14 -30.47
CA ILE A 146 -27.02 -13.13 -29.87
C ILE A 146 -26.19 -14.23 -30.52
N ARG A 147 -24.98 -13.89 -30.96
CA ARG A 147 -24.04 -14.82 -31.59
C ARG A 147 -22.73 -14.89 -30.84
N ILE A 148 -22.07 -16.02 -31.03
CA ILE A 148 -20.81 -16.36 -30.39
C ILE A 148 -19.85 -16.75 -31.51
N ALA A 149 -18.66 -16.15 -31.51
CA ALA A 149 -17.53 -16.57 -32.31
C ALA A 149 -16.41 -17.00 -31.37
N SER A 150 -16.08 -18.29 -31.38
CA SER A 150 -15.07 -18.84 -30.48
C SER A 150 -13.65 -18.71 -31.03
N GLY A 151 -12.68 -18.50 -30.13
CA GLY A 151 -11.26 -18.44 -30.51
C GLY A 151 -10.91 -17.23 -31.36
N VAL A 152 -11.50 -16.08 -31.05
CA VAL A 152 -11.13 -14.80 -31.66
C VAL A 152 -9.77 -14.37 -31.12
N ASP A 153 -8.86 -14.03 -32.03
CA ASP A 153 -7.54 -13.52 -31.67
C ASP A 153 -7.63 -12.01 -31.37
N PHE A 154 -7.89 -11.67 -30.10
CA PHE A 154 -7.89 -10.28 -29.63
C PHE A 154 -6.49 -9.66 -29.52
N SER A 155 -5.40 -10.40 -29.77
CA SER A 155 -4.09 -9.76 -29.95
C SER A 155 -3.98 -9.10 -31.33
N LYS A 156 -4.68 -9.67 -32.32
CA LYS A 156 -4.84 -9.11 -33.65
C LYS A 156 -6.00 -8.10 -33.71
N TYR A 157 -7.21 -8.50 -33.29
CA TYR A 157 -8.44 -7.70 -33.35
C TYR A 157 -8.73 -7.03 -31.99
N SER A 158 -7.80 -6.18 -31.55
CA SER A 158 -7.69 -5.77 -30.14
C SER A 158 -8.77 -4.86 -29.60
N LEU A 159 -9.60 -4.25 -30.45
CA LEU A 159 -10.65 -3.33 -30.01
C LEU A 159 -11.95 -4.07 -29.65
N ASP A 160 -12.47 -4.89 -30.57
CA ASP A 160 -13.83 -5.42 -30.49
C ASP A 160 -13.99 -6.82 -31.08
N GLY A 161 -12.89 -7.42 -31.56
CA GLY A 161 -12.89 -8.75 -32.15
C GLY A 161 -13.37 -8.82 -33.61
N PHE A 162 -13.74 -7.70 -34.24
CA PHE A 162 -14.19 -7.68 -35.65
C PHE A 162 -13.13 -7.13 -36.61
N TYR A 163 -12.36 -6.14 -36.20
CA TYR A 163 -11.51 -5.37 -37.12
C TYR A 163 -10.23 -4.84 -36.46
N VAL A 164 -9.18 -4.68 -37.26
CA VAL A 164 -7.91 -4.00 -36.88
C VAL A 164 -7.82 -2.67 -37.63
N THR A 165 -7.28 -1.64 -37.00
CA THR A 165 -7.12 -0.32 -37.62
C THR A 165 -6.32 -0.39 -38.94
N GLY A 166 -6.89 0.12 -40.04
CA GLY A 166 -6.20 0.29 -41.33
C GLY A 166 -7.01 -0.16 -42.56
N THR A 167 -6.77 0.45 -43.71
CA THR A 167 -7.59 0.32 -44.92
C THR A 167 -7.35 -0.96 -45.75
N SER A 168 -7.03 -2.10 -45.12
CA SER A 168 -6.79 -3.38 -45.81
C SER A 168 -7.80 -4.46 -45.43
N TRP A 169 -8.27 -5.26 -46.40
CA TRP A 169 -9.11 -6.44 -46.14
C TRP A 169 -8.43 -7.49 -45.24
N ALA A 170 -7.09 -7.46 -45.14
CA ALA A 170 -6.33 -8.32 -44.22
C ALA A 170 -6.64 -8.03 -42.73
N ASN A 171 -7.25 -6.88 -42.45
CA ASN A 171 -7.55 -6.38 -41.12
C ASN A 171 -8.95 -6.77 -40.62
N VAL A 172 -9.78 -7.39 -41.45
CA VAL A 172 -11.12 -7.86 -41.05
C VAL A 172 -11.03 -9.26 -40.45
N ASN A 173 -11.77 -9.50 -39.37
CA ASN A 173 -11.87 -10.83 -38.78
C ASN A 173 -12.71 -11.76 -39.65
N ARG A 174 -12.01 -12.60 -40.41
CA ARG A 174 -12.60 -13.55 -41.37
C ARG A 174 -13.35 -14.70 -40.70
N THR A 175 -13.19 -14.93 -39.39
CA THR A 175 -13.90 -15.98 -38.66
C THR A 175 -15.29 -15.54 -38.18
N VAL A 176 -15.56 -14.24 -38.20
CA VAL A 176 -16.84 -13.66 -37.75
C VAL A 176 -17.61 -13.16 -38.96
N THR A 177 -18.44 -14.03 -39.53
CA THR A 177 -19.29 -13.71 -40.68
C THR A 177 -20.75 -13.53 -40.28
N GLY A 178 -21.47 -12.64 -40.96
CA GLY A 178 -22.90 -12.43 -40.80
C GLY A 178 -23.73 -13.57 -41.35
N GLN A 179 -24.85 -13.78 -40.69
CA GLN A 179 -25.83 -14.81 -40.97
C GLN A 179 -27.09 -14.21 -41.60
N GLY A 180 -27.56 -13.06 -41.10
CA GLY A 180 -28.80 -12.43 -41.58
C GLY A 180 -30.01 -13.35 -41.43
N GLY A 181 -30.87 -13.44 -42.44
CA GLY A 181 -32.02 -14.35 -42.45
C GLY A 181 -31.68 -15.82 -42.73
N ASN A 182 -30.40 -16.20 -42.80
CA ASN A 182 -29.99 -17.59 -43.03
C ASN A 182 -30.04 -18.45 -41.77
N THR A 183 -30.05 -19.77 -41.95
CA THR A 183 -30.02 -20.76 -40.86
C THR A 183 -28.62 -20.96 -40.27
N ALA A 184 -27.57 -20.59 -41.02
CA ALA A 184 -26.18 -20.63 -40.59
C ALA A 184 -25.41 -19.40 -41.13
N PRO A 185 -24.29 -19.02 -40.49
CA PRO A 185 -23.41 -17.94 -40.99
C PRO A 185 -22.93 -18.23 -42.41
N LEU A 186 -22.78 -17.17 -43.22
CA LEU A 186 -22.28 -17.34 -44.58
C LEU A 186 -20.83 -17.85 -44.55
N ALA A 187 -20.57 -18.90 -45.33
CA ALA A 187 -19.21 -19.34 -45.59
C ALA A 187 -18.45 -18.24 -46.34
N GLN A 188 -17.19 -18.03 -45.96
CA GLN A 188 -16.35 -17.06 -46.64
C GLN A 188 -16.10 -17.50 -48.09
N ASN A 189 -16.43 -16.64 -49.05
CA ASN A 189 -16.03 -16.85 -50.44
C ASN A 189 -14.58 -16.37 -50.63
N THR A 190 -13.74 -17.21 -51.24
CA THR A 190 -12.33 -16.90 -51.50
C THR A 190 -12.13 -16.04 -52.75
N SER A 191 -13.18 -15.73 -53.51
CA SER A 191 -13.11 -14.84 -54.67
C SER A 191 -13.04 -13.37 -54.29
N SER A 192 -12.31 -12.58 -55.08
CA SER A 192 -11.93 -11.18 -54.85
C SER A 192 -13.08 -10.16 -54.86
N SER A 193 -14.32 -10.55 -55.13
CA SER A 193 -15.51 -9.68 -55.00
C SER A 193 -16.00 -9.66 -53.56
N MET A 194 -15.10 -9.35 -52.62
CA MET A 194 -15.38 -9.41 -51.19
C MET A 194 -16.30 -8.29 -50.67
N SER A 195 -16.75 -7.39 -51.55
CA SER A 195 -17.78 -6.39 -51.25
C SER A 195 -19.15 -7.00 -50.88
N ASP A 196 -19.38 -8.30 -51.15
CA ASP A 196 -20.55 -9.08 -50.72
C ASP A 196 -20.22 -10.13 -49.63
N SER A 197 -18.97 -10.16 -49.15
CA SER A 197 -18.47 -11.20 -48.27
C SER A 197 -18.90 -10.97 -46.85
N GLY A 198 -19.51 -11.98 -46.25
CA GLY A 198 -20.14 -11.95 -44.93
C GLY A 198 -19.30 -11.42 -43.76
N ALA A 199 -18.05 -10.99 -43.89
CA ALA A 199 -17.29 -10.46 -42.76
C ALA A 199 -17.76 -9.05 -42.36
N PHE A 200 -17.72 -8.75 -41.07
CA PHE A 200 -18.15 -7.47 -40.52
C PHE A 200 -17.08 -6.38 -40.64
N VAL A 201 -17.46 -5.20 -41.14
CA VAL A 201 -16.62 -4.00 -41.22
C VAL A 201 -17.24 -2.86 -40.41
N PRO A 202 -16.47 -1.91 -39.85
CA PRO A 202 -17.06 -0.80 -39.11
C PRO A 202 -17.89 0.10 -40.03
N ALA A 203 -19.06 0.55 -39.57
CA ALA A 203 -20.04 1.25 -40.40
C ALA A 203 -19.58 2.64 -40.89
N GLY A 204 -18.57 3.26 -40.27
CA GLY A 204 -18.03 4.57 -40.64
C GLY A 204 -16.78 4.58 -41.54
N VAL A 205 -16.27 3.42 -41.99
CA VAL A 205 -15.02 3.38 -42.79
C VAL A 205 -15.31 3.77 -44.24
N SER A 206 -15.18 5.06 -44.56
CA SER A 206 -15.48 5.65 -45.87
C SER A 206 -14.37 5.50 -46.93
N SER A 207 -13.29 4.76 -46.65
CA SER A 207 -12.10 4.73 -47.53
C SER A 207 -11.83 3.35 -48.17
N ALA A 208 -11.47 3.40 -49.46
CA ALA A 208 -10.98 2.31 -50.34
C ALA A 208 -11.93 1.13 -50.69
N PHE A 209 -13.05 0.91 -50.00
CA PHE A 209 -13.81 -0.36 -50.10
C PHE A 209 -15.19 -0.34 -50.80
N ASN A 210 -15.46 0.66 -51.66
CA ASN A 210 -16.71 0.91 -52.40
C ASN A 210 -17.67 1.88 -51.67
N THR A 211 -18.24 2.82 -52.43
CA THR A 211 -18.94 4.04 -51.98
C THR A 211 -20.32 3.82 -51.34
N ASN A 212 -20.71 2.56 -51.07
CA ASN A 212 -22.09 2.21 -50.76
C ASN A 212 -22.36 1.89 -49.28
N TYR A 213 -21.34 1.88 -48.42
CA TYR A 213 -21.58 1.69 -46.99
C TYR A 213 -22.27 2.93 -46.41
N PRO A 214 -23.36 2.76 -45.64
CA PRO A 214 -24.02 3.89 -45.00
C PRO A 214 -23.03 4.52 -44.03
N ASN A 215 -22.57 5.75 -44.32
CA ASN A 215 -21.65 6.48 -43.46
C ASN A 215 -22.38 6.87 -42.16
N THR A 216 -22.41 5.94 -41.22
CA THR A 216 -22.87 6.15 -39.86
C THR A 216 -21.61 6.28 -39.03
N ASP A 217 -21.30 7.48 -38.52
CA ASP A 217 -20.16 7.71 -37.61
C ASP A 217 -20.36 7.02 -36.23
N ASP A 218 -21.10 5.92 -36.21
CA ASP A 218 -21.54 5.19 -35.03
C ASP A 218 -20.44 4.20 -34.62
N GLN A 219 -19.56 4.64 -33.71
CA GLN A 219 -18.46 3.83 -33.21
C GLN A 219 -18.99 2.58 -32.49
N GLY A 220 -18.47 1.41 -32.87
CA GLY A 220 -18.91 0.12 -32.35
C GLY A 220 -20.04 -0.53 -33.15
N LEU A 221 -20.58 0.13 -34.19
CA LEU A 221 -21.49 -0.50 -35.14
C LEU A 221 -20.71 -1.14 -36.29
N TYR A 222 -20.97 -2.42 -36.48
CA TYR A 222 -20.38 -3.24 -37.54
C TYR A 222 -21.44 -3.64 -38.55
N ILE A 223 -21.08 -3.69 -39.83
CA ILE A 223 -21.99 -4.07 -40.92
C ILE A 223 -21.34 -5.07 -41.86
N THR A 224 -22.16 -5.95 -42.42
CA THR A 224 -21.80 -6.78 -43.57
C THR A 224 -22.86 -6.65 -44.65
N GLY A 225 -22.44 -6.80 -45.91
CA GLY A 225 -23.25 -6.49 -47.10
C GLY A 225 -23.09 -5.05 -47.54
N ASN A 226 -23.46 -4.77 -48.79
CA ASN A 226 -23.25 -3.47 -49.45
C ASN A 226 -24.57 -2.85 -49.98
N GLY A 227 -25.71 -3.37 -49.54
CA GLY A 227 -27.03 -2.92 -49.99
C GLY A 227 -27.47 -3.38 -51.38
N SER A 228 -26.59 -4.05 -52.14
CA SER A 228 -26.90 -4.55 -53.49
C SER A 228 -27.98 -5.64 -53.49
N ALA A 229 -28.59 -5.88 -54.65
CA ALA A 229 -29.52 -7.00 -54.83
C ALA A 229 -28.87 -8.36 -54.50
N THR A 230 -27.58 -8.52 -54.79
CA THR A 230 -26.79 -9.72 -54.44
C THR A 230 -26.71 -9.88 -52.92
N SER A 231 -26.29 -8.83 -52.20
CA SER A 231 -26.24 -8.84 -50.73
C SER A 231 -27.62 -9.09 -50.10
N LYS A 232 -28.70 -8.50 -50.63
CA LYS A 232 -30.08 -8.78 -50.19
C LYS A 232 -30.47 -10.25 -50.32
N ALA A 233 -30.16 -10.87 -51.46
CA ALA A 233 -30.46 -12.27 -51.72
C ALA A 233 -29.59 -13.21 -50.87
N SER A 234 -28.28 -12.94 -50.76
CA SER A 234 -27.34 -13.77 -50.02
C SER A 234 -27.55 -13.70 -48.50
N LEU A 235 -27.79 -12.52 -47.94
CA LEU A 235 -28.02 -12.33 -46.51
C LEU A 235 -29.48 -12.54 -46.11
N LYS A 236 -30.41 -12.64 -47.07
CA LYS A 236 -31.86 -12.67 -46.86
C LYS A 236 -32.34 -11.48 -46.03
N THR A 237 -31.93 -10.29 -46.44
CA THR A 237 -32.23 -9.03 -45.77
C THR A 237 -32.92 -8.04 -46.71
N TYR A 238 -33.80 -7.19 -46.18
CA TYR A 238 -34.55 -6.22 -46.97
C TYR A 238 -33.68 -5.10 -47.57
N ASP A 239 -32.77 -4.56 -46.76
CA ASP A 239 -31.90 -3.43 -47.10
C ASP A 239 -30.54 -3.87 -47.66
N GLY A 240 -30.18 -5.13 -47.51
CA GLY A 240 -28.92 -5.70 -48.00
C GLY A 240 -27.78 -5.61 -46.99
N TYR A 241 -28.12 -5.41 -45.71
CA TYR A 241 -27.18 -5.28 -44.61
C TYR A 241 -27.54 -6.20 -43.45
N VAL A 242 -26.51 -6.72 -42.79
CA VAL A 242 -26.61 -7.29 -41.44
C VAL A 242 -25.70 -6.46 -40.54
N TYR A 243 -26.22 -6.10 -39.38
CA TYR A 243 -25.58 -5.24 -38.40
C TYR A 243 -25.08 -6.09 -37.23
N ALA A 244 -23.95 -5.71 -36.64
CA ALA A 244 -23.40 -6.33 -35.44
C ALA A 244 -22.96 -5.28 -34.42
N ILE A 245 -23.17 -5.59 -33.15
CA ILE A 245 -22.69 -4.81 -32.00
C ILE A 245 -21.92 -5.76 -31.08
N PRO A 246 -20.62 -5.53 -30.84
CA PRO A 246 -19.85 -6.34 -29.88
C PRO A 246 -20.45 -6.16 -28.48
N LEU A 247 -20.66 -7.26 -27.76
CA LEU A 247 -21.20 -7.23 -26.41
C LEU A 247 -20.13 -7.59 -25.39
N PHE A 248 -19.49 -8.76 -25.54
CA PHE A 248 -18.55 -9.26 -24.56
C PHE A 248 -17.40 -10.00 -25.22
N LYS A 249 -16.20 -9.84 -24.67
CA LYS A 249 -15.09 -10.76 -24.83
C LYS A 249 -15.10 -11.69 -23.62
N VAL A 250 -15.10 -13.00 -23.84
CA VAL A 250 -15.09 -13.99 -22.76
C VAL A 250 -13.79 -14.79 -22.81
N ASN A 251 -12.91 -14.57 -21.85
CA ASN A 251 -11.68 -15.34 -21.69
C ASN A 251 -12.01 -16.73 -21.11
N ARG A 252 -11.55 -17.78 -21.79
CA ARG A 252 -11.80 -19.16 -21.41
C ARG A 252 -10.58 -19.75 -20.72
N ARG A 253 -10.77 -20.17 -19.47
CA ARG A 253 -9.88 -21.11 -18.77
C ARG A 253 -9.86 -22.45 -19.50
N ASN A 254 -8.72 -23.13 -19.47
CA ASN A 254 -8.62 -24.47 -20.06
C ASN A 254 -9.01 -25.56 -19.06
N SER A 255 -9.55 -26.68 -19.55
CA SER A 255 -10.00 -27.83 -18.73
C SER A 255 -8.87 -28.79 -18.30
N GLY A 256 -7.61 -28.46 -18.62
CA GLY A 256 -6.43 -29.27 -18.31
C GLY A 256 -6.06 -29.35 -16.82
N GLY A 257 -6.84 -28.72 -15.94
CA GLY A 257 -6.59 -28.67 -14.50
C GLY A 257 -5.52 -27.67 -14.10
N TYR A 258 -5.64 -27.14 -12.89
CA TYR A 258 -4.72 -26.12 -12.37
C TYR A 258 -3.37 -26.73 -11.97
N SER A 259 -2.28 -26.10 -12.40
CA SER A 259 -0.93 -26.38 -11.89
C SER A 259 -0.05 -25.14 -12.01
N THR A 260 1.16 -25.18 -11.42
CA THR A 260 2.14 -24.09 -11.56
C THR A 260 2.54 -23.82 -13.01
N ASN A 261 2.53 -24.86 -13.85
CA ASN A 261 2.86 -24.77 -15.28
C ASN A 261 1.63 -24.51 -16.16
N ASN A 262 0.41 -24.66 -15.60
CA ASN A 262 -0.85 -24.37 -16.27
C ASN A 262 -1.71 -23.44 -15.38
N PRO A 263 -1.30 -22.17 -15.19
CA PRO A 263 -2.02 -21.24 -14.32
C PRO A 263 -3.41 -20.85 -14.86
N ASN A 264 -3.66 -21.04 -16.15
CA ASN A 264 -4.99 -20.86 -16.76
C ASN A 264 -5.85 -22.15 -16.72
N GLY A 265 -5.27 -23.25 -16.25
CA GLY A 265 -5.98 -24.49 -16.07
C GLY A 265 -6.98 -24.42 -14.93
N ALA A 266 -8.10 -25.09 -15.11
CA ALA A 266 -9.09 -25.37 -14.10
C ALA A 266 -9.72 -26.73 -14.46
N ARG A 267 -10.25 -27.45 -13.47
CA ARG A 267 -11.16 -28.56 -13.76
C ARG A 267 -12.54 -28.04 -14.16
N ASP A 268 -13.31 -28.88 -14.84
CA ASP A 268 -14.74 -28.62 -15.03
C ASP A 268 -15.50 -28.79 -13.71
N PHE A 269 -16.50 -27.92 -13.51
CA PHE A 269 -17.54 -28.09 -12.51
C PHE A 269 -18.39 -29.28 -12.89
N TYR A 270 -18.55 -30.21 -11.94
CA TYR A 270 -19.30 -31.43 -12.13
C TYR A 270 -20.24 -31.66 -10.94
N GLN A 271 -21.51 -31.94 -11.24
CA GLN A 271 -22.51 -32.31 -10.25
C GLN A 271 -22.77 -33.80 -10.37
N VAL A 272 -22.55 -34.53 -9.28
CA VAL A 272 -22.77 -35.97 -9.21
C VAL A 272 -24.20 -36.19 -8.72
N LEU A 273 -25.11 -36.46 -9.65
CA LEU A 273 -26.49 -36.78 -9.29
C LEU A 273 -26.60 -38.25 -8.85
N THR A 274 -26.22 -38.58 -7.61
CA THR A 274 -26.40 -39.96 -7.09
C THR A 274 -27.87 -40.33 -6.99
N THR A 275 -28.24 -41.42 -7.66
CA THR A 275 -29.60 -41.94 -7.61
C THR A 275 -29.86 -42.88 -6.44
N THR A 276 -28.86 -43.52 -5.82
CA THR A 276 -29.13 -44.39 -4.66
C THR A 276 -27.86 -44.69 -3.84
N LEU A 277 -27.85 -44.34 -2.55
CA LEU A 277 -26.98 -44.99 -1.58
C LEU A 277 -27.62 -46.35 -1.23
N PRO A 278 -26.90 -47.48 -1.28
CA PRO A 278 -27.46 -48.77 -0.88
C PRO A 278 -27.97 -48.65 0.56
N SER A 279 -29.23 -49.03 0.76
CA SER A 279 -29.96 -48.94 2.02
C SER A 279 -29.45 -49.98 3.03
N THR A 280 -28.20 -49.86 3.47
CA THR A 280 -27.79 -50.47 4.73
C THR A 280 -28.12 -49.47 5.81
N SER A 281 -29.19 -49.74 6.55
CA SER A 281 -29.63 -49.00 7.72
C SER A 281 -28.46 -48.79 8.71
N GLY A 282 -27.93 -47.58 8.78
CA GLY A 282 -26.90 -47.22 9.75
C GLY A 282 -26.41 -45.79 9.53
N SER A 283 -26.42 -44.99 10.60
CA SER A 283 -25.82 -43.65 10.59
C SER A 283 -24.37 -43.73 10.10
N PHE A 284 -23.91 -42.72 9.33
CA PHE A 284 -22.47 -42.48 9.21
C PHE A 284 -21.99 -41.96 10.56
N ASN A 285 -20.94 -42.58 11.10
CA ASN A 285 -20.22 -41.99 12.23
C ASN A 285 -19.17 -41.00 11.70
N PRO A 286 -18.88 -39.90 12.41
CA PRO A 286 -17.82 -38.98 12.03
C PRO A 286 -16.50 -39.72 11.79
N LYS A 287 -15.87 -39.46 10.63
CA LYS A 287 -14.63 -40.08 10.14
C LYS A 287 -14.74 -41.54 9.67
N GLU A 288 -15.94 -42.12 9.66
CA GLU A 288 -16.16 -43.44 9.09
C GLU A 288 -15.92 -43.42 7.58
N VAL A 289 -15.27 -44.47 7.08
CA VAL A 289 -14.96 -44.67 5.66
C VAL A 289 -15.93 -45.70 5.11
N ARG A 290 -16.64 -45.38 4.01
CA ARG A 290 -17.59 -46.30 3.37
C ARG A 290 -17.47 -46.25 1.85
N GLN A 291 -17.82 -47.37 1.21
CA GLN A 291 -18.01 -47.41 -0.23
C GLN A 291 -19.40 -46.91 -0.61
N VAL A 292 -19.45 -46.05 -1.63
CA VAL A 292 -20.64 -45.39 -2.15
C VAL A 292 -20.70 -45.61 -3.65
N SER A 293 -21.84 -46.11 -4.12
CA SER A 293 -22.11 -46.22 -5.55
C SER A 293 -22.54 -44.86 -6.10
N VAL A 294 -21.86 -44.38 -7.12
CA VAL A 294 -22.15 -43.15 -7.85
C VAL A 294 -22.50 -43.48 -9.31
N PRO A 295 -23.30 -42.65 -10.02
CA PRO A 295 -23.68 -42.93 -11.40
C PRO A 295 -22.49 -42.92 -12.36
N SER A 296 -21.48 -42.12 -12.04
CA SER A 296 -20.23 -41.98 -12.77
C SER A 296 -19.17 -41.39 -11.87
N THR A 297 -17.94 -41.90 -11.97
CA THR A 297 -16.74 -41.32 -11.36
C THR A 297 -15.97 -40.40 -12.32
N THR A 298 -16.46 -40.23 -13.56
CA THR A 298 -15.88 -39.32 -14.54
C THR A 298 -15.86 -37.90 -13.98
N GLY A 299 -14.66 -37.34 -13.86
CA GLY A 299 -14.44 -36.00 -13.31
C GLY A 299 -14.23 -35.95 -11.80
N MET A 300 -14.32 -37.07 -11.08
CA MET A 300 -13.94 -37.18 -9.67
C MET A 300 -12.44 -37.50 -9.52
N ARG A 301 -11.82 -37.02 -8.46
CA ARG A 301 -10.43 -37.30 -8.06
C ARG A 301 -10.39 -37.72 -6.59
N VAL A 302 -9.37 -38.49 -6.22
CA VAL A 302 -9.05 -38.76 -4.82
C VAL A 302 -8.70 -37.44 -4.12
N GLY A 303 -9.31 -37.19 -2.96
CA GLY A 303 -9.21 -35.95 -2.20
C GLY A 303 -10.32 -34.94 -2.48
N ASP A 304 -11.23 -35.21 -3.42
CA ASP A 304 -12.38 -34.35 -3.68
C ASP A 304 -13.37 -34.35 -2.51
N VAL A 305 -14.11 -33.26 -2.34
CA VAL A 305 -15.18 -33.15 -1.33
C VAL A 305 -16.53 -33.13 -2.04
N LEU A 306 -17.38 -34.10 -1.71
CA LEU A 306 -18.77 -34.17 -2.14
C LEU A 306 -19.64 -33.48 -1.10
N THR A 307 -20.33 -32.41 -1.49
CA THR A 307 -21.27 -31.68 -0.65
C THR A 307 -22.70 -32.00 -1.06
N ARG A 308 -23.53 -32.43 -0.11
CA ARG A 308 -24.97 -32.64 -0.36
C ARG A 308 -25.66 -31.29 -0.56
N VAL A 309 -26.45 -31.17 -1.63
CA VAL A 309 -27.31 -30.02 -1.88
C VAL A 309 -28.61 -30.20 -1.08
N GLY A 310 -28.79 -29.42 -0.01
CA GLY A 310 -29.96 -29.45 0.87
C GLY A 310 -29.62 -29.25 2.34
N SER A 311 -30.65 -29.13 3.20
CA SER A 311 -30.49 -29.05 4.66
C SER A 311 -30.84 -30.40 5.31
N PRO A 312 -29.97 -31.00 6.15
CA PRO A 312 -28.63 -30.54 6.52
C PRO A 312 -27.61 -30.74 5.38
N SER A 313 -26.62 -29.85 5.29
CA SER A 313 -25.48 -30.02 4.39
C SER A 313 -24.53 -31.07 4.97
N PHE A 314 -24.08 -31.99 4.13
CA PHE A 314 -23.13 -33.05 4.47
C PHE A 314 -21.95 -32.99 3.52
N THR A 315 -20.75 -33.22 4.04
CA THR A 315 -19.52 -33.27 3.25
C THR A 315 -18.83 -34.63 3.38
N LEU A 316 -18.47 -35.22 2.25
CA LEU A 316 -17.79 -36.52 2.14
C LEU A 316 -16.50 -36.35 1.34
N ASP A 317 -15.37 -36.71 1.92
CA ASP A 317 -14.07 -36.71 1.25
C ASP A 317 -13.90 -38.01 0.43
N VAL A 318 -13.60 -37.93 -0.85
CA VAL A 318 -13.33 -39.09 -1.72
C VAL A 318 -11.95 -39.64 -1.39
N VAL A 319 -11.90 -40.83 -0.78
CA VAL A 319 -10.66 -41.50 -0.34
C VAL A 319 -10.05 -42.33 -1.46
N SER A 320 -10.87 -43.01 -2.26
CA SER A 320 -10.43 -43.80 -3.42
C SER A 320 -11.55 -43.92 -4.45
N ILE A 321 -11.16 -44.12 -5.71
CA ILE A 321 -12.07 -44.41 -6.82
C ILE A 321 -11.80 -45.85 -7.23
N GLU A 322 -12.75 -46.75 -6.94
CA GLU A 322 -12.58 -48.19 -7.10
C GLU A 322 -13.03 -48.66 -8.50
N SER A 323 -13.98 -47.96 -9.11
CA SER A 323 -14.46 -48.24 -10.47
C SER A 323 -15.11 -47.01 -11.12
N ALA A 324 -15.71 -47.18 -12.30
CA ALA A 324 -16.50 -46.15 -12.99
C ALA A 324 -17.75 -45.69 -12.19
N THR A 325 -18.19 -46.46 -11.20
CA THR A 325 -19.42 -46.21 -10.44
C THR A 325 -19.25 -46.42 -8.93
N LEU A 326 -18.05 -46.71 -8.44
CA LEU A 326 -17.82 -47.01 -7.03
C LEU A 326 -16.69 -46.14 -6.48
N VAL A 327 -16.96 -45.44 -5.39
CA VAL A 327 -15.99 -44.60 -4.68
C VAL A 327 -15.99 -44.93 -3.20
N THR A 328 -14.82 -44.92 -2.58
CA THR A 328 -14.70 -44.94 -1.13
C THR A 328 -14.66 -43.51 -0.64
N VAL A 329 -15.55 -43.15 0.28
CA VAL A 329 -15.66 -41.82 0.85
C VAL A 329 -15.53 -41.84 2.37
N LYS A 330 -15.14 -40.71 2.95
CA LYS A 330 -15.00 -40.52 4.39
C LYS A 330 -15.80 -39.30 4.80
N GLU A 331 -16.57 -39.41 5.88
CA GLU A 331 -17.28 -38.23 6.38
C GLU A 331 -16.28 -37.17 6.89
N SER A 332 -16.41 -35.94 6.37
CA SER A 332 -15.61 -34.81 6.85
C SER A 332 -16.06 -34.41 8.25
N SER A 333 -15.12 -34.05 9.13
CA SER A 333 -15.27 -34.06 10.60
C SER A 333 -16.30 -33.08 11.21
N ASN A 334 -17.11 -32.39 10.43
CA ASN A 334 -17.87 -31.22 10.87
C ASN A 334 -19.39 -31.39 10.85
N ASN A 335 -19.94 -32.55 10.44
CA ASN A 335 -21.39 -32.73 10.43
C ASN A 335 -21.88 -33.18 11.82
N THR A 336 -22.81 -32.43 12.41
CA THR A 336 -23.43 -32.71 13.72
C THR A 336 -24.78 -33.43 13.63
N GLY A 337 -25.24 -33.79 12.42
CA GLY A 337 -26.50 -34.49 12.19
C GLY A 337 -26.30 -35.96 11.82
N SER A 338 -27.13 -36.86 12.33
CA SER A 338 -27.17 -38.26 11.86
C SER A 338 -27.74 -38.30 10.44
N PHE A 339 -26.94 -38.72 9.45
CA PHE A 339 -27.41 -38.94 8.08
C PHE A 339 -28.27 -40.21 8.01
N GLN A 340 -29.59 -40.05 7.81
CA GLN A 340 -30.50 -41.17 7.58
C GLN A 340 -30.29 -41.72 6.16
N VAL A 341 -29.61 -42.86 6.07
CA VAL A 341 -29.36 -43.59 4.82
C VAL A 341 -30.68 -44.22 4.35
N GLY A 342 -31.20 -43.77 3.19
CA GLY A 342 -32.44 -44.33 2.61
C GLY A 342 -33.25 -43.38 1.71
N VAL A 343 -32.85 -42.11 1.58
CA VAL A 343 -33.57 -41.15 0.72
C VAL A 343 -33.03 -41.23 -0.71
N THR A 344 -33.81 -41.81 -1.62
CA THR A 344 -33.55 -41.83 -3.07
C THR A 344 -33.62 -40.41 -3.64
N GLY A 345 -32.71 -40.06 -4.55
CA GLY A 345 -32.73 -38.77 -5.29
C GLY A 345 -32.02 -37.59 -4.61
N GLN A 346 -30.98 -37.83 -3.81
CA GLN A 346 -30.16 -36.75 -3.25
C GLN A 346 -29.08 -36.28 -4.23
N THR A 347 -29.00 -34.96 -4.42
CA THR A 347 -28.02 -34.35 -5.30
C THR A 347 -26.75 -34.00 -4.54
N TRP A 348 -25.59 -34.41 -5.06
CA TRP A 348 -24.28 -34.07 -4.50
C TRP A 348 -23.51 -33.21 -5.50
N THR A 349 -22.90 -32.15 -5.01
CA THR A 349 -22.01 -31.29 -5.79
C THR A 349 -20.58 -31.53 -5.37
N LEU A 350 -19.68 -31.52 -6.32
CA LEU A 350 -18.26 -31.52 -6.01
C LEU A 350 -17.87 -30.09 -5.65
N SER A 351 -17.49 -29.86 -4.39
CA SER A 351 -17.41 -28.50 -3.86
C SER A 351 -16.04 -27.83 -4.02
N LYS A 352 -15.02 -28.56 -4.49
CA LYS A 352 -13.65 -28.05 -4.53
C LYS A 352 -13.07 -28.02 -5.95
N SER A 353 -12.91 -26.81 -6.46
CA SER A 353 -12.04 -26.54 -7.60
C SER A 353 -10.60 -26.93 -7.26
N ASP A 354 -9.82 -27.32 -8.28
CA ASP A 354 -8.37 -27.50 -8.15
C ASP A 354 -7.59 -26.18 -8.13
N ARG A 355 -8.26 -25.06 -8.42
CA ARG A 355 -7.69 -23.71 -8.31
C ARG A 355 -7.83 -23.16 -6.89
N PRO A 356 -6.82 -22.40 -6.40
CA PRO A 356 -6.91 -21.69 -5.12
C PRO A 356 -8.04 -20.64 -5.04
N ASP A 357 -8.49 -20.13 -6.19
CA ASP A 357 -9.55 -19.12 -6.30
C ASP A 357 -10.97 -19.72 -6.38
N GLY A 358 -11.10 -21.06 -6.38
CA GLY A 358 -12.39 -21.74 -6.40
C GLY A 358 -13.06 -21.85 -7.78
N LEU A 359 -12.39 -21.45 -8.87
CA LEU A 359 -13.00 -21.34 -10.20
C LEU A 359 -12.92 -22.60 -11.05
N TYR A 360 -13.85 -22.76 -11.99
CA TYR A 360 -13.93 -23.92 -12.88
C TYR A 360 -13.75 -23.52 -14.34
N ALA A 361 -13.39 -24.47 -15.21
CA ALA A 361 -13.13 -24.20 -16.63
C ALA A 361 -14.42 -23.99 -17.44
N ASN A 362 -15.50 -24.65 -17.02
CA ASN A 362 -16.82 -24.57 -17.63
C ASN A 362 -17.78 -23.64 -16.86
N ILE A 363 -17.36 -22.94 -15.81
CA ILE A 363 -18.19 -21.92 -15.16
C ILE A 363 -17.60 -20.56 -15.52
N ILE A 364 -18.42 -19.69 -16.10
CA ILE A 364 -18.01 -18.32 -16.41
C ILE A 364 -18.10 -17.48 -15.14
N ASP A 365 -16.97 -16.87 -14.81
CA ASP A 365 -16.84 -15.91 -13.72
C ASP A 365 -16.86 -14.49 -14.28
N GLU A 366 -17.13 -13.49 -13.45
CA GLU A 366 -17.16 -12.09 -13.89
C GLU A 366 -15.82 -11.65 -14.46
N ARG A 367 -14.71 -12.18 -13.92
CA ARG A 367 -13.35 -11.91 -14.38
C ARG A 367 -13.04 -12.48 -15.75
N ASP A 368 -13.87 -13.40 -16.25
CA ASP A 368 -13.74 -13.92 -17.61
C ASP A 368 -14.35 -12.96 -18.63
N ILE A 369 -15.23 -12.06 -18.21
CA ILE A 369 -16.02 -11.22 -19.10
C ILE A 369 -15.39 -9.84 -19.17
N THR A 370 -15.04 -9.41 -20.37
CA THR A 370 -14.74 -8.02 -20.69
C THR A 370 -15.94 -7.46 -21.45
N ASP A 371 -16.53 -6.39 -20.93
CA ASP A 371 -17.61 -5.67 -21.60
C ASP A 371 -17.07 -4.91 -22.81
N LEU A 372 -17.57 -5.23 -24.01
CA LEU A 372 -17.19 -4.58 -25.27
C LEU A 372 -18.25 -3.60 -25.77
N ARG A 373 -19.34 -3.39 -25.01
CA ARG A 373 -20.40 -2.48 -25.42
C ARG A 373 -19.85 -1.06 -25.44
N HIS A 374 -19.84 -0.46 -26.64
CA HIS A 374 -19.49 0.94 -26.80
C HIS A 374 -20.59 1.81 -26.17
N LYS A 375 -20.19 2.74 -25.31
CA LYS A 375 -21.11 3.72 -24.74
C LYS A 375 -21.34 4.83 -25.76
N THR A 376 -22.56 4.96 -26.26
CA THR A 376 -23.00 6.14 -26.99
C THR A 376 -23.41 7.21 -25.99
N TYR A 377 -22.42 7.99 -25.54
CA TYR A 377 -22.72 9.15 -24.73
C TYR A 377 -23.33 10.24 -25.61
N LEU A 378 -24.57 10.65 -25.31
CA LEU A 378 -25.19 11.83 -25.96
C LEU A 378 -24.37 13.11 -25.72
N VAL A 379 -23.54 13.13 -24.68
CA VAL A 379 -22.59 14.19 -24.35
C VAL A 379 -21.29 13.53 -23.92
N ALA A 380 -20.19 13.72 -24.67
CA ALA A 380 -18.92 13.08 -24.37
C ALA A 380 -18.53 13.30 -22.89
N PRO A 381 -18.26 12.23 -22.10
CA PRO A 381 -17.78 12.41 -20.74
C PRO A 381 -16.43 13.10 -20.80
N SER A 382 -16.11 13.88 -19.77
CA SER A 382 -14.76 14.40 -19.59
C SER A 382 -13.82 13.20 -19.35
N TYR A 383 -13.17 12.72 -20.41
CA TYR A 383 -12.17 11.65 -20.31
C TYR A 383 -11.04 12.01 -19.36
N GLU A 384 -10.76 13.31 -19.23
CA GLU A 384 -9.83 13.88 -18.26
C GLU A 384 -10.32 13.64 -16.82
N GLN A 385 -11.61 13.84 -16.53
CA GLN A 385 -12.16 13.54 -15.21
C GLN A 385 -12.13 12.04 -14.90
N LEU A 386 -12.46 11.18 -15.88
CA LEU A 386 -12.37 9.72 -15.69
C LEU A 386 -10.93 9.25 -15.47
N LEU A 387 -9.96 9.87 -16.13
CA LEU A 387 -8.55 9.59 -15.91
C LEU A 387 -8.10 10.07 -14.52
N ILE A 388 -8.51 11.26 -14.09
CA ILE A 388 -8.23 11.80 -12.76
C ILE A 388 -8.83 10.90 -11.69
N ASP A 389 -10.11 10.52 -11.82
CA ASP A 389 -10.81 9.67 -10.86
C ASP A 389 -10.20 8.25 -10.84
N GLY A 390 -9.88 7.68 -12.00
CA GLY A 390 -9.21 6.38 -12.10
C GLY A 390 -7.80 6.40 -11.49
N THR A 391 -7.03 7.47 -11.74
CA THR A 391 -5.69 7.64 -11.19
C THR A 391 -5.74 7.88 -9.69
N ASP A 392 -6.67 8.71 -9.20
CA ASP A 392 -6.90 8.96 -7.78
C ASP A 392 -7.35 7.67 -7.06
N GLN A 393 -8.22 6.88 -7.67
CA GLN A 393 -8.59 5.56 -7.14
C GLN A 393 -7.40 4.59 -7.11
N ILE A 394 -6.51 4.62 -8.11
CA ILE A 394 -5.27 3.82 -8.10
C ILE A 394 -4.32 4.28 -7.00
N LEU A 395 -4.11 5.59 -6.88
CA LEU A 395 -3.21 6.20 -5.89
C LEU A 395 -3.73 6.02 -4.45
N ARG A 396 -5.05 5.99 -4.25
CA ARG A 396 -5.68 5.69 -2.95
C ARG A 396 -5.83 4.19 -2.70
N GLY A 397 -5.49 3.34 -3.68
CA GLY A 397 -5.65 1.88 -3.60
C GLY A 397 -7.10 1.39 -3.63
N ALA A 398 -8.06 2.25 -4.01
CA ALA A 398 -9.47 1.91 -4.17
C ALA A 398 -9.75 1.11 -5.45
N SER A 399 -8.96 1.34 -6.52
CA SER A 399 -8.94 0.51 -7.73
C SER A 399 -7.55 -0.08 -7.89
N GLN A 400 -7.43 -1.41 -7.88
CA GLN A 400 -6.16 -2.10 -8.18
C GLN A 400 -6.29 -2.80 -9.53
N VAL A 401 -5.40 -2.47 -10.46
CA VAL A 401 -5.30 -3.15 -11.76
C VAL A 401 -5.05 -4.64 -11.53
N GLU A 402 -5.93 -5.46 -12.09
CA GLU A 402 -6.00 -6.91 -11.92
C GLU A 402 -4.68 -7.62 -12.21
N ARG A 403 -3.89 -7.87 -11.17
CA ARG A 403 -3.07 -9.08 -10.94
C ARG A 403 -2.01 -8.76 -9.89
N LYS A 404 -2.20 -9.29 -8.68
CA LYS A 404 -1.24 -10.22 -8.04
C LYS A 404 -1.73 -10.57 -6.64
N LYS A 405 -1.44 -11.81 -6.24
CA LYS A 405 -1.45 -12.33 -4.86
C LYS A 405 -1.11 -11.19 -3.88
N ALA A 406 -2.10 -10.69 -3.16
CA ALA A 406 -1.89 -9.60 -2.22
C ALA A 406 -0.82 -10.01 -1.21
N MET A 407 0.26 -9.24 -1.09
CA MET A 407 1.05 -9.25 0.13
C MET A 407 0.10 -8.84 1.25
N ARG A 408 -0.33 -9.82 2.04
CA ARG A 408 -1.22 -9.57 3.17
C ARG A 408 -0.41 -8.77 4.19
N LYS A 409 -0.80 -7.51 4.41
CA LYS A 409 -0.10 -6.65 5.36
C LYS A 409 -0.33 -7.23 6.75
N THR A 410 0.73 -7.47 7.51
CA THR A 410 0.60 -7.92 8.89
C THR A 410 0.98 -6.78 9.82
N TYR A 411 0.01 -6.28 10.57
CA TYR A 411 0.26 -5.38 11.69
C TYR A 411 0.76 -6.19 12.87
N VAL A 412 1.89 -5.76 13.44
CA VAL A 412 2.45 -6.35 14.65
C VAL A 412 2.01 -5.51 15.84
N GLY A 413 0.83 -5.85 16.36
CA GLY A 413 0.09 -5.05 17.31
C GLY A 413 -0.61 -3.83 16.71
N VAL A 414 -1.48 -3.21 17.52
CA VAL A 414 -2.24 -1.99 17.22
C VAL A 414 -2.27 -1.07 18.44
N ARG A 415 -2.66 0.19 18.23
CA ARG A 415 -2.80 1.16 19.33
C ARG A 415 -3.98 0.76 20.23
N LYS A 416 -3.83 1.01 21.54
CA LYS A 416 -4.91 0.91 22.53
C LYS A 416 -6.04 1.88 22.21
N THR A 417 -7.27 1.55 22.61
CA THR A 417 -8.42 2.47 22.50
C THR A 417 -8.12 3.77 23.26
N PRO A 418 -8.18 4.94 22.60
CA PRO A 418 -8.05 6.23 23.27
C PRO A 418 -9.15 6.41 24.31
N LEU A 419 -8.76 6.73 25.54
CA LEU A 419 -9.70 7.02 26.62
C LEU A 419 -10.34 8.41 26.43
N ASP A 420 -11.61 8.49 26.76
CA ASP A 420 -12.41 9.71 26.78
C ASP A 420 -13.46 9.64 27.89
N ALA A 421 -14.17 10.74 28.12
CA ALA A 421 -15.13 10.87 29.22
C ALA A 421 -16.35 9.93 29.14
N ASN A 422 -16.60 9.27 28.00
CA ASN A 422 -17.71 8.33 27.85
C ASN A 422 -17.35 6.90 28.24
N HIS A 423 -16.08 6.63 28.54
CA HIS A 423 -15.64 5.32 29.02
C HIS A 423 -16.05 5.11 30.47
N VAL A 424 -16.81 4.06 30.73
CA VAL A 424 -17.23 3.67 32.09
C VAL A 424 -16.42 2.48 32.62
N PHE A 425 -15.73 1.77 31.74
CA PHE A 425 -14.79 0.71 32.09
C PHE A 425 -13.73 0.60 30.99
N TYR A 426 -12.48 0.41 31.39
CA TYR A 426 -11.36 0.14 30.49
C TYR A 426 -10.30 -0.68 31.20
N ALA A 427 -9.95 -1.82 30.61
CA ALA A 427 -8.85 -2.67 31.05
C ALA A 427 -7.97 -3.06 29.85
N SER A 428 -6.74 -2.56 29.79
CA SER A 428 -5.82 -2.95 28.72
C SER A 428 -5.36 -4.41 28.83
N LEU A 429 -5.25 -4.92 30.07
CA LEU A 429 -4.74 -6.26 30.42
C LEU A 429 -3.24 -6.46 30.07
N ASP A 430 -2.47 -5.38 30.10
CA ASP A 430 -1.01 -5.38 29.91
C ASP A 430 -0.26 -5.82 31.18
N GLY A 431 -0.45 -7.07 31.60
CA GLY A 431 0.27 -7.66 32.74
C GLY A 431 -0.27 -7.30 34.12
N THR A 432 -1.38 -6.56 34.19
CA THR A 432 -2.10 -6.21 35.41
C THR A 432 -3.58 -6.54 35.28
N LEU A 433 -4.18 -6.97 36.39
CA LEU A 433 -5.63 -7.19 36.50
C LEU A 433 -6.39 -5.93 36.94
N THR A 434 -5.69 -4.86 37.32
CA THR A 434 -6.32 -3.59 37.66
C THR A 434 -6.68 -2.85 36.38
N ALA A 435 -7.98 -2.66 36.17
CA ALA A 435 -8.51 -1.85 35.08
C ALA A 435 -8.13 -0.38 35.31
N GLU A 436 -7.73 0.33 34.25
CA GLU A 436 -7.45 1.76 34.33
C GLU A 436 -8.72 2.56 34.61
N ILE A 437 -9.89 2.03 34.23
CA ILE A 437 -11.22 2.51 34.65
C ILE A 437 -12.04 1.30 35.11
N GLY A 438 -12.46 1.26 36.38
CA GLY A 438 -13.32 0.20 36.90
C GLY A 438 -12.69 -0.77 37.92
N GLY A 439 -11.58 -0.41 38.57
CA GLY A 439 -11.04 -1.17 39.71
C GLY A 439 -10.38 -2.50 39.35
N LYS A 440 -10.06 -3.33 40.36
CA LYS A 440 -9.33 -4.59 40.17
C LYS A 440 -10.24 -5.70 39.66
N LEU A 441 -9.93 -6.26 38.50
CA LEU A 441 -10.61 -7.43 37.96
C LEU A 441 -10.27 -8.68 38.80
N SER A 442 -11.30 -9.40 39.23
CA SER A 442 -11.15 -10.72 39.86
C SER A 442 -11.21 -11.79 38.78
N LEU A 443 -10.23 -11.83 37.88
CA LEU A 443 -10.12 -12.87 36.86
C LEU A 443 -9.61 -14.16 37.54
N GLY A 444 -10.22 -15.31 37.25
CA GLY A 444 -9.91 -16.61 37.86
C GLY A 444 -8.51 -17.11 37.49
N SER A 445 -8.24 -18.43 37.55
CA SER A 445 -6.94 -18.90 37.05
C SER A 445 -6.81 -18.59 35.56
N GLY A 446 -5.69 -18.00 35.18
CA GLY A 446 -5.44 -17.55 33.82
C GLY A 446 -4.00 -17.11 33.69
N ILE A 447 -3.59 -16.84 32.45
CA ILE A 447 -2.23 -16.44 32.15
C ILE A 447 -2.25 -15.17 31.29
N PHE A 448 -1.35 -14.25 31.59
CA PHE A 448 -1.05 -13.15 30.69
C PHE A 448 -0.25 -13.69 29.50
N GLN A 449 -0.62 -13.27 28.30
CA GLN A 449 0.08 -13.59 27.07
C GLN A 449 0.08 -12.40 26.11
N PRO A 450 0.90 -12.40 25.05
CA PRO A 450 0.87 -11.32 24.05
C PRO A 450 -0.50 -11.12 23.41
N GLY A 451 -0.96 -9.86 23.38
CA GLY A 451 -2.25 -9.41 22.85
C GLY A 451 -2.12 -8.42 21.70
N ALA A 452 -3.25 -8.00 21.12
CA ALA A 452 -3.26 -7.07 19.98
C ALA A 452 -2.64 -5.70 20.33
N THR A 453 -2.84 -5.24 21.57
CA THR A 453 -2.45 -3.90 22.02
C THR A 453 -1.29 -3.90 23.01
N GLY A 454 -0.69 -5.08 23.25
CA GLY A 454 0.33 -5.29 24.27
C GLY A 454 0.21 -6.67 24.89
N GLY A 455 -0.34 -6.74 26.10
CA GLY A 455 -0.75 -7.95 26.78
C GLY A 455 -2.21 -8.31 26.50
N ALA A 456 -2.54 -9.54 26.81
CA ALA A 456 -3.87 -10.09 26.84
C ALA A 456 -3.98 -11.03 28.03
N TYR A 457 -5.20 -11.23 28.52
CA TYR A 457 -5.48 -12.23 29.53
C TYR A 457 -6.17 -13.43 28.90
N GLN A 458 -5.59 -14.61 29.06
CA GLN A 458 -6.27 -15.87 28.77
C GLN A 458 -6.88 -16.42 30.06
N PHE A 459 -8.21 -16.48 30.11
CA PHE A 459 -8.91 -17.05 31.26
C PHE A 459 -9.18 -18.54 31.06
N ASN A 460 -9.05 -19.33 32.15
CA ASN A 460 -9.42 -20.75 32.20
C ASN A 460 -10.90 -20.95 32.60
N LEU A 461 -11.73 -19.90 32.56
CA LEU A 461 -13.18 -19.94 32.83
C LEU A 461 -13.55 -20.55 34.20
N ASP A 462 -12.78 -20.20 35.25
CA ASP A 462 -13.14 -20.51 36.64
C ASP A 462 -14.21 -19.54 37.19
N SER A 463 -14.71 -19.80 38.41
CA SER A 463 -15.58 -18.85 39.12
C SER A 463 -14.87 -17.50 39.29
N VAL A 464 -15.42 -16.47 38.64
CA VAL A 464 -14.95 -15.09 38.66
C VAL A 464 -15.96 -14.19 39.39
N ASN A 465 -15.45 -13.19 40.12
CA ASN A 465 -16.31 -12.21 40.79
C ASN A 465 -16.52 -10.97 39.89
N PRO A 466 -17.74 -10.44 39.78
CA PRO A 466 -18.03 -9.25 39.00
C PRO A 466 -17.44 -8.00 39.65
N VAL A 467 -17.01 -7.06 38.82
CA VAL A 467 -16.23 -5.87 39.22
C VAL A 467 -17.05 -4.63 38.90
N ALA A 468 -17.07 -3.64 39.79
CA ALA A 468 -17.86 -2.42 39.60
C ALA A 468 -17.39 -1.61 38.38
N LEU A 469 -18.32 -1.06 37.61
CA LEU A 469 -18.01 -0.08 36.58
C LEU A 469 -17.52 1.22 37.23
N GLY A 470 -16.60 1.93 36.58
CA GLY A 470 -16.09 3.24 37.04
C GLY A 470 -17.06 4.41 36.86
N GLY A 471 -18.20 4.18 36.19
CA GLY A 471 -19.26 5.16 35.97
C GLY A 471 -20.62 4.51 35.71
N VAL A 472 -21.66 5.33 35.52
CA VAL A 472 -23.01 4.86 35.22
C VAL A 472 -23.13 4.55 33.73
N LEU A 473 -23.44 3.30 33.40
CA LEU A 473 -23.71 2.88 32.02
C LEU A 473 -25.21 2.98 31.72
N SER A 474 -25.56 3.63 30.61
CA SER A 474 -26.95 3.78 30.20
C SER A 474 -27.54 2.45 29.70
N PRO A 475 -28.72 2.04 30.16
CA PRO A 475 -29.42 0.90 29.57
C PRO A 475 -29.90 1.19 28.15
N ASN A 476 -30.04 2.45 27.75
CA ASN A 476 -30.59 2.81 26.44
C ASN A 476 -29.54 2.85 25.34
N VAL A 477 -28.27 3.10 25.67
CA VAL A 477 -27.22 3.31 24.68
C VAL A 477 -25.86 2.94 25.25
N GLY A 478 -25.02 2.31 24.44
CA GLY A 478 -23.64 2.06 24.80
C GLY A 478 -22.89 1.20 23.79
N THR A 479 -21.63 0.94 24.12
CA THR A 479 -20.72 0.13 23.32
C THR A 479 -19.85 -0.74 24.23
N VAL A 480 -19.63 -1.99 23.82
CA VAL A 480 -18.56 -2.86 24.33
C VAL A 480 -17.61 -3.19 23.18
N GLU A 481 -16.31 -3.07 23.38
CA GLU A 481 -15.31 -3.49 22.41
C GLU A 481 -14.09 -4.16 23.07
N PHE A 482 -13.50 -5.12 22.38
CA PHE A 482 -12.29 -5.82 22.80
C PHE A 482 -11.72 -6.68 21.66
N PHE A 483 -10.44 -7.05 21.79
CA PHE A 483 -9.88 -8.12 20.98
C PHE A 483 -10.14 -9.48 21.63
N LEU A 484 -10.48 -10.47 20.82
CA LEU A 484 -10.84 -11.82 21.22
C LEU A 484 -10.08 -12.84 20.37
N LYS A 485 -9.46 -13.82 21.02
CA LYS A 485 -8.97 -15.03 20.36
C LYS A 485 -9.55 -16.26 21.06
N LYS A 486 -10.31 -17.07 20.33
CA LYS A 486 -10.86 -18.35 20.79
C LYS A 486 -9.90 -19.50 20.49
N GLN A 487 -9.64 -20.32 21.50
CA GLN A 487 -8.90 -21.58 21.38
C GLN A 487 -9.75 -22.72 21.93
N GLY A 488 -9.82 -23.84 21.21
CA GLY A 488 -10.67 -24.97 21.54
C GLY A 488 -12.10 -24.85 21.01
N LYS A 489 -12.83 -25.96 21.05
CA LYS A 489 -14.24 -26.06 20.69
C LYS A 489 -15.05 -26.34 21.94
N GLY A 490 -16.03 -25.49 22.20
CA GLY A 490 -16.87 -25.55 23.38
C GLY A 490 -17.83 -26.73 23.32
N THR A 491 -17.99 -27.46 24.41
CA THR A 491 -19.06 -28.44 24.57
C THR A 491 -20.30 -27.86 25.24
N THR A 492 -20.25 -26.61 25.71
CA THR A 492 -21.38 -25.87 26.31
C THR A 492 -21.39 -24.42 25.84
N THR A 493 -22.48 -23.70 26.13
CA THR A 493 -22.52 -22.25 26.00
C THR A 493 -21.72 -21.62 27.15
N GLU A 494 -20.75 -20.76 26.84
CA GLU A 494 -19.81 -20.16 27.79
C GLU A 494 -19.87 -18.63 27.71
N GLY A 495 -19.78 -17.92 28.84
CA GLY A 495 -19.80 -16.46 28.87
C GLY A 495 -18.42 -15.87 28.57
N ILE A 496 -18.33 -15.02 27.55
CA ILE A 496 -17.10 -14.26 27.23
C ILE A 496 -17.04 -13.00 28.09
N LEU A 497 -18.13 -12.21 28.07
CA LEU A 497 -18.28 -10.96 28.79
C LEU A 497 -19.74 -10.80 29.22
N GLU A 498 -19.97 -10.41 30.48
CA GLU A 498 -21.30 -10.09 31.01
C GLU A 498 -21.27 -8.71 31.68
N LEU A 499 -22.35 -7.96 31.55
CA LEU A 499 -22.63 -6.79 32.38
C LEU A 499 -23.77 -7.15 33.33
N GLU A 500 -23.60 -6.84 34.61
CA GLU A 500 -24.54 -7.20 35.67
C GLU A 500 -25.09 -5.98 36.39
N THR A 501 -26.30 -6.12 36.93
CA THR A 501 -26.88 -5.16 37.86
C THR A 501 -26.21 -5.23 39.23
N THR A 502 -26.55 -4.29 40.11
CA THR A 502 -26.03 -4.28 41.49
C THR A 502 -26.38 -5.56 42.25
N GLU A 503 -27.55 -6.14 41.93
CA GLU A 503 -28.09 -7.39 42.48
C GLU A 503 -27.46 -8.66 41.87
N GLY A 504 -26.53 -8.52 40.91
CA GLY A 504 -25.89 -9.65 40.23
C GLY A 504 -26.78 -10.35 39.20
N LYS A 505 -27.78 -9.64 38.65
CA LYS A 505 -28.59 -10.09 37.50
C LYS A 505 -27.90 -9.69 36.20
N ARG A 506 -28.01 -10.50 35.16
CA ARG A 506 -27.47 -10.15 33.84
C ARG A 506 -28.27 -8.99 33.26
N ALA A 507 -27.59 -7.94 32.85
CA ALA A 507 -28.14 -6.86 32.03
C ALA A 507 -27.81 -7.11 30.55
N PHE A 508 -26.60 -7.61 30.27
CA PHE A 508 -26.09 -7.85 28.93
C PHE A 508 -25.08 -9.00 28.95
N ALA A 509 -25.04 -9.82 27.90
CA ALA A 509 -24.10 -10.93 27.80
C ALA A 509 -23.63 -11.18 26.36
N LEU A 510 -22.34 -11.46 26.21
CA LEU A 510 -21.74 -12.10 25.04
C LEU A 510 -21.41 -13.54 25.41
N LEU A 511 -22.12 -14.47 24.76
CA LEU A 511 -22.00 -15.90 25.01
C LEU A 511 -21.40 -16.60 23.77
N CYS A 512 -20.45 -17.51 23.94
CA CYS A 512 -20.02 -18.42 22.89
C CYS A 512 -20.83 -19.71 22.97
N ARG A 513 -21.57 -20.05 21.91
CA ARG A 513 -22.35 -21.30 21.85
C ARG A 513 -21.50 -22.48 21.37
N GLN A 514 -22.05 -23.69 21.55
CA GLN A 514 -21.46 -24.97 21.09
C GLN A 514 -21.22 -25.03 19.57
N ASP A 515 -22.01 -24.29 18.79
CA ASP A 515 -21.94 -24.20 17.32
C ASP A 515 -20.94 -23.14 16.83
N GLU A 516 -20.09 -22.62 17.73
CA GLU A 516 -19.09 -21.59 17.43
C GLU A 516 -19.69 -20.26 16.97
N THR A 517 -20.88 -19.91 17.49
CA THR A 517 -21.47 -18.59 17.32
C THR A 517 -21.35 -17.76 18.59
N ILE A 518 -21.06 -16.46 18.45
CA ILE A 518 -21.29 -15.46 19.49
C ILE A 518 -22.78 -15.14 19.49
N GLN A 519 -23.42 -15.33 20.64
CA GLN A 519 -24.75 -14.86 20.94
C GLN A 519 -24.64 -13.60 21.81
N VAL A 520 -25.17 -12.49 21.31
CA VAL A 520 -25.28 -11.22 22.06
C VAL A 520 -26.70 -11.08 22.57
N VAL A 521 -26.88 -10.90 23.89
CA VAL A 521 -28.19 -10.81 24.53
C VAL A 521 -28.26 -9.61 25.45
N ALA A 522 -29.36 -8.85 25.38
CA ALA A 522 -29.77 -7.89 26.39
C ALA A 522 -30.96 -8.44 27.21
N PHE A 523 -30.93 -8.21 28.52
CA PHE A 523 -31.91 -8.73 29.47
C PHE A 523 -32.76 -7.59 30.02
N THR A 524 -34.08 -7.76 29.99
CA THR A 524 -35.05 -6.71 30.35
C THR A 524 -35.80 -6.97 31.66
N SER A 525 -35.65 -8.17 32.24
CA SER A 525 -36.37 -8.63 33.43
C SER A 525 -35.40 -9.21 34.47
N THR A 526 -35.67 -8.96 35.75
CA THR A 526 -34.89 -9.50 36.88
C THR A 526 -35.31 -10.92 37.29
N THR A 527 -36.47 -11.38 36.82
CA THR A 527 -37.14 -12.62 37.24
C THR A 527 -37.17 -13.71 36.16
N SER A 528 -37.02 -13.33 34.89
CA SER A 528 -36.99 -14.23 33.72
C SER A 528 -35.75 -13.95 32.89
N ASP A 529 -35.10 -14.99 32.34
CA ASP A 529 -34.11 -14.88 31.26
C ASP A 529 -34.83 -14.49 29.95
N ASP A 530 -35.66 -13.44 29.98
CA ASP A 530 -36.34 -12.91 28.80
C ASP A 530 -35.28 -12.24 27.91
N GLN A 531 -34.82 -13.01 26.93
CA GLN A 531 -33.79 -12.61 25.98
C GLN A 531 -34.44 -11.79 24.86
N ASN A 532 -34.14 -10.50 24.75
CA ASN A 532 -34.59 -9.72 23.60
C ASN A 532 -33.70 -8.49 23.32
N PRO A 533 -33.00 -8.40 22.17
CA PRO A 533 -32.83 -9.39 21.09
C PRO A 533 -31.63 -10.34 21.34
N ALA A 534 -31.62 -11.48 20.63
CA ALA A 534 -30.43 -12.33 20.49
C ALA A 534 -29.82 -12.17 19.09
N VAL A 535 -28.59 -11.68 18.99
CA VAL A 535 -27.85 -11.58 17.72
C VAL A 535 -26.82 -12.70 17.65
N PHE A 536 -26.81 -13.46 16.55
CA PHE A 536 -25.89 -14.59 16.34
C PHE A 536 -24.83 -14.24 15.28
N VAL A 537 -23.55 -14.39 15.61
CA VAL A 537 -22.44 -14.09 14.72
C VAL A 537 -21.42 -15.22 14.73
N PRO A 538 -20.95 -15.75 13.58
CA PRO A 538 -19.92 -16.77 13.55
C PRO A 538 -18.62 -16.33 14.24
N LEU A 539 -18.03 -17.22 15.05
CA LEU A 539 -16.76 -17.01 15.75
C LEU A 539 -15.73 -18.05 15.29
N PRO A 540 -14.96 -17.77 14.23
CA PRO A 540 -13.98 -18.72 13.71
C PRO A 540 -12.92 -19.08 14.75
N LEU A 541 -12.53 -20.35 14.78
CA LEU A 541 -11.51 -20.88 15.68
C LEU A 541 -10.11 -20.41 15.27
N GLY A 542 -9.35 -19.82 16.20
CA GLY A 542 -7.92 -19.54 16.01
C GLY A 542 -7.50 -18.09 15.73
N PRO A 543 -8.13 -17.33 14.81
CA PRO A 543 -7.69 -15.97 14.51
C PRO A 543 -8.01 -15.02 15.68
N LEU A 544 -7.20 -13.96 15.75
CA LEU A 544 -7.48 -12.80 16.59
C LEU A 544 -8.56 -11.96 15.90
N LEU A 545 -9.61 -11.63 16.64
CA LEU A 545 -10.75 -10.86 16.13
C LEU A 545 -10.93 -9.62 16.98
N HIS A 546 -11.27 -8.50 16.36
CA HIS A 546 -11.80 -7.34 17.06
C HIS A 546 -13.32 -7.45 17.10
N ILE A 547 -13.89 -7.52 18.30
CA ILE A 547 -15.34 -7.58 18.51
C ILE A 547 -15.78 -6.22 19.04
N ARG A 548 -16.78 -5.62 18.39
CA ARG A 548 -17.52 -4.47 18.92
C ARG A 548 -19.01 -4.77 18.89
N VAL A 549 -19.68 -4.49 19.99
CA VAL A 549 -21.13 -4.50 20.09
C VAL A 549 -21.61 -3.12 20.48
N THR A 550 -22.51 -2.55 19.69
CA THR A 550 -23.22 -1.31 20.06
C THR A 550 -24.69 -1.61 20.29
N TRP A 551 -25.32 -0.88 21.21
CA TRP A 551 -26.77 -0.90 21.39
C TRP A 551 -27.29 0.52 21.48
N GLU A 552 -28.46 0.74 20.90
CA GLU A 552 -29.20 2.00 21.01
C GLU A 552 -30.70 1.74 20.88
N LEU A 553 -31.47 2.22 21.86
CA LEU A 553 -32.91 1.98 21.95
C LEU A 553 -33.62 2.49 20.69
N ASN A 554 -34.46 1.64 20.08
CA ASN A 554 -35.15 1.85 18.80
C ASN A 554 -34.26 1.87 17.55
N VAL A 555 -32.94 1.69 17.69
CA VAL A 555 -32.00 1.55 16.56
C VAL A 555 -31.58 0.08 16.40
N GLY A 556 -31.25 -0.58 17.50
CA GLY A 556 -30.88 -2.00 17.51
C GLY A 556 -29.63 -2.32 18.31
N ILE A 557 -29.31 -3.61 18.39
CA ILE A 557 -27.99 -4.13 18.76
C ILE A 557 -27.25 -4.42 17.45
N MET A 558 -26.03 -3.89 17.30
CA MET A 558 -25.17 -4.14 16.14
C MET A 558 -23.88 -4.80 16.59
N VAL A 559 -23.46 -5.83 15.87
CA VAL A 559 -22.24 -6.60 16.15
C VAL A 559 -21.29 -6.46 14.97
N TYR A 560 -20.13 -5.89 15.24
CA TYR A 560 -19.04 -5.71 14.30
C TYR A 560 -17.91 -6.68 14.62
N VAL A 561 -17.45 -7.42 13.61
CA VAL A 561 -16.27 -8.30 13.68
C VAL A 561 -15.23 -7.76 12.71
N ASN A 562 -14.03 -7.47 13.22
CA ASN A 562 -12.95 -6.83 12.47
C ASN A 562 -13.40 -5.57 11.74
N GLY A 563 -14.24 -4.78 12.39
CA GLY A 563 -14.79 -3.54 11.83
C GLY A 563 -15.95 -3.69 10.84
N LYS A 564 -16.31 -4.91 10.43
CA LYS A 564 -17.44 -5.17 9.53
C LYS A 564 -18.70 -5.52 10.31
N LEU A 565 -19.82 -4.89 9.98
CA LEU A 565 -21.14 -5.25 10.54
C LEU A 565 -21.45 -6.71 10.14
N THR A 566 -21.56 -7.59 11.12
CA THR A 566 -21.75 -9.04 10.91
C THR A 566 -23.07 -9.54 11.47
N GLY A 567 -23.67 -8.83 12.43
CA GLY A 567 -24.99 -9.16 12.96
C GLY A 567 -25.74 -7.93 13.44
N GLN A 568 -27.06 -7.96 13.37
CA GLN A 568 -27.94 -6.92 13.88
C GLN A 568 -29.21 -7.54 14.48
N GLY A 569 -29.75 -6.93 15.53
CA GLY A 569 -31.02 -7.31 16.16
C GLY A 569 -31.81 -6.10 16.66
N THR A 570 -33.12 -6.28 16.86
CA THR A 570 -34.04 -5.21 17.30
C THR A 570 -33.91 -4.93 18.80
N TYR A 571 -33.62 -3.69 19.19
CA TYR A 571 -33.48 -3.31 20.60
C TYR A 571 -34.51 -2.26 20.98
N ASN A 572 -35.70 -2.73 21.39
CA ASN A 572 -36.87 -1.87 21.62
C ASN A 572 -37.25 -1.73 23.10
N THR A 573 -36.56 -2.44 23.98
CA THR A 573 -36.79 -2.39 25.43
C THR A 573 -35.44 -2.19 26.11
N PRO A 574 -35.31 -1.19 27.00
CA PRO A 574 -34.08 -0.98 27.75
C PRO A 574 -33.70 -2.24 28.54
N MET A 575 -32.41 -2.57 28.54
CA MET A 575 -31.86 -3.60 29.41
C MET A 575 -31.90 -3.17 30.87
N LEU A 576 -31.71 -4.10 31.79
CA LEU A 576 -31.54 -3.78 33.20
C LEU A 576 -30.32 -2.86 33.40
N PRO A 577 -30.33 -1.88 34.33
CA PRO A 577 -29.21 -0.96 34.53
C PRO A 577 -27.92 -1.69 34.94
N PRO A 578 -26.89 -1.74 34.08
CA PRO A 578 -25.64 -2.40 34.40
C PRO A 578 -24.79 -1.55 35.34
N SER A 579 -24.21 -2.17 36.37
CA SER A 579 -23.30 -1.54 37.34
C SER A 579 -22.02 -2.33 37.58
N LYS A 580 -21.92 -3.57 37.06
CA LYS A 580 -20.74 -4.42 37.15
C LYS A 580 -20.39 -5.07 35.81
N ILE A 581 -19.14 -5.45 35.64
CA ILE A 581 -18.63 -6.24 34.51
C ILE A 581 -18.03 -7.55 35.01
N LEU A 582 -18.21 -8.61 34.22
CA LEU A 582 -17.64 -9.93 34.45
C LEU A 582 -16.98 -10.41 33.15
N LEU A 583 -15.72 -10.88 33.23
CA LEU A 583 -14.98 -11.42 32.09
C LEU A 583 -14.73 -12.91 32.30
N GLY A 584 -15.17 -13.72 31.34
CA GLY A 584 -14.97 -15.17 31.33
C GLY A 584 -15.73 -15.91 32.41
N ALA A 585 -17.05 -16.05 32.26
CA ALA A 585 -17.92 -16.64 33.28
C ALA A 585 -18.55 -17.96 32.85
N VAL A 586 -18.54 -18.92 33.78
CA VAL A 586 -19.35 -20.13 33.72
C VAL A 586 -20.42 -20.01 34.81
N ARG A 587 -21.51 -19.29 34.51
CA ARG A 587 -22.66 -19.27 35.43
C ARG A 587 -23.44 -20.57 35.28
N GLN A 588 -23.69 -21.25 36.40
CA GLN A 588 -24.66 -22.33 36.44
C GLN A 588 -26.03 -21.78 36.02
N GLN A 589 -26.57 -22.31 34.92
CA GLN A 589 -27.97 -22.08 34.56
C GLN A 589 -28.82 -22.77 35.65
N ASN A 590 -29.30 -21.97 36.61
CA ASN A 590 -29.96 -22.35 37.88
C ASN A 590 -29.05 -22.91 39.00
N PRO A 591 -28.97 -22.22 40.16
CA PRO A 591 -28.29 -22.73 41.37
C PRO A 591 -28.85 -24.05 41.94
N GLY A 592 -29.91 -24.62 41.35
CA GLY A 592 -30.57 -25.84 41.81
C GLY A 592 -30.38 -27.06 40.91
N ALA A 593 -29.81 -26.91 39.71
CA ALA A 593 -29.51 -28.03 38.81
C ALA A 593 -28.01 -28.29 38.88
N GLY A 594 -27.59 -29.33 39.60
CA GLY A 594 -26.18 -29.68 39.87
C GLY A 594 -25.37 -30.10 38.63
N ILE A 595 -25.34 -29.27 37.60
CA ILE A 595 -24.59 -29.47 36.36
C ILE A 595 -23.28 -28.68 36.52
N SER A 596 -22.17 -29.41 36.62
CA SER A 596 -20.83 -28.84 36.55
C SER A 596 -20.52 -28.54 35.08
N PHE A 597 -20.42 -27.27 34.73
CA PHE A 597 -19.95 -26.85 33.42
C PHE A 597 -18.41 -26.92 33.44
N GLN A 598 -17.83 -27.84 32.66
CA GLN A 598 -16.39 -27.86 32.42
C GLN A 598 -16.07 -26.87 31.30
N ALA A 599 -15.33 -25.82 31.63
CA ALA A 599 -14.74 -24.91 30.67
C ALA A 599 -13.91 -25.67 29.64
N SER A 600 -14.32 -25.63 28.37
CA SER A 600 -13.65 -26.33 27.28
C SER A 600 -13.01 -25.38 26.27
N ASN A 601 -13.51 -24.15 26.14
CA ASN A 601 -12.79 -23.11 25.41
C ASN A 601 -11.83 -22.35 26.31
N LYS A 602 -10.75 -21.87 25.70
CA LYS A 602 -9.89 -20.83 26.26
C LYS A 602 -10.09 -19.58 25.43
N PHE A 603 -10.48 -18.50 26.08
CA PHE A 603 -10.60 -17.20 25.43
C PHE A 603 -9.48 -16.30 25.91
N THR A 604 -8.94 -15.56 24.96
CA THR A 604 -7.92 -14.55 25.21
C THR A 604 -8.52 -13.20 24.86
N VAL A 605 -8.49 -12.28 25.81
CA VAL A 605 -9.03 -10.93 25.61
C VAL A 605 -7.96 -9.86 25.89
N SER A 606 -7.98 -8.78 25.12
CA SER A 606 -7.17 -7.58 25.36
C SER A 606 -7.95 -6.34 25.00
N ASP A 607 -7.57 -5.20 25.59
CA ASP A 607 -8.20 -3.89 25.34
C ASP A 607 -9.72 -3.91 25.57
N VAL A 608 -10.17 -4.32 26.76
CA VAL A 608 -11.59 -4.43 27.08
C VAL A 608 -12.15 -3.08 27.46
N VAL A 609 -13.15 -2.63 26.71
CA VAL A 609 -13.70 -1.28 26.81
C VAL A 609 -15.23 -1.33 26.91
N VAL A 610 -15.79 -0.51 27.81
CA VAL A 610 -17.22 -0.25 27.90
C VAL A 610 -17.47 1.26 27.90
N SER A 611 -18.37 1.72 27.03
CA SER A 611 -18.65 3.14 26.81
C SER A 611 -20.16 3.41 26.88
N SER A 612 -20.54 4.58 27.40
CA SER A 612 -21.93 5.03 27.55
C SER A 612 -22.53 5.69 26.30
N VAL A 613 -21.87 5.57 25.15
CA VAL A 613 -22.31 6.11 23.85
C VAL A 613 -22.23 5.03 22.77
N ASN A 614 -23.02 5.18 21.71
CA ASN A 614 -22.91 4.36 20.51
C ASN A 614 -21.73 4.89 19.65
N ARG A 615 -20.64 4.11 19.54
CA ARG A 615 -19.47 4.49 18.72
C ARG A 615 -19.60 4.12 17.24
N GLY A 616 -20.71 3.49 16.85
CA GLY A 616 -21.01 3.09 15.48
C GLY A 616 -19.90 2.26 14.82
N ALA A 617 -19.78 2.42 13.50
CA ALA A 617 -18.78 1.74 12.67
C ALA A 617 -17.40 2.43 12.64
N SER A 618 -17.17 3.46 13.48
CA SER A 618 -15.91 4.21 13.49
C SER A 618 -14.91 3.62 14.49
N PHE A 619 -13.80 3.07 14.00
CA PHE A 619 -12.79 2.41 14.85
C PHE A 619 -11.55 3.31 14.97
N ALA A 620 -11.34 3.90 16.14
CA ALA A 620 -10.19 4.78 16.37
C ALA A 620 -8.83 4.06 16.29
N THR A 621 -8.82 2.74 16.51
CA THR A 621 -7.61 1.92 16.66
C THR A 621 -7.35 0.93 15.53
N LEU A 622 -8.38 0.61 14.74
CA LEU A 622 -8.24 -0.37 13.66
C LEU A 622 -7.78 0.29 12.36
N PRO A 623 -6.71 -0.24 11.73
CA PRO A 623 -6.34 0.18 10.38
C PRO A 623 -7.45 -0.08 9.36
N ALA A 624 -7.66 0.85 8.43
CA ALA A 624 -8.71 0.75 7.41
C ALA A 624 -8.58 -0.49 6.51
N ASP A 625 -7.35 -0.91 6.22
CA ASP A 625 -7.04 -2.12 5.44
C ASP A 625 -7.30 -3.42 6.23
N PHE A 626 -7.17 -3.41 7.56
CA PHE A 626 -7.64 -4.52 8.40
C PHE A 626 -9.17 -4.61 8.37
N ILE A 627 -9.87 -3.48 8.47
CA ILE A 627 -11.34 -3.44 8.38
C ILE A 627 -11.82 -3.95 7.03
N ALA A 628 -11.11 -3.62 5.94
CA ALA A 628 -11.44 -4.11 4.61
C ALA A 628 -11.17 -5.62 4.41
N GLY A 629 -10.37 -6.24 5.28
CA GLY A 629 -9.97 -7.66 5.22
C GLY A 629 -8.68 -7.90 4.43
N TYR A 630 -7.89 -6.85 4.19
CA TYR A 630 -6.63 -6.90 3.44
C TYR A 630 -5.39 -7.01 4.33
N ALA A 631 -5.56 -6.91 5.65
CA ALA A 631 -4.49 -7.03 6.61
C ALA A 631 -4.83 -8.01 7.74
N ASP A 632 -3.79 -8.54 8.38
CA ASP A 632 -3.89 -9.31 9.62
C ASP A 632 -3.31 -8.51 10.79
N ILE A 633 -3.86 -8.68 11.98
CA ILE A 633 -3.24 -8.19 13.22
C ILE A 633 -2.69 -9.40 13.96
N THR A 634 -1.39 -9.35 14.23
CA THR A 634 -0.71 -10.29 15.13
C THR A 634 -0.53 -9.64 16.51
N ALA A 635 -0.20 -10.45 17.51
CA ALA A 635 0.09 -9.92 18.83
C ALA A 635 1.23 -8.88 18.74
N ALA A 636 1.13 -7.83 19.55
CA ALA A 636 2.22 -6.89 19.74
C ALA A 636 3.47 -7.65 20.20
N LEU A 637 4.67 -7.14 19.89
CA LEU A 637 5.96 -7.71 20.30
C LEU A 637 6.21 -7.55 21.82
N SER A 638 5.25 -7.94 22.65
CA SER A 638 5.29 -7.69 24.10
C SER A 638 6.37 -8.50 24.82
N ASP A 639 6.78 -9.66 24.31
CA ASP A 639 7.95 -10.39 24.87
C ASP A 639 9.27 -9.65 24.64
N GLN A 640 9.42 -8.94 23.50
CA GLN A 640 10.55 -8.03 23.29
C GLN A 640 10.40 -6.72 24.07
N ARG A 641 9.17 -6.27 24.35
CA ARG A 641 8.93 -5.14 25.27
C ARG A 641 9.36 -5.50 26.69
N ARG A 642 9.02 -6.70 27.19
CA ARG A 642 9.33 -7.13 28.57
C ARG A 642 10.83 -7.25 28.84
N ILE A 643 11.59 -7.82 27.89
CA ILE A 643 13.04 -7.94 28.00
C ILE A 643 13.73 -6.55 28.06
N ASN A 644 13.12 -5.52 27.46
CA ASN A 644 13.69 -4.17 27.42
C ASN A 644 13.01 -3.16 28.37
N SER A 645 11.90 -3.52 29.05
CA SER A 645 11.16 -2.64 29.97
C SER A 645 11.33 -2.99 31.45
N ASP A 646 11.92 -4.14 31.78
CA ASP A 646 12.00 -4.64 33.15
C ASP A 646 13.12 -3.98 33.99
N ALA A 647 13.98 -3.17 33.36
CA ALA A 647 14.83 -2.23 34.07
C ALA A 647 14.34 -0.81 33.78
N GLN A 648 14.26 0.06 34.80
CA GLN A 648 14.28 1.50 34.57
C GLN A 648 15.55 1.82 33.80
N THR A 649 15.49 1.89 32.48
CA THR A 649 16.61 2.34 31.68
C THR A 649 16.67 3.85 31.83
N SER A 650 17.49 4.31 32.76
CA SER A 650 17.95 5.69 32.81
C SER A 650 18.81 5.93 31.57
N GLN A 651 18.37 6.81 30.68
CA GLN A 651 19.19 7.26 29.56
C GLN A 651 19.77 8.63 29.88
N LYS A 652 21.10 8.75 29.86
CA LYS A 652 21.76 10.05 29.87
C LYS A 652 21.41 10.82 28.60
N SER A 653 20.85 12.01 28.75
CA SER A 653 20.43 12.90 27.67
C SER A 653 21.06 14.28 27.82
N TYR A 654 21.06 15.02 26.71
CA TYR A 654 21.60 16.37 26.61
C TYR A 654 20.58 17.24 25.90
N ALA A 655 20.45 18.49 26.35
CA ALA A 655 19.73 19.52 25.62
C ALA A 655 20.49 20.84 25.68
N ALA A 656 20.45 21.60 24.59
CA ALA A 656 21.02 22.94 24.52
C ALA A 656 19.91 24.00 24.55
N ALA A 657 19.92 24.82 25.59
CA ALA A 657 19.09 26.01 25.68
C ALA A 657 19.85 27.22 25.14
N LYS A 658 19.16 28.01 24.33
CA LYS A 658 19.69 29.25 23.75
C LYS A 658 19.02 30.45 24.40
N VAL A 659 19.62 31.64 24.30
CA VAL A 659 18.95 32.86 24.77
C VAL A 659 17.58 33.04 24.09
N LYS A 660 16.62 33.64 24.79
CA LYS A 660 15.18 33.64 24.41
C LYS A 660 14.88 34.15 22.99
N ASN A 661 15.71 35.03 22.43
CA ASN A 661 15.53 35.55 21.07
C ASN A 661 16.00 34.58 19.96
N GLN A 662 16.51 33.41 20.32
CA GLN A 662 16.92 32.37 19.39
C GLN A 662 15.95 31.18 19.41
N PRO A 663 15.81 30.45 18.28
CA PRO A 663 15.05 29.20 18.23
C PRO A 663 15.58 28.20 19.27
N GLN A 664 14.69 27.67 20.09
CA GLN A 664 15.03 26.67 21.11
C GLN A 664 14.99 25.27 20.51
N GLU A 665 15.76 24.35 21.10
CA GLU A 665 15.61 22.92 20.81
C GLU A 665 14.22 22.43 21.24
N ARG A 666 13.73 21.37 20.57
CA ARG A 666 12.45 20.75 20.89
C ARG A 666 12.43 20.36 22.38
N CYS A 667 11.31 20.66 23.05
CA CYS A 667 11.12 20.46 24.49
C CYS A 667 11.91 21.38 25.44
N ILE A 668 12.54 22.43 24.91
CA ILE A 668 13.13 23.51 25.72
C ILE A 668 12.24 24.75 25.65
N THR A 669 11.86 25.26 26.82
CA THR A 669 11.22 26.57 26.95
C THR A 669 12.06 27.46 27.84
N VAL A 670 12.50 28.59 27.31
CA VAL A 670 13.27 29.60 28.07
C VAL A 670 12.36 30.75 28.46
N THR A 671 12.22 30.98 29.77
CA THR A 671 11.49 32.11 30.33
C THR A 671 12.48 33.08 30.98
N LYS A 672 12.35 34.37 30.70
CA LYS A 672 13.21 35.38 31.31
C LYS A 672 12.88 35.59 32.77
N GLY A 673 13.91 35.89 33.57
CA GLY A 673 13.76 36.35 34.94
C GLY A 673 13.14 37.74 35.01
N THR A 674 13.59 38.55 35.98
CA THR A 674 13.09 39.93 36.17
C THR A 674 13.67 40.93 35.19
N GLY A 675 14.71 40.57 34.43
CA GLY A 675 15.30 41.42 33.41
C GLY A 675 14.61 41.33 32.05
N THR A 676 14.84 42.33 31.21
CA THR A 676 14.18 42.51 29.90
C THR A 676 15.08 42.17 28.72
N ASN A 677 16.34 41.78 28.95
CA ASN A 677 17.28 41.54 27.87
C ASN A 677 17.06 40.16 27.24
N THR A 678 16.38 40.12 26.09
CA THR A 678 16.12 38.89 25.36
C THR A 678 17.34 38.32 24.64
N ALA A 679 18.44 39.08 24.54
CA ALA A 679 19.65 38.72 23.80
C ALA A 679 20.82 38.23 24.68
N ALA A 680 20.70 38.27 26.01
CA ALA A 680 21.73 37.79 26.93
C ALA A 680 21.12 37.01 28.11
N TRP A 681 21.83 36.03 28.65
CA TRP A 681 21.45 35.33 29.89
C TRP A 681 21.52 36.25 31.09
N GLU A 682 20.54 36.15 31.99
CA GLU A 682 20.49 36.90 33.25
C GLU A 682 20.22 35.97 34.43
N ALA A 683 20.67 36.35 35.62
CA ALA A 683 20.34 35.63 36.84
C ALA A 683 18.81 35.62 37.04
N GLY A 684 18.24 34.47 37.37
CA GLY A 684 16.80 34.27 37.48
C GLY A 684 16.11 33.84 36.17
N ASP A 685 16.82 33.77 35.04
CA ASP A 685 16.31 33.11 33.84
C ASP A 685 15.95 31.65 34.13
N LYS A 686 14.93 31.13 33.45
CA LYS A 686 14.40 29.79 33.67
C LYS A 686 14.47 28.97 32.39
N ILE A 687 14.94 27.72 32.52
CA ILE A 687 14.95 26.76 31.42
C ILE A 687 14.07 25.58 31.84
N LYS A 688 12.97 25.39 31.14
CA LYS A 688 12.08 24.24 31.31
C LYS A 688 12.39 23.18 30.25
N LEU A 689 12.64 21.96 30.73
CA LEU A 689 12.80 20.73 29.97
C LEU A 689 11.47 19.95 30.00
N LYS A 690 11.09 19.32 28.89
CA LYS A 690 9.90 18.45 28.80
C LYS A 690 10.20 17.08 28.18
N GLY A 691 9.70 16.01 28.80
CA GLY A 691 9.71 14.66 28.22
C GLY A 691 8.76 14.58 27.01
N LEU A 692 9.15 13.88 25.95
CA LEU A 692 8.39 13.79 24.70
C LEU A 692 7.21 12.79 24.77
N ALA A 693 7.30 11.76 25.60
CA ALA A 693 6.40 10.61 25.61
C ALA A 693 5.98 10.16 27.02
N GLY A 694 6.03 11.05 28.02
CA GLY A 694 5.70 10.69 29.40
C GLY A 694 6.92 10.36 30.27
N GLU A 695 8.13 10.52 29.74
CA GLU A 695 9.37 10.24 30.47
C GLU A 695 9.53 11.17 31.66
N ILE A 696 10.16 10.66 32.72
CA ILE A 696 10.48 11.40 33.93
C ILE A 696 11.90 11.98 33.81
N ILE A 697 12.04 13.29 34.03
CA ILE A 697 13.33 13.97 34.04
C ILE A 697 13.93 13.87 35.45
N GLY A 698 15.06 13.18 35.57
CA GLY A 698 15.83 13.04 36.81
C GLY A 698 17.27 13.54 36.67
N GLY A 699 18.01 13.54 37.78
CA GLY A 699 19.47 13.69 37.70
C GLY A 699 20.11 12.49 37.03
N ILE A 700 21.36 12.67 36.60
CA ILE A 700 22.12 11.59 35.98
C ILE A 700 22.45 10.56 37.07
N ILE A 701 21.73 9.45 37.06
CA ILE A 701 22.16 8.23 37.72
C ILE A 701 23.14 7.57 36.75
N ASP A 702 24.39 7.39 37.15
CA ASP A 702 25.23 6.41 36.44
C ASP A 702 24.66 5.03 36.82
N ALA A 703 24.07 4.34 35.85
CA ALA A 703 23.29 3.13 36.12
C ALA A 703 24.14 1.89 36.45
N ASP A 704 25.47 2.02 36.50
CA ASP A 704 26.38 0.87 36.54
C ASP A 704 27.35 0.84 37.73
N THR A 705 27.42 1.86 38.59
CA THR A 705 28.38 1.82 39.70
C THR A 705 27.68 1.61 41.04
N ALA A 706 27.93 0.44 41.63
CA ALA A 706 28.18 0.32 43.07
C ALA A 706 28.61 1.66 43.67
N LEU A 707 27.78 2.31 44.48
CA LEU A 707 28.13 3.62 45.05
C LEU A 707 29.32 3.48 45.98
N ALA A 708 29.32 2.37 46.74
CA ALA A 708 30.39 1.96 47.64
C ALA A 708 30.21 0.49 48.04
N LYS A 709 31.26 -0.12 48.57
CA LYS A 709 31.24 -1.42 49.22
C LYS A 709 31.32 -1.25 50.74
N VAL A 710 30.49 -1.97 51.48
CA VAL A 710 30.51 -1.98 52.95
C VAL A 710 31.79 -2.69 53.42
N THR A 711 32.70 -1.94 54.04
CA THR A 711 34.00 -2.40 54.54
C THR A 711 33.99 -2.70 56.04
N GLY A 712 33.00 -2.18 56.76
CA GLY A 712 32.83 -2.40 58.20
C GLY A 712 31.51 -1.82 58.71
N PHE A 713 31.24 -2.00 60.00
CA PHE A 713 30.17 -1.33 60.72
C PHE A 713 30.54 -1.23 62.20
N THR A 714 30.09 -0.17 62.85
CA THR A 714 30.35 0.06 64.29
C THR A 714 29.14 -0.33 65.13
N ASP A 715 27.93 -0.09 64.61
CA ASP A 715 26.66 -0.46 65.22
C ASP A 715 25.55 -0.55 64.15
N ALA A 716 24.30 -0.74 64.57
CA ALA A 716 23.12 -0.88 63.70
C ALA A 716 22.76 0.38 62.87
N THR A 717 23.43 1.50 63.11
CA THR A 717 23.21 2.79 62.45
C THR A 717 24.45 3.34 61.76
N HIS A 718 25.64 2.75 61.96
CA HIS A 718 26.90 3.24 61.40
C HIS A 718 27.61 2.17 60.58
N ILE A 719 27.66 2.37 59.25
CA ILE A 719 28.40 1.51 58.31
C ILE A 719 29.62 2.25 57.76
N THR A 720 30.74 1.55 57.64
CA THR A 720 31.96 2.07 56.99
C THR A 720 32.00 1.55 55.57
N VAL A 721 32.37 2.41 54.62
CA VAL A 721 32.42 2.08 53.19
C VAL A 721 33.78 2.38 52.57
N ASP A 722 34.06 1.84 51.40
CA ASP A 722 35.32 2.08 50.68
C ASP A 722 35.39 3.48 50.02
N ASP A 723 34.26 4.04 49.60
CA ASP A 723 34.13 5.38 49.03
C ASP A 723 32.83 6.07 49.47
N VAL A 724 32.90 7.35 49.82
CA VAL A 724 31.73 8.19 50.16
C VAL A 724 31.52 9.32 49.15
N SER A 725 32.40 9.45 48.15
CA SER A 725 32.38 10.56 47.19
C SER A 725 31.12 10.59 46.30
N LYS A 726 30.40 9.47 46.25
CA LYS A 726 29.17 9.28 45.48
C LYS A 726 27.89 9.25 46.33
N LEU A 727 27.98 9.61 47.61
CA LEU A 727 26.88 9.50 48.58
C LEU A 727 26.56 10.87 49.18
N ALA A 728 25.27 11.16 49.36
CA ALA A 728 24.75 12.36 50.01
C ALA A 728 23.78 12.02 51.15
N VAL A 729 23.60 12.97 52.08
CA VAL A 729 22.58 12.86 53.13
C VAL A 729 21.19 12.89 52.49
N ASN A 730 20.32 11.99 52.94
CA ASN A 730 18.99 11.64 52.42
C ASN A 730 18.97 10.73 51.19
N ASP A 731 20.11 10.31 50.66
CA ASP A 731 20.11 9.26 49.64
C ASP A 731 19.54 7.98 50.23
N THR A 732 18.67 7.33 49.45
CA THR A 732 18.20 5.99 49.78
C THR A 732 18.93 4.95 48.96
N PHE A 733 19.35 3.88 49.60
CA PHE A 733 20.10 2.81 48.96
C PHE A 733 19.61 1.44 49.42
N THR A 734 19.99 0.44 48.64
CA THR A 734 19.82 -0.97 48.96
C THR A 734 21.18 -1.64 48.96
N VAL A 735 21.43 -2.52 49.93
CA VAL A 735 22.67 -3.31 50.00
C VAL A 735 22.43 -4.64 49.30
N VAL A 736 23.25 -4.97 48.31
CA VAL A 736 23.26 -6.28 47.67
C VAL A 736 24.50 -7.04 48.13
N TYR A 737 24.30 -8.23 48.65
CA TYR A 737 25.38 -9.12 49.11
C TYR A 737 25.12 -10.54 48.58
N SER A 738 26.08 -11.45 48.74
CA SER A 738 26.07 -12.75 48.04
C SER A 738 24.87 -13.66 48.35
N THR A 739 24.16 -13.42 49.45
CA THR A 739 23.01 -14.23 49.89
C THR A 739 21.67 -13.51 49.78
N GLY A 740 21.63 -12.25 49.32
CA GLY A 740 20.38 -11.52 49.18
C GLY A 740 20.52 -10.00 49.05
N THR A 741 19.38 -9.34 49.18
CA THR A 741 19.22 -7.90 49.03
C THR A 741 18.58 -7.35 50.30
N SER A 742 19.11 -6.27 50.85
CA SER A 742 18.52 -5.63 52.03
C SER A 742 17.24 -4.86 51.69
N GLY A 743 16.42 -4.56 52.69
CA GLY A 743 15.42 -3.49 52.55
C GLY A 743 16.09 -2.13 52.31
N GLN A 744 15.35 -1.18 51.74
CA GLN A 744 15.79 0.20 51.50
C GLN A 744 16.24 0.87 52.82
N LYS A 745 17.29 1.69 52.73
CA LYS A 745 17.88 2.46 53.84
C LYS A 745 18.09 3.90 53.42
N THR A 746 18.13 4.81 54.37
CA THR A 746 18.35 6.25 54.13
C THR A 746 19.60 6.70 54.86
N ILE A 747 20.49 7.43 54.19
CA ILE A 747 21.65 8.06 54.81
C ILE A 747 21.19 9.29 55.59
N THR A 748 21.43 9.33 56.89
CA THR A 748 21.13 10.47 57.77
C THR A 748 22.36 11.30 58.11
N GLY A 749 23.57 10.80 57.83
CA GLY A 749 24.83 11.51 58.03
C GLY A 749 26.00 10.85 57.29
N ILE A 750 27.02 11.65 56.93
CA ILE A 750 28.25 11.18 56.28
C ILE A 750 29.46 11.81 56.97
N ASP A 751 30.36 10.98 57.47
CA ASP A 751 31.69 11.40 57.93
C ASP A 751 32.73 11.04 56.87
N VAL A 752 33.19 12.07 56.14
CA VAL A 752 34.12 11.93 55.03
C VAL A 752 35.53 11.52 55.47
N ALA A 753 35.91 11.84 56.71
CA ALA A 753 37.24 11.53 57.24
C ALA A 753 37.37 10.05 57.61
N THR A 754 36.31 9.47 58.18
CA THR A 754 36.28 8.06 58.58
C THR A 754 35.60 7.14 57.55
N LYS A 755 35.01 7.71 56.50
CA LYS A 755 34.16 7.01 55.50
C LYS A 755 32.99 6.26 56.14
N THR A 756 32.40 6.87 57.17
CA THR A 756 31.29 6.29 57.91
C THR A 756 29.97 6.94 57.49
N LEU A 757 28.96 6.13 57.20
CA LEU A 757 27.59 6.56 56.93
C LEU A 757 26.74 6.29 58.17
N THR A 758 26.02 7.31 58.64
CA THR A 758 24.91 7.14 59.57
C THR A 758 23.65 6.86 58.77
N ILE A 759 22.94 5.78 59.09
CA ILE A 759 21.78 5.29 58.33
C ILE A 759 20.60 5.00 59.24
N THR A 760 19.39 4.90 58.67
CA THR A 760 18.23 4.40 59.42
C THR A 760 18.48 2.98 59.96
N PRO A 761 18.01 2.64 61.18
CA PRO A 761 18.40 1.41 61.88
C PRO A 761 18.28 0.14 61.03
N TYR A 762 19.31 -0.68 61.09
CA TYR A 762 19.46 -1.93 60.35
C TYR A 762 19.47 -3.13 61.31
N THR A 763 18.66 -4.16 61.06
CA THR A 763 18.49 -5.31 61.98
C THR A 763 19.29 -6.57 61.61
N ASP A 764 19.89 -6.63 60.41
CA ASP A 764 20.67 -7.80 59.97
C ASP A 764 22.19 -7.54 60.02
N ILE A 765 23.00 -8.50 60.45
CA ILE A 765 24.44 -8.24 60.72
C ILE A 765 25.34 -8.72 59.56
N ALA A 766 24.74 -9.29 58.49
CA ALA A 766 25.46 -9.99 57.41
C ALA A 766 25.67 -9.15 56.13
N ILE A 767 26.07 -7.88 56.24
CA ILE A 767 26.28 -6.98 55.09
C ILE A 767 27.75 -6.70 54.75
N LEU A 768 28.71 -7.29 55.48
CA LEU A 768 30.13 -7.07 55.21
C LEU A 768 30.50 -7.56 53.81
N GLY A 769 31.03 -6.65 52.98
CA GLY A 769 31.31 -6.91 51.57
C GLY A 769 30.12 -6.72 50.63
N GLY A 770 28.95 -6.32 51.13
CA GLY A 770 27.82 -5.92 50.34
C GLY A 770 28.06 -4.61 49.60
N THR A 771 27.44 -4.48 48.43
CA THR A 771 27.56 -3.33 47.54
C THR A 771 26.33 -2.45 47.69
N LEU A 772 26.53 -1.14 47.84
CA LEU A 772 25.46 -0.14 47.94
C LEU A 772 24.98 0.25 46.54
N TYR A 773 23.68 0.12 46.29
CA TYR A 773 23.00 0.58 45.08
C TYR A 773 22.01 1.68 45.43
N GLU A 774 22.10 2.82 44.75
CA GLU A 774 21.15 3.93 44.95
C GLU A 774 19.76 3.51 44.51
N THR A 775 18.74 3.87 45.27
CA THR A 775 17.33 3.55 44.96
C THR A 775 16.46 4.78 44.75
N THR A 776 16.98 6.00 44.95
CA THR A 776 16.28 7.25 44.66
C THR A 776 16.98 8.02 43.56
N ALA A 777 16.46 7.92 42.34
CA ALA A 777 16.82 8.76 41.20
C ALA A 777 16.65 10.29 41.41
N SER A 778 15.93 10.68 42.45
CA SER A 778 15.41 12.04 42.63
C SER A 778 16.34 13.01 43.39
N SER A 779 17.43 12.53 44.02
CA SER A 779 18.36 13.39 44.75
C SER A 779 19.53 13.89 43.90
N SER A 780 19.90 13.19 42.82
CA SER A 780 20.87 13.71 41.86
C SER A 780 20.26 14.88 41.07
N SER A 781 20.98 16.00 41.00
CA SER A 781 20.57 17.16 40.21
C SER A 781 21.18 17.06 38.80
N PRO A 782 20.43 17.37 37.73
CA PRO A 782 21.00 17.51 36.40
C PRO A 782 22.13 18.55 36.39
N VAL A 783 23.12 18.33 35.53
CA VAL A 783 24.30 19.19 35.42
C VAL A 783 24.07 20.24 34.34
N VAL A 784 24.26 21.52 34.68
CA VAL A 784 24.11 22.65 33.75
C VAL A 784 25.48 23.26 33.47
N ARG A 785 25.85 23.38 32.20
CA ARG A 785 27.16 23.88 31.75
C ARG A 785 27.03 24.85 30.58
N ALA A 786 28.03 25.68 30.38
CA ALA A 786 28.19 26.49 29.17
C ALA A 786 29.66 26.47 28.73
N ILE A 787 29.92 26.56 27.42
CA ILE A 787 31.27 26.71 26.89
C ILE A 787 31.60 28.20 26.83
N ILE A 788 32.40 28.67 27.78
CA ILE A 788 32.82 30.07 27.89
C ILE A 788 34.30 30.13 27.52
N ALA A 789 34.63 30.86 26.44
CA ALA A 789 36.01 30.97 25.92
C ALA A 789 36.70 29.60 25.72
N GLY A 790 35.97 28.60 25.22
CA GLY A 790 36.49 27.24 24.98
C GLY A 790 36.55 26.34 26.22
N THR A 791 36.15 26.82 27.40
CA THR A 791 36.15 26.04 28.65
C THR A 791 34.74 25.70 29.10
N SER A 792 34.50 24.42 29.41
CA SER A 792 33.23 23.95 29.99
C SER A 792 33.10 24.42 31.43
N THR A 793 32.21 25.38 31.67
CA THR A 793 31.99 26.04 32.97
C THR A 793 30.63 25.64 33.51
N VAL A 794 30.55 25.22 34.78
CA VAL A 794 29.28 24.90 35.44
C VAL A 794 28.48 26.19 35.63
N VAL A 795 27.20 26.18 35.28
CA VAL A 795 26.32 27.32 35.52
C VAL A 795 25.44 27.03 36.73
N PRO A 796 25.53 27.81 37.83
CA PRO A 796 24.74 27.58 39.03
C PRO A 796 23.25 27.74 38.76
N GLY A 797 22.42 26.93 39.41
CA GLY A 797 20.95 27.04 39.33
C GLY A 797 20.24 26.16 40.35
N THR A 798 18.94 26.40 40.53
CA THR A 798 18.06 25.61 41.40
C THR A 798 17.01 24.90 40.57
N TRP A 799 16.87 23.59 40.75
CA TRP A 799 15.90 22.76 40.05
C TRP A 799 14.56 22.70 40.77
N ALA A 800 13.48 22.70 39.99
CA ALA A 800 12.11 22.40 40.41
C ALA A 800 11.53 21.28 39.54
N ASN A 801 10.60 20.51 40.10
CA ASN A 801 9.84 19.45 39.40
C ASN A 801 10.69 18.29 38.83
N LEU A 802 11.90 18.05 39.37
CA LEU A 802 12.61 16.80 39.12
C LEU A 802 11.75 15.60 39.54
N GLY A 803 11.84 14.50 38.80
CA GLY A 803 10.97 13.34 39.01
C GLY A 803 9.60 13.44 38.32
N THR A 804 9.36 14.48 37.52
CA THR A 804 8.16 14.64 36.69
C THR A 804 8.49 14.71 35.20
N ASN A 805 7.48 14.80 34.33
CA ASN A 805 7.66 14.99 32.88
C ASN A 805 8.23 16.37 32.51
N GLU A 806 8.15 17.34 33.40
CA GLU A 806 8.68 18.69 33.18
C GLU A 806 9.61 19.09 34.32
N ALA A 807 10.88 19.36 34.04
CA ALA A 807 11.82 19.89 35.02
C ALA A 807 12.20 21.32 34.65
N GLU A 808 12.34 22.19 35.64
CA GLU A 808 12.70 23.60 35.42
C GLU A 808 13.93 23.95 36.24
N VAL A 809 14.96 24.52 35.61
CA VAL A 809 16.09 25.13 36.31
C VAL A 809 15.95 26.64 36.30
N THR A 810 16.06 27.26 37.48
CA THR A 810 16.20 28.72 37.64
C THR A 810 17.68 29.04 37.81
N MET A 811 18.22 29.86 36.91
CA MET A 811 19.62 30.22 36.83
C MET A 811 20.02 31.11 38.02
N GLY A 812 21.14 30.78 38.67
CA GLY A 812 21.72 31.53 39.78
C GLY A 812 22.63 32.66 39.31
N VAL A 813 23.69 32.95 40.08
CA VAL A 813 24.73 33.90 39.68
C VAL A 813 25.50 33.34 38.48
N LEU A 814 25.45 34.06 37.36
CA LEU A 814 26.06 33.60 36.12
C LEU A 814 27.60 33.74 36.14
N PRO A 815 28.35 32.76 35.61
CA PRO A 815 29.79 32.89 35.42
C PRO A 815 30.15 34.07 34.50
N GLY A 816 31.27 34.74 34.78
CA GLY A 816 31.74 35.85 33.94
C GLY A 816 31.96 35.41 32.49
N GLY A 817 31.42 36.19 31.54
CA GLY A 817 31.52 35.92 30.10
C GLY A 817 30.37 35.10 29.52
N LEU A 818 29.42 34.61 30.34
CA LEU A 818 28.18 33.99 29.88
C LEU A 818 27.17 35.08 29.47
N VAL A 819 27.13 35.39 28.17
CA VAL A 819 26.22 36.39 27.58
C VAL A 819 25.21 35.69 26.69
N ALA A 820 25.64 35.09 25.58
CA ALA A 820 24.73 34.48 24.59
C ALA A 820 25.16 33.07 24.17
N GLN A 821 26.06 32.44 24.93
CA GLN A 821 26.50 31.07 24.68
C GLN A 821 25.39 30.07 25.03
N ASP A 822 25.39 28.94 24.35
CA ASP A 822 24.44 27.85 24.60
C ASP A 822 24.68 27.25 25.99
N ILE A 823 23.58 27.02 26.70
CA ILE A 823 23.57 26.31 27.99
C ILE A 823 23.26 24.85 27.69
N ILE A 824 24.21 23.98 28.01
CA ILE A 824 24.08 22.53 27.89
C ILE A 824 23.58 21.98 29.21
N ILE A 825 22.45 21.27 29.17
CA ILE A 825 21.88 20.57 30.32
C ILE A 825 22.04 19.08 30.11
N GLU A 826 22.74 18.42 31.04
CA GLU A 826 22.88 16.97 31.10
C GLU A 826 21.92 16.41 32.15
N TYR A 827 21.00 15.53 31.75
CA TYR A 827 19.93 14.99 32.61
C TYR A 827 19.68 13.50 32.32
N SER A 828 18.97 12.80 33.22
CA SER A 828 18.46 11.46 32.95
C SER A 828 17.02 11.51 32.45
N LEU A 829 16.73 10.75 31.39
CA LEU A 829 15.38 10.36 31.02
C LEU A 829 15.09 8.98 31.61
N ASN A 830 14.17 8.93 32.57
CA ASN A 830 13.70 7.70 33.19
C ASN A 830 12.34 7.34 32.59
N MET A 831 12.26 6.18 31.93
CA MET A 831 10.99 5.65 31.42
C MET A 831 10.21 4.96 32.55
N PRO A 832 8.90 5.26 32.74
CA PRO A 832 8.05 4.49 33.64
C PRO A 832 7.96 3.03 33.20
N ALA A 833 8.05 2.10 34.15
CA ALA A 833 7.87 0.67 33.87
C ALA A 833 6.52 0.42 33.17
N GLY A 834 6.55 -0.36 32.08
CA GLY A 834 5.36 -0.68 31.29
C GLY A 834 5.02 0.28 30.14
N GLN A 835 5.66 1.45 30.04
CA GLN A 835 5.57 2.31 28.84
C GLN A 835 6.65 1.94 27.81
N GLY A 836 6.50 0.76 27.19
CA GLY A 836 7.38 0.32 26.10
C GLY A 836 7.16 1.12 24.81
N SER A 837 7.66 2.36 24.75
CA SER A 837 7.86 3.08 23.49
C SER A 837 9.20 2.67 22.86
N LEU A 838 9.21 1.51 22.19
CA LEU A 838 10.26 1.26 21.20
C LEU A 838 10.01 2.18 20.00
N TYR A 839 10.56 3.39 20.07
CA TYR A 839 10.91 4.20 18.88
C TYR A 839 12.25 3.73 18.27
N GLN A 840 12.83 2.60 18.72
CA GLN A 840 14.17 2.18 18.32
C GLN A 840 14.18 0.69 17.98
N VAL A 841 14.15 0.36 16.69
CA VAL A 841 14.45 -0.99 16.21
C VAL A 841 15.95 -1.07 15.98
N PHE A 842 16.64 -1.93 16.74
CA PHE A 842 18.06 -2.21 16.48
C PHE A 842 18.24 -2.80 15.07
N THR A 843 19.22 -2.30 14.33
CA THR A 843 19.54 -2.70 12.94
C THR A 843 19.76 -4.20 12.77
N LYS A 844 20.21 -4.90 13.84
CA LYS A 844 20.37 -6.36 13.83
C LYS A 844 19.05 -7.13 13.64
N THR A 845 17.91 -6.49 13.93
CA THR A 845 16.56 -7.07 13.80
C THR A 845 15.91 -6.74 12.45
N LEU A 846 16.44 -5.76 11.71
CA LEU A 846 16.02 -5.39 10.35
C LEU A 846 16.81 -6.20 9.31
N VAL A 847 16.53 -7.51 9.23
CA VAL A 847 17.01 -8.36 8.13
C VAL A 847 16.10 -8.23 6.89
N GLY A 848 15.17 -7.28 6.90
CA GLY A 848 14.19 -7.03 5.84
C GLY A 848 14.58 -5.89 4.91
N GLU A 849 14.18 -6.01 3.65
CA GLU A 849 14.27 -4.95 2.65
C GLU A 849 13.46 -3.71 3.04
N ALA A 850 14.05 -2.54 2.83
CA ALA A 850 13.35 -1.26 2.85
C ALA A 850 13.68 -0.49 1.57
N ASN A 851 12.67 -0.11 0.78
CA ASN A 851 12.80 0.67 -0.45
C ASN A 851 13.81 0.09 -1.48
N GLY A 852 13.84 -1.24 -1.66
CA GLY A 852 14.74 -1.92 -2.61
C GLY A 852 16.23 -1.86 -2.23
N LYS A 853 16.53 -1.50 -0.97
CA LYS A 853 17.87 -1.50 -0.39
C LYS A 853 17.96 -2.54 0.71
N LYS A 854 19.05 -3.31 0.68
CA LYS A 854 19.36 -4.38 1.62
C LYS A 854 20.54 -3.96 2.48
N LEU A 855 20.40 -4.13 3.80
CA LEU A 855 21.51 -3.99 4.72
C LEU A 855 22.41 -5.22 4.58
N ILE A 856 23.65 -5.02 4.11
CA ILE A 856 24.63 -6.10 4.02
C ILE A 856 25.62 -5.97 5.17
N THR A 857 25.66 -7.01 6.00
CA THR A 857 26.64 -7.17 7.06
C THR A 857 27.90 -7.81 6.47
N GLY A 858 28.93 -7.01 6.20
CA GLY A 858 30.23 -7.48 5.70
C GLY A 858 30.70 -6.84 4.40
N THR A 859 31.65 -7.51 3.72
CA THR A 859 32.25 -7.05 2.46
C THR A 859 31.30 -7.27 1.29
N VAL A 860 30.93 -6.21 0.56
CA VAL A 860 30.11 -6.29 -0.64
C VAL A 860 31.02 -6.40 -1.86
N ALA A 861 30.83 -7.46 -2.66
CA ALA A 861 31.40 -7.59 -3.99
C ALA A 861 30.44 -6.97 -5.00
N ILE A 862 30.91 -6.06 -5.85
CA ILE A 862 30.12 -5.56 -6.98
C ILE A 862 30.73 -6.05 -8.30
N THR A 863 29.93 -6.76 -9.10
CA THR A 863 30.34 -7.33 -10.38
C THR A 863 30.16 -6.33 -11.53
N ASP A 864 31.17 -6.15 -12.38
CA ASP A 864 31.13 -5.48 -13.69
C ASP A 864 31.51 -6.45 -14.80
N ASP A 865 31.06 -6.17 -16.01
CA ASP A 865 31.25 -7.02 -17.19
C ASP A 865 31.16 -6.19 -18.49
N PHE A 866 30.97 -6.85 -19.63
CA PHE A 866 30.77 -6.18 -20.93
C PHE A 866 29.31 -5.81 -21.24
N ALA A 867 28.36 -5.95 -20.30
CA ALA A 867 26.98 -5.55 -20.52
C ALA A 867 26.90 -4.06 -20.89
N GLY A 868 26.11 -3.73 -21.90
CA GLY A 868 25.98 -2.36 -22.42
C GLY A 868 27.29 -1.74 -22.96
N LYS A 869 28.30 -2.54 -23.32
CA LYS A 869 29.51 -2.05 -24.02
C LYS A 869 29.19 -1.68 -25.47
N VAL A 870 29.68 -0.51 -25.88
CA VAL A 870 29.73 -0.09 -27.28
C VAL A 870 31.19 -0.10 -27.74
N ALA A 871 31.49 -0.86 -28.80
CA ALA A 871 32.85 -1.00 -29.34
C ALA A 871 33.49 0.37 -29.66
N GLY A 872 34.73 0.59 -29.24
CA GLY A 872 35.44 1.86 -29.42
C GLY A 872 34.99 3.01 -28.48
N SER A 873 33.89 2.85 -27.73
CA SER A 873 33.44 3.87 -26.77
C SER A 873 34.31 3.88 -25.51
N THR A 874 34.65 5.08 -25.04
CA THR A 874 35.28 5.33 -23.74
C THR A 874 34.30 5.83 -22.69
N THR A 875 33.05 6.15 -23.08
CA THR A 875 32.00 6.66 -22.19
C THR A 875 30.97 5.59 -21.83
N ALA A 876 30.57 4.75 -22.79
CA ALA A 876 29.61 3.66 -22.59
C ALA A 876 30.35 2.35 -22.34
N ASN A 877 30.47 1.97 -21.06
CA ASN A 877 31.37 0.91 -20.57
C ASN A 877 32.83 1.13 -21.03
N PRO A 878 33.72 1.64 -20.18
CA PRO A 878 35.11 1.90 -20.55
C PRO A 878 35.96 0.63 -20.72
N HIS A 879 35.48 -0.54 -20.30
CA HIS A 879 36.23 -1.81 -20.42
C HIS A 879 36.49 -2.16 -21.89
N LYS A 880 37.62 -2.82 -22.15
CA LYS A 880 38.03 -3.21 -23.51
C LYS A 880 38.54 -4.65 -23.55
N ALA A 881 38.24 -5.35 -24.64
CA ALA A 881 38.80 -6.66 -24.96
C ALA A 881 39.47 -6.62 -26.33
N TYR A 882 40.59 -7.32 -26.47
CA TYR A 882 41.41 -7.37 -27.67
C TYR A 882 41.71 -8.81 -28.05
N SER A 883 41.64 -9.14 -29.33
CA SER A 883 42.15 -10.40 -29.87
C SER A 883 43.55 -10.18 -30.46
N ALA A 884 44.45 -11.12 -30.20
CA ALA A 884 45.79 -11.13 -30.76
C ALA A 884 46.24 -12.55 -31.09
N VAL A 885 47.20 -12.65 -31.99
CA VAL A 885 47.92 -13.89 -32.32
C VAL A 885 49.40 -13.54 -32.40
N GLY A 886 50.27 -14.37 -31.83
CA GLY A 886 51.71 -14.10 -31.81
C GLY A 886 52.50 -15.16 -31.06
N SER A 887 53.82 -15.14 -31.19
CA SER A 887 54.72 -16.05 -30.45
C SER A 887 54.99 -15.59 -29.02
N ALA A 888 54.72 -14.32 -28.71
CA ALA A 888 54.77 -13.76 -27.37
C ALA A 888 53.37 -13.32 -26.91
N LEU A 889 53.19 -13.22 -25.59
CA LEU A 889 51.94 -12.69 -25.03
C LEU A 889 51.78 -11.21 -25.38
N ALA A 890 50.60 -10.83 -25.85
CA ALA A 890 50.24 -9.44 -26.11
C ALA A 890 50.40 -8.63 -24.82
N THR A 891 50.84 -7.37 -24.92
CA THR A 891 51.02 -6.50 -23.74
C THR A 891 50.00 -5.37 -23.78
N PRO A 892 49.70 -4.69 -22.66
CA PRO A 892 48.81 -3.53 -22.68
C PRO A 892 49.24 -2.42 -23.65
N SER A 893 50.55 -2.28 -23.90
CA SER A 893 51.10 -1.33 -24.87
C SER A 893 50.94 -1.75 -26.34
N ALA A 894 50.70 -3.04 -26.60
CA ALA A 894 50.48 -3.62 -27.92
C ALA A 894 49.43 -4.76 -27.82
N PRO A 895 48.15 -4.42 -27.55
CA PRO A 895 47.16 -5.40 -27.11
C PRO A 895 46.53 -6.23 -28.24
N GLY A 896 46.77 -5.85 -29.51
CA GLY A 896 46.14 -6.46 -30.68
C GLY A 896 44.96 -5.64 -31.20
N THR A 897 43.97 -6.33 -31.76
CA THR A 897 42.78 -5.72 -32.36
C THR A 897 41.63 -5.71 -31.35
N GLU A 898 41.01 -4.55 -31.11
CA GLU A 898 39.83 -4.49 -30.22
C GLU A 898 38.68 -5.33 -30.79
N PHE A 899 37.91 -5.95 -29.90
CA PHE A 899 36.71 -6.70 -30.26
C PHE A 899 35.72 -5.82 -31.04
N ALA A 900 35.13 -6.41 -32.09
CA ALA A 900 34.01 -5.78 -32.78
C ALA A 900 32.74 -5.82 -31.91
N GLN A 901 31.71 -5.07 -32.27
CA GLN A 901 30.46 -5.05 -31.50
C GLN A 901 29.84 -6.45 -31.35
N ALA A 902 29.82 -7.25 -32.44
CA ALA A 902 29.32 -8.62 -32.42
C ALA A 902 30.10 -9.54 -31.46
N ASP A 903 31.40 -9.27 -31.28
CA ASP A 903 32.24 -10.03 -30.35
C ASP A 903 31.93 -9.64 -28.89
N TYR A 904 31.70 -8.35 -28.60
CA TYR A 904 31.21 -7.91 -27.29
C TYR A 904 29.80 -8.46 -27.00
N ASP A 905 28.93 -8.54 -28.01
CA ASP A 905 27.60 -9.11 -27.88
C ASP A 905 27.61 -10.61 -27.60
N ALA A 906 28.65 -11.34 -28.06
CA ALA A 906 28.86 -12.73 -27.70
C ALA A 906 29.29 -12.89 -26.24
N VAL A 907 30.15 -12.00 -25.72
CA VAL A 907 30.76 -12.19 -24.39
C VAL A 907 30.10 -11.44 -23.23
N LYS A 908 29.02 -10.68 -23.48
CA LYS A 908 28.34 -9.86 -22.48
C LYS A 908 27.52 -10.64 -21.45
N LEU A 909 27.13 -11.87 -21.75
CA LEU A 909 26.38 -12.77 -20.87
C LEU A 909 27.02 -14.15 -20.90
N GLN A 910 26.82 -14.93 -19.84
CA GLN A 910 27.19 -16.34 -19.83
C GLN A 910 26.05 -17.17 -20.43
N ASP A 911 26.06 -17.36 -21.75
CA ASP A 911 24.98 -18.03 -22.49
C ASP A 911 25.47 -19.07 -23.53
N ASN A 912 26.77 -19.42 -23.49
CA ASN A 912 27.48 -20.24 -24.46
C ASN A 912 27.61 -19.61 -25.87
N SER A 913 27.43 -18.29 -26.02
CA SER A 913 27.77 -17.55 -27.23
C SER A 913 29.27 -17.24 -27.25
N LEU A 914 30.03 -17.98 -28.07
CA LEU A 914 31.49 -17.97 -27.97
C LEU A 914 32.16 -16.98 -28.92
N LYS A 915 33.02 -16.12 -28.39
CA LYS A 915 34.07 -15.46 -29.16
C LYS A 915 35.21 -16.44 -29.43
N VAL A 916 35.51 -16.66 -30.71
CA VAL A 916 36.61 -17.53 -31.15
C VAL A 916 37.79 -16.69 -31.66
N THR A 917 39.00 -17.01 -31.19
CA THR A 917 40.27 -16.48 -31.72
C THR A 917 41.14 -17.67 -32.13
N THR A 918 41.69 -17.67 -33.35
CA THR A 918 42.44 -18.83 -33.88
C THR A 918 43.67 -18.42 -34.70
N THR A 919 44.72 -19.25 -34.68
CA THR A 919 45.88 -19.17 -35.57
C THR A 919 46.43 -20.57 -35.87
N SER A 920 46.81 -20.80 -37.12
CA SER A 920 47.48 -22.03 -37.57
C SER A 920 48.97 -21.83 -37.87
N VAL A 921 49.52 -20.65 -37.56
CA VAL A 921 50.92 -20.33 -37.82
C VAL A 921 51.80 -21.02 -36.77
N PRO A 922 52.80 -21.83 -37.17
CA PRO A 922 53.68 -22.52 -36.22
C PRO A 922 54.32 -21.55 -35.22
N GLY A 923 54.26 -21.88 -33.94
CA GLY A 923 54.82 -21.08 -32.85
C GLY A 923 54.00 -19.84 -32.46
N GLN A 924 52.84 -19.59 -33.08
CA GLN A 924 51.90 -18.56 -32.62
C GLN A 924 50.80 -19.15 -31.74
N GLN A 925 50.36 -18.37 -30.76
CA GLN A 925 49.23 -18.71 -29.90
C GLN A 925 48.08 -17.72 -30.06
N ALA A 926 46.84 -18.23 -29.99
CA ALA A 926 45.63 -17.43 -29.90
C ALA A 926 45.48 -16.87 -28.48
N GLN A 927 45.21 -15.57 -28.37
CA GLN A 927 45.16 -14.87 -27.09
C GLN A 927 44.13 -13.73 -27.09
N VAL A 928 43.52 -13.48 -25.94
CA VAL A 928 42.59 -12.38 -25.68
C VAL A 928 43.05 -11.59 -24.47
N LEU A 929 43.29 -10.30 -24.65
CA LEU A 929 43.67 -9.35 -23.60
C LEU A 929 42.44 -8.52 -23.20
N ILE A 930 42.18 -8.45 -21.90
CA ILE A 930 41.08 -7.68 -21.31
C ILE A 930 41.66 -6.56 -20.46
N SER A 931 41.19 -5.34 -20.68
CA SER A 931 41.57 -4.13 -19.95
C SER A 931 40.35 -3.55 -19.25
N VAL A 932 40.42 -3.43 -17.94
CA VAL A 932 39.33 -2.97 -17.09
C VAL A 932 39.70 -1.60 -16.52
N ASP A 933 38.87 -0.59 -16.78
CA ASP A 933 38.98 0.73 -16.17
C ASP A 933 38.38 0.73 -14.76
N ILE A 934 39.26 0.70 -13.77
CA ILE A 934 38.88 0.51 -12.36
C ILE A 934 38.32 1.81 -11.78
N ILE A 935 38.85 2.96 -12.21
CA ILE A 935 38.37 4.26 -11.74
C ILE A 935 36.94 4.46 -12.18
N ARG A 936 36.66 4.24 -13.46
CA ARG A 936 35.34 4.47 -14.00
C ARG A 936 34.33 3.41 -13.53
N ALA A 937 34.72 2.13 -13.44
CA ALA A 937 33.88 1.11 -12.82
C ALA A 937 33.53 1.46 -11.36
N PHE A 938 34.50 1.97 -10.60
CA PHE A 938 34.24 2.40 -9.23
C PHE A 938 33.33 3.64 -9.19
N GLU A 939 33.64 4.68 -9.96
CA GLU A 939 32.90 5.95 -9.92
C GLU A 939 31.47 5.83 -10.46
N ASP A 940 31.23 4.96 -11.44
CA ASP A 940 29.88 4.67 -11.94
C ASP A 940 29.02 3.90 -10.93
N LYS A 941 29.65 3.17 -10.00
CA LYS A 941 28.96 2.31 -9.03
C LYS A 941 28.84 2.90 -7.63
N TYR A 942 29.85 3.67 -7.20
CA TYR A 942 29.96 4.22 -5.85
C TYR A 942 29.99 5.75 -5.82
N GLY A 943 30.03 6.42 -6.98
CA GLY A 943 30.23 7.86 -7.08
C GLY A 943 31.70 8.28 -7.02
N LYS A 944 31.96 9.59 -7.06
CA LYS A 944 33.33 10.14 -7.11
C LYS A 944 34.18 9.64 -5.93
N ILE A 945 35.43 9.28 -6.21
CA ILE A 945 36.37 8.80 -5.18
C ILE A 945 36.64 9.93 -4.15
N PRO A 946 36.42 9.71 -2.84
CA PRO A 946 36.53 10.77 -1.84
C PRO A 946 37.96 11.29 -1.67
N GLY A 947 38.10 12.62 -1.63
CA GLY A 947 39.38 13.29 -1.34
C GLY A 947 40.46 13.15 -2.42
N ALA A 948 40.12 12.61 -3.60
CA ALA A 948 41.03 12.44 -4.73
C ALA A 948 40.55 13.24 -5.94
N TYR A 949 41.39 14.13 -6.46
CA TYR A 949 41.04 15.03 -7.57
C TYR A 949 41.87 14.77 -8.83
N THR A 950 43.07 14.20 -8.67
CA THR A 950 43.97 13.80 -9.76
C THR A 950 43.93 12.29 -10.03
N LEU A 951 44.35 11.87 -11.22
CA LEU A 951 44.45 10.45 -11.59
C LEU A 951 45.33 9.66 -10.60
N ALA A 952 46.48 10.22 -10.22
CA ALA A 952 47.40 9.60 -9.28
C ALA A 952 46.79 9.42 -7.88
N GLU A 953 46.04 10.41 -7.38
CA GLU A 953 45.33 10.31 -6.09
C GLU A 953 44.22 9.27 -6.15
N LYS A 954 43.46 9.20 -7.25
CA LYS A 954 42.40 8.20 -7.45
C LYS A 954 42.99 6.78 -7.45
N VAL A 955 44.08 6.57 -8.17
CA VAL A 955 44.80 5.28 -8.21
C VAL A 955 45.33 4.91 -6.82
N ALA A 956 45.96 5.84 -6.11
CA ALA A 956 46.47 5.61 -4.75
C ALA A 956 45.35 5.25 -3.77
N TRP A 957 44.19 5.93 -3.86
CA TRP A 957 43.03 5.62 -3.04
C TRP A 957 42.48 4.22 -3.32
N LEU A 958 42.30 3.86 -4.59
CA LEU A 958 41.79 2.53 -4.97
C LEU A 958 42.72 1.42 -4.47
N LYS A 959 44.03 1.57 -4.69
CA LYS A 959 45.06 0.65 -4.21
C LYS A 959 44.98 0.37 -2.70
N ALA A 960 44.63 1.39 -1.90
CA ALA A 960 44.52 1.28 -0.46
C ALA A 960 43.18 0.74 0.06
N ASN A 961 42.09 0.82 -0.73
CA ASN A 961 40.72 0.63 -0.23
C ASN A 961 39.90 -0.44 -0.96
N THR A 962 40.39 -1.00 -2.07
CA THR A 962 39.64 -1.99 -2.85
C THR A 962 40.37 -3.33 -3.01
N GLY A 963 39.62 -4.39 -3.32
CA GLY A 963 40.11 -5.69 -3.79
C GLY A 963 39.47 -6.03 -5.15
N ILE A 964 40.12 -6.85 -5.97
CA ILE A 964 39.64 -7.23 -7.31
C ILE A 964 39.67 -8.75 -7.50
N ASN A 965 38.58 -9.31 -8.03
CA ASN A 965 38.57 -10.67 -8.57
C ASN A 965 38.26 -10.66 -10.07
N TYR A 966 39.07 -11.36 -10.86
CA TYR A 966 38.76 -11.65 -12.26
C TYR A 966 38.11 -13.01 -12.38
N SER A 967 37.04 -13.11 -13.17
CA SER A 967 36.45 -14.38 -13.58
C SER A 967 36.29 -14.41 -15.10
N ILE A 968 36.74 -15.50 -15.73
CA ILE A 968 36.63 -15.70 -17.17
C ILE A 968 36.14 -17.11 -17.47
N TRP A 969 35.20 -17.24 -18.40
CA TRP A 969 34.62 -18.50 -18.83
C TRP A 969 35.18 -18.85 -20.19
N VAL A 970 36.10 -19.82 -20.23
CA VAL A 970 36.95 -20.05 -21.41
C VAL A 970 37.40 -21.51 -21.52
N TYR A 971 37.66 -21.97 -22.74
CA TYR A 971 38.51 -23.13 -23.01
C TYR A 971 39.36 -22.89 -24.26
N GLY A 972 40.40 -23.70 -24.45
CA GLY A 972 41.32 -23.57 -25.57
C GLY A 972 41.68 -24.93 -26.14
N ALA A 973 42.07 -24.96 -27.40
CA ALA A 973 42.53 -26.15 -28.13
C ALA A 973 43.86 -25.82 -28.84
N GLY A 974 44.82 -26.73 -28.80
CA GLY A 974 46.11 -26.56 -29.46
C GLY A 974 46.87 -27.87 -29.62
N SER A 975 48.11 -27.76 -30.11
CA SER A 975 49.02 -28.89 -30.40
C SER A 975 49.23 -29.85 -29.21
N SER A 976 49.14 -29.33 -27.98
CA SER A 976 49.34 -30.09 -26.74
C SER A 976 48.02 -30.54 -26.08
N GLY A 977 46.91 -30.52 -26.81
CA GLY A 977 45.56 -30.84 -26.30
C GLY A 977 44.76 -29.59 -25.91
N ASN A 978 43.66 -29.79 -25.19
CA ASN A 978 42.83 -28.67 -24.74
C ASN A 978 43.50 -27.97 -23.56
N LYS A 979 43.78 -26.68 -23.69
CA LYS A 979 44.36 -25.86 -22.63
C LYS A 979 44.10 -24.38 -22.89
N ALA A 980 43.50 -23.69 -21.91
CA ALA A 980 43.46 -22.24 -21.82
C ALA A 980 44.10 -21.79 -20.50
N THR A 981 44.96 -20.79 -20.56
CA THR A 981 45.71 -20.27 -19.40
C THR A 981 45.38 -18.80 -19.18
N LEU A 982 45.03 -18.42 -17.95
CA LEU A 982 44.79 -17.03 -17.53
C LEU A 982 46.04 -16.47 -16.81
N SER A 983 46.45 -15.26 -17.20
CA SER A 983 47.49 -14.47 -16.53
C SER A 983 46.99 -13.03 -16.34
N TYR A 984 47.64 -12.28 -15.44
CA TYR A 984 47.32 -10.89 -15.11
C TYR A 984 48.58 -10.04 -15.13
N TYR A 985 48.43 -8.75 -15.42
CA TYR A 985 49.56 -7.84 -15.57
C TYR A 985 49.92 -7.21 -14.23
N GLU A 986 51.15 -7.42 -13.79
CA GLU A 986 51.67 -6.96 -12.51
C GLU A 986 53.04 -6.33 -12.70
N SER A 987 53.22 -5.10 -12.19
CA SER A 987 54.51 -4.39 -12.20
C SER A 987 55.23 -4.37 -13.56
N GLY A 988 54.49 -4.22 -14.66
CA GLY A 988 55.05 -4.17 -16.01
C GLY A 988 55.30 -5.52 -16.70
N THR A 989 54.89 -6.64 -16.09
CA THR A 989 55.06 -8.00 -16.66
C THR A 989 53.83 -8.88 -16.45
N TRP A 990 53.69 -9.93 -17.25
CA TRP A 990 52.65 -10.95 -17.03
C TRP A 990 53.06 -11.87 -15.87
N ALA A 991 52.20 -11.97 -14.86
CA ALA A 991 52.45 -12.83 -13.72
C ALA A 991 52.45 -14.31 -14.12
N THR A 992 53.29 -15.12 -13.45
CA THR A 992 53.35 -16.57 -13.72
C THR A 992 52.04 -17.23 -13.28
N PRO A 993 51.40 -18.05 -14.13
CA PRO A 993 50.17 -18.74 -13.76
C PRO A 993 50.37 -19.71 -12.58
N ILE A 994 49.47 -19.70 -11.60
CA ILE A 994 49.43 -20.62 -10.45
C ILE A 994 48.33 -21.68 -10.73
N GLY A 995 48.46 -22.90 -10.20
CA GLY A 995 47.45 -23.96 -10.33
C GLY A 995 46.05 -23.47 -9.96
N GLY A 996 45.09 -23.63 -10.90
CA GLY A 996 43.74 -23.06 -10.82
C GLY A 996 43.42 -21.99 -11.87
N MET A 997 44.43 -21.47 -12.58
CA MET A 997 44.26 -20.52 -13.71
C MET A 997 44.44 -21.20 -15.07
N ILE A 998 44.20 -22.51 -15.14
CA ILE A 998 44.34 -23.32 -16.35
C ILE A 998 43.09 -24.19 -16.49
N ASN A 999 42.44 -24.15 -17.65
CA ASN A 999 41.39 -25.10 -18.02
C ASN A 999 41.97 -26.09 -19.04
N THR A 1000 42.01 -27.38 -18.71
CA THR A 1000 42.47 -28.45 -19.62
C THR A 1000 41.34 -29.27 -20.24
N GLY A 1001 40.08 -28.88 -19.99
CA GLY A 1001 38.89 -29.52 -20.55
C GLY A 1001 38.55 -29.02 -21.96
N ASN A 1002 37.66 -29.74 -22.65
CA ASN A 1002 37.12 -29.37 -23.96
C ASN A 1002 35.80 -28.58 -23.89
N THR A 1003 35.43 -28.11 -22.69
CA THR A 1003 34.23 -27.32 -22.44
C THR A 1003 34.58 -26.05 -21.69
N VAL A 1004 33.75 -25.02 -21.84
CA VAL A 1004 33.88 -23.75 -21.12
C VAL A 1004 33.92 -24.01 -19.62
N ALA A 1005 34.96 -23.51 -18.94
CA ALA A 1005 35.07 -23.55 -17.50
C ALA A 1005 35.46 -22.17 -16.95
N ARG A 1006 35.06 -21.90 -15.70
CA ARG A 1006 35.36 -20.65 -15.01
C ARG A 1006 36.79 -20.70 -14.45
N LEU A 1007 37.63 -19.77 -14.88
CA LEU A 1007 38.94 -19.47 -14.28
C LEU A 1007 38.79 -18.19 -13.44
N THR A 1008 39.12 -18.27 -12.15
CA THR A 1008 38.97 -17.14 -11.22
C THR A 1008 40.31 -16.82 -10.54
N ARG A 1009 40.64 -15.53 -10.44
CA ARG A 1009 41.79 -15.04 -9.68
C ARG A 1009 41.34 -13.98 -8.68
N SER A 1010 41.47 -14.29 -7.39
CA SER A 1010 41.22 -13.34 -6.30
C SER A 1010 42.50 -12.63 -5.87
N LEU A 1011 42.45 -11.29 -5.79
CA LEU A 1011 43.61 -10.45 -5.50
C LEU A 1011 43.27 -9.53 -4.31
N SER A 1012 43.75 -9.91 -3.13
CA SER A 1012 43.46 -9.22 -1.87
C SER A 1012 44.33 -7.98 -1.59
N LEU A 1013 45.32 -7.69 -2.45
CA LEU A 1013 46.16 -6.49 -2.39
C LEU A 1013 46.44 -6.01 -3.82
N VAL A 1014 45.76 -4.95 -4.27
CA VAL A 1014 45.75 -4.49 -5.69
C VAL A 1014 46.90 -3.56 -6.05
N ASN A 1015 47.85 -3.33 -5.12
CA ASN A 1015 48.90 -2.32 -5.23
C ASN A 1015 49.76 -2.42 -6.51
N ALA A 1016 49.96 -3.63 -7.03
CA ALA A 1016 50.84 -3.90 -8.17
C ALA A 1016 50.10 -4.14 -9.50
N ILE A 1017 48.75 -4.20 -9.47
CA ILE A 1017 47.92 -4.64 -10.60
C ILE A 1017 47.17 -3.46 -11.24
N ILE A 1018 46.69 -2.51 -10.43
CA ILE A 1018 46.19 -1.24 -10.95
C ILE A 1018 47.39 -0.43 -11.46
N GLN A 1019 47.43 -0.21 -12.76
CA GLN A 1019 48.49 0.54 -13.44
C GLN A 1019 48.32 2.05 -13.17
N PRO A 1020 49.36 2.87 -13.45
CA PRO A 1020 49.30 4.32 -13.20
C PRO A 1020 48.19 5.05 -13.96
N ASP A 1021 47.65 4.46 -15.03
CA ASP A 1021 46.53 4.96 -15.81
C ASP A 1021 45.15 4.60 -15.21
N GLY A 1022 45.11 3.84 -14.11
CA GLY A 1022 43.86 3.38 -13.48
C GLY A 1022 43.26 2.13 -14.10
N LEU A 1023 43.94 1.52 -15.09
CA LEU A 1023 43.53 0.28 -15.71
C LEU A 1023 44.12 -0.93 -14.99
N ALA A 1024 43.46 -2.07 -15.15
CA ALA A 1024 44.03 -3.36 -14.78
C ALA A 1024 43.78 -4.39 -15.88
N HIS A 1025 44.77 -5.25 -16.15
CA HIS A 1025 44.80 -6.09 -17.34
C HIS A 1025 44.89 -7.58 -17.01
N ALA A 1026 44.15 -8.37 -17.77
CA ALA A 1026 44.20 -9.83 -17.78
C ALA A 1026 44.39 -10.33 -19.21
N ILE A 1027 45.05 -11.47 -19.38
CA ILE A 1027 45.20 -12.13 -20.67
C ILE A 1027 44.88 -13.61 -20.53
N VAL A 1028 44.16 -14.14 -21.52
CA VAL A 1028 43.92 -15.57 -21.65
C VAL A 1028 44.45 -16.05 -22.99
N TYR A 1029 45.10 -17.21 -23.00
CA TYR A 1029 45.72 -17.75 -24.20
C TYR A 1029 45.67 -19.27 -24.26
N ALA A 1030 45.65 -19.81 -25.49
CA ALA A 1030 45.78 -21.24 -25.76
C ALA A 1030 47.25 -21.61 -26.04
N GLU A 1031 47.57 -22.90 -26.10
CA GLU A 1031 48.92 -23.36 -26.46
C GLU A 1031 49.26 -23.03 -27.92
N SER A 1032 50.55 -22.85 -28.22
CA SER A 1032 51.01 -22.48 -29.56
C SER A 1032 50.66 -23.54 -30.61
N SER A 1033 50.36 -23.11 -31.83
CA SER A 1033 50.18 -24.00 -32.97
C SER A 1033 51.50 -24.65 -33.36
N ASP A 1034 51.45 -25.91 -33.78
CA ASP A 1034 52.59 -26.64 -34.35
C ASP A 1034 52.62 -26.56 -35.90
N GLY A 1035 51.74 -25.75 -36.51
CA GLY A 1035 51.56 -25.67 -37.96
C GLY A 1035 50.60 -26.70 -38.56
N THR A 1036 50.15 -27.67 -37.76
CA THR A 1036 49.18 -28.72 -38.15
C THR A 1036 47.89 -28.58 -37.36
N THR A 1037 48.01 -28.47 -36.03
CA THR A 1037 46.94 -28.21 -35.08
C THR A 1037 46.89 -26.71 -34.80
N ALA A 1038 45.76 -26.07 -35.14
CA ALA A 1038 45.55 -24.65 -34.86
C ALA A 1038 45.47 -24.37 -33.36
N SER A 1039 46.06 -23.26 -32.92
CA SER A 1039 45.82 -22.68 -31.60
C SER A 1039 44.50 -21.94 -31.64
N THR A 1040 43.51 -22.38 -30.87
CA THR A 1040 42.16 -21.80 -30.86
C THR A 1040 41.68 -21.56 -29.43
N LEU A 1041 41.12 -20.38 -29.18
CA LEU A 1041 40.58 -19.96 -27.89
C LEU A 1041 39.09 -19.62 -28.03
N TYR A 1042 38.30 -20.12 -27.09
CA TYR A 1042 36.85 -19.95 -27.04
C TYR A 1042 36.44 -19.26 -25.73
N LEU A 1043 36.05 -17.99 -25.84
CA LEU A 1043 35.64 -17.14 -24.71
C LEU A 1043 34.12 -16.97 -24.69
N ASP A 1044 33.49 -17.30 -23.57
CA ASP A 1044 32.05 -17.15 -23.36
C ASP A 1044 31.71 -15.89 -22.56
N HIS A 1045 32.41 -15.63 -21.45
CA HIS A 1045 32.08 -14.50 -20.59
C HIS A 1045 33.29 -14.00 -19.80
N PHE A 1046 33.26 -12.72 -19.45
CA PHE A 1046 34.21 -12.09 -18.53
C PHE A 1046 33.46 -11.24 -17.52
N SER A 1047 33.87 -11.34 -16.26
CA SER A 1047 33.44 -10.43 -15.21
C SER A 1047 34.57 -10.08 -14.25
N VAL A 1048 34.45 -8.89 -13.65
CA VAL A 1048 35.33 -8.37 -12.62
C VAL A 1048 34.51 -8.01 -11.39
N GLU A 1049 34.93 -8.46 -10.22
CA GLU A 1049 34.27 -8.13 -8.95
C GLU A 1049 35.16 -7.20 -8.13
N PHE A 1050 34.57 -6.10 -7.66
CA PHE A 1050 35.22 -5.12 -6.79
C PHE A 1050 34.74 -5.30 -5.36
N TYR A 1051 35.69 -5.34 -4.43
CA TYR A 1051 35.41 -5.41 -3.00
C TYR A 1051 35.85 -4.10 -2.38
N LEU A 1052 34.97 -3.47 -1.59
CA LEU A 1052 35.37 -2.41 -0.67
C LEU A 1052 35.76 -3.04 0.66
N TYR A 1053 36.99 -2.81 1.09
CA TYR A 1053 37.31 -3.09 2.50
C TYR A 1053 36.52 -2.10 3.35
N PRO A 1054 35.77 -2.55 4.37
CA PRO A 1054 35.04 -1.62 5.23
C PRO A 1054 36.06 -0.72 5.91
N VAL A 1055 36.13 0.53 5.46
CA VAL A 1055 37.12 1.53 5.89
C VAL A 1055 36.91 1.93 7.37
N LYS A 1056 35.83 1.47 8.02
CA LYS A 1056 35.46 1.90 9.37
C LYS A 1056 34.83 0.80 10.21
N THR A 1057 35.58 0.31 11.20
CA THR A 1057 35.09 -0.56 12.27
C THR A 1057 33.84 0.06 12.91
N GLY A 1058 32.73 -0.68 12.96
CA GLY A 1058 31.46 -0.22 13.56
C GLY A 1058 30.38 0.30 12.59
N TYR A 1059 30.56 0.15 11.28
CA TYR A 1059 29.58 0.52 10.26
C TYR A 1059 29.20 -0.70 9.39
N ASP A 1060 27.94 -0.74 8.92
CA ASP A 1060 27.43 -1.65 7.89
C ASP A 1060 27.12 -0.87 6.61
N LEU A 1061 26.97 -1.57 5.48
CA LEU A 1061 26.68 -0.97 4.16
C LEU A 1061 25.23 -1.24 3.76
N LEU A 1062 24.49 -0.19 3.43
CA LEU A 1062 23.17 -0.29 2.81
C LEU A 1062 23.36 -0.23 1.28
N VAL A 1063 23.04 -1.33 0.58
CA VAL A 1063 23.21 -1.40 -0.88
C VAL A 1063 21.91 -1.83 -1.59
N PRO A 1064 21.66 -1.37 -2.82
CA PRO A 1064 20.52 -1.77 -3.64
C PRO A 1064 20.52 -3.28 -3.98
N GLU A 1065 19.33 -3.84 -4.22
CA GLU A 1065 19.07 -5.27 -4.43
C GLU A 1065 19.90 -5.91 -5.57
N ASN A 1066 20.25 -5.14 -6.61
CA ASN A 1066 21.02 -5.63 -7.75
C ASN A 1066 22.09 -4.60 -8.17
N PRO A 1067 23.35 -4.73 -7.72
CA PRO A 1067 24.42 -3.78 -8.02
C PRO A 1067 25.00 -3.98 -9.44
N ARG A 1068 24.15 -3.94 -10.48
CA ARG A 1068 24.57 -3.89 -11.88
C ARG A 1068 24.58 -2.45 -12.41
N ARG A 1069 25.45 -2.18 -13.41
CA ARG A 1069 25.77 -0.83 -13.94
C ARG A 1069 24.55 -0.05 -14.45
N ASP A 1070 23.52 -0.77 -14.86
CA ASP A 1070 22.34 -0.33 -15.57
C ASP A 1070 21.22 0.24 -14.66
N ALA A 1071 21.40 0.19 -13.33
CA ALA A 1071 20.42 0.72 -12.37
C ALA A 1071 20.84 2.03 -11.67
N GLY A 1072 21.91 2.71 -12.09
CA GLY A 1072 22.27 4.06 -11.64
C GLY A 1072 22.22 4.26 -10.12
N LEU A 1073 23.17 3.68 -9.39
CA LEU A 1073 23.13 3.67 -7.92
C LEU A 1073 23.89 4.85 -7.32
N ALA A 1074 23.24 6.02 -7.31
CA ALA A 1074 23.51 6.99 -6.25
C ALA A 1074 22.90 6.45 -4.94
N GLY A 1075 23.72 6.04 -3.97
CA GLY A 1075 23.23 5.84 -2.59
C GLY A 1075 23.68 4.59 -1.84
N VAL A 1076 24.95 4.18 -1.97
CA VAL A 1076 25.60 3.35 -0.94
C VAL A 1076 25.80 4.22 0.30
N LEU A 1077 25.14 3.86 1.40
CA LEU A 1077 25.19 4.60 2.66
C LEU A 1077 25.95 3.77 3.71
N TYR A 1078 26.90 4.42 4.39
CA TYR A 1078 27.49 3.88 5.61
C TYR A 1078 26.51 4.09 6.75
N VAL A 1079 25.97 3.00 7.30
CA VAL A 1079 25.07 3.04 8.44
C VAL A 1079 25.85 2.62 9.67
N ARG A 1080 25.91 3.49 10.69
CA ARG A 1080 26.56 3.11 11.95
C ARG A 1080 25.77 1.98 12.61
N ARG A 1081 26.45 0.95 13.13
CA ARG A 1081 25.79 -0.18 13.82
C ARG A 1081 24.97 0.22 15.07
N GLN A 1082 25.09 1.47 15.52
CA GLN A 1082 24.65 1.93 16.85
C GLN A 1082 23.77 3.19 16.85
N THR A 1083 23.41 3.82 15.71
CA THR A 1083 22.69 5.11 15.71
C THR A 1083 21.41 5.14 14.86
N ARG A 1084 20.52 6.10 15.17
CA ARG A 1084 19.14 6.36 14.65
C ARG A 1084 18.99 6.62 13.13
N GLU A 1085 20.03 6.41 12.32
CA GLU A 1085 20.10 6.89 10.92
C GLU A 1085 19.14 6.17 9.95
N VAL A 1086 18.47 5.10 10.37
CA VAL A 1086 17.53 4.34 9.51
C VAL A 1086 16.12 4.93 9.52
N GLU A 1087 15.70 5.65 10.58
CA GLU A 1087 14.34 6.21 10.66
C GLU A 1087 14.06 7.31 9.62
N SER A 1088 15.07 8.06 9.20
CA SER A 1088 14.92 9.10 8.16
C SER A 1088 14.85 8.56 6.72
N LEU A 1089 14.87 7.24 6.52
CA LEU A 1089 14.74 6.60 5.19
C LEU A 1089 13.31 6.12 4.87
N PHE A 1090 12.36 6.25 5.80
CA PHE A 1090 10.95 5.93 5.58
C PHE A 1090 10.17 7.19 5.16
N PRO A 1091 9.57 7.24 3.97
CA PRO A 1091 8.72 8.37 3.58
C PRO A 1091 7.45 8.36 4.44
N GLY A 1092 7.24 9.44 5.21
CA GLY A 1092 6.09 9.58 6.10
C GLY A 1092 6.26 10.56 7.28
N ASN A 1093 7.50 11.00 7.57
CA ASN A 1093 7.76 12.04 8.57
C ASN A 1093 8.43 13.24 7.88
N ASP A 1094 7.62 14.11 7.28
CA ASP A 1094 8.09 15.30 6.54
C ASP A 1094 8.28 16.53 7.44
N GLU A 1095 8.48 16.34 8.75
CA GLU A 1095 8.83 17.44 9.67
C GLU A 1095 10.11 17.08 10.44
N ASP A 1096 11.21 17.69 10.01
CA ASP A 1096 12.52 17.93 10.69
C ASP A 1096 13.73 17.01 10.34
N ASN A 1097 14.67 17.60 9.58
CA ASN A 1097 15.86 17.06 8.89
C ASN A 1097 16.98 16.43 9.74
N GLY A 1098 17.78 15.53 9.12
CA GLY A 1098 19.04 15.05 9.72
C GLY A 1098 20.02 14.17 8.91
N ILE A 1099 19.94 14.05 7.58
CA ILE A 1099 20.97 13.35 6.78
C ILE A 1099 21.68 14.31 5.83
N VAL A 1100 23.00 14.43 5.99
CA VAL A 1100 23.89 15.00 4.96
C VAL A 1100 24.07 13.95 3.86
N VAL A 1101 23.36 14.12 2.75
CA VAL A 1101 23.68 13.44 1.50
C VAL A 1101 24.87 14.18 0.88
N ILE A 1102 25.89 13.45 0.45
CA ILE A 1102 26.99 14.04 -0.33
C ILE A 1102 26.39 14.59 -1.62
N GLY A 1103 26.12 15.90 -1.67
CA GLY A 1103 25.64 16.59 -2.86
C GLY A 1103 24.74 17.81 -2.66
N ASP A 1104 24.05 17.97 -1.53
CA ASP A 1104 23.01 19.01 -1.43
C ASP A 1104 23.44 20.30 -0.70
N TYR A 1105 23.04 21.41 -1.32
CA TYR A 1105 23.46 22.80 -1.12
C TYR A 1105 22.62 23.51 -0.03
N LEU A 1106 23.28 24.28 0.84
CA LEU A 1106 22.66 25.17 1.85
C LEU A 1106 22.12 26.45 1.18
N PRO A 1107 20.85 26.85 1.38
CA PRO A 1107 20.41 28.20 1.01
C PRO A 1107 20.93 29.19 2.06
N THR A 1108 22.10 29.77 1.80
CA THR A 1108 22.53 30.99 2.49
C THR A 1108 22.87 32.02 1.43
N GLN A 1109 21.91 32.88 1.09
CA GLN A 1109 22.10 34.28 0.70
C GLN A 1109 20.78 34.86 0.19
N ASP A 1110 20.09 35.61 1.07
CA ASP A 1110 19.17 36.65 0.63
C ASP A 1110 19.97 37.76 -0.05
N TYR A 1111 19.87 37.85 -1.37
CA TYR A 1111 20.33 39.03 -2.10
C TYR A 1111 19.27 40.13 -1.99
N THR A 1112 19.36 40.97 -0.97
CA THR A 1112 18.57 42.21 -0.90
C THR A 1112 19.48 43.42 -1.00
N THR A 1113 19.66 43.93 -2.22
CA THR A 1113 20.12 45.30 -2.44
C THR A 1113 18.91 46.23 -2.51
N VAL A 1114 18.77 47.05 -1.45
CA VAL A 1114 18.06 48.34 -1.43
C VAL A 1114 16.55 48.29 -1.68
N MET A 1115 15.73 48.32 -0.62
CA MET A 1115 14.67 49.35 -0.43
C MET A 1115 13.89 49.20 0.90
N ASN A 1116 13.53 50.37 1.45
CA ASN A 1116 12.74 50.71 2.64
C ASN A 1116 12.24 49.58 3.61
N PRO A 1117 12.79 49.50 4.84
CA PRO A 1117 12.38 48.54 5.88
C PRO A 1117 10.89 48.55 6.26
N ALA A 1118 10.19 49.68 6.09
CA ALA A 1118 8.78 49.80 6.47
C ALA A 1118 7.84 49.02 5.54
N ALA A 1119 8.24 48.75 4.30
CA ALA A 1119 7.47 47.94 3.36
C ALA A 1119 7.62 46.43 3.61
N LEU A 1120 8.70 46.01 4.28
CA LEU A 1120 9.01 44.61 4.57
C LEU A 1120 8.18 44.07 5.73
N ALA A 1121 7.90 44.89 6.75
CA ALA A 1121 7.10 44.51 7.91
C ALA A 1121 5.66 44.09 7.52
N GLY A 1122 5.02 44.82 6.61
CA GLY A 1122 3.68 44.50 6.13
C GLY A 1122 3.59 43.21 5.30
N ALA A 1123 4.66 42.85 4.58
CA ALA A 1123 4.69 41.62 3.78
C ALA A 1123 4.95 40.36 4.65
N VAL A 1124 5.77 40.50 5.70
CA VAL A 1124 6.04 39.43 6.67
C VAL A 1124 4.78 39.10 7.48
N ASP A 1125 4.02 40.11 7.92
CA ASP A 1125 2.76 39.90 8.65
C ASP A 1125 1.68 39.20 7.79
N VAL A 1126 1.62 39.49 6.49
CA VAL A 1126 0.70 38.82 5.55
C VAL A 1126 1.08 37.35 5.36
N LEU A 1127 2.37 37.03 5.21
CA LEU A 1127 2.86 35.66 5.05
C LEU A 1127 2.69 34.81 6.32
N LEU A 1128 2.93 35.41 7.51
CA LEU A 1128 2.68 34.74 8.79
C LEU A 1128 1.19 34.54 9.06
N SER A 1129 0.32 35.46 8.60
CA SER A 1129 -1.13 35.30 8.72
C SER A 1129 -1.72 34.20 7.81
N GLN A 1130 -1.04 33.86 6.70
CA GLN A 1130 -1.43 32.74 5.83
C GLN A 1130 -1.05 31.37 6.41
N GLN A 1131 0.03 31.28 7.22
CA GLN A 1131 0.37 30.04 7.93
C GLN A 1131 -0.68 29.65 8.99
N GLY A 1132 -1.40 30.63 9.56
CA GLY A 1132 -2.46 30.38 10.55
C GLY A 1132 -3.72 29.69 9.99
N PHE A 1133 -3.90 29.61 8.67
CA PHE A 1133 -5.07 29.00 8.04
C PHE A 1133 -4.95 27.49 7.81
N VAL A 1134 -3.78 26.88 8.00
CA VAL A 1134 -3.55 25.45 7.71
C VAL A 1134 -3.65 24.55 8.95
N THR A 1135 -3.69 25.09 10.18
CA THR A 1135 -3.50 24.25 11.38
C THR A 1135 -4.67 24.15 12.38
N THR A 1136 -5.87 24.67 12.11
CA THR A 1136 -7.01 24.45 13.02
C THR A 1136 -8.34 24.27 12.31
N ALA A 1137 -8.63 23.03 11.93
CA ALA A 1137 -10.00 22.58 11.65
C ALA A 1137 -10.44 21.61 12.75
N GLY A 1138 -11.43 22.01 13.55
CA GLY A 1138 -12.20 21.09 14.38
C GLY A 1138 -12.38 21.52 15.83
N THR A 1139 -13.31 22.45 16.07
CA THR A 1139 -14.40 22.38 17.06
C THR A 1139 -14.92 23.79 17.32
N ASN A 1140 -16.09 24.14 16.78
CA ASN A 1140 -17.03 25.02 17.48
C ASN A 1140 -18.43 24.90 16.87
N LYS A 1141 -19.35 24.40 17.69
CA LYS A 1141 -20.78 24.26 17.44
C LYS A 1141 -21.45 25.53 17.97
N ALA A 1142 -21.99 26.38 17.11
CA ALA A 1142 -22.76 27.56 17.53
C ALA A 1142 -24.26 27.33 17.28
N TYR A 1143 -25.03 27.49 18.36
CA TYR A 1143 -26.49 27.49 18.43
C TYR A 1143 -26.98 28.96 18.39
N GLY A 1144 -28.04 29.27 17.63
CA GLY A 1144 -28.81 30.51 17.79
C GLY A 1144 -29.14 31.27 16.50
N ASP A 1145 -30.44 31.38 16.22
CA ASP A 1145 -31.03 32.08 15.08
C ASP A 1145 -30.88 33.60 15.21
N SER A 1146 -30.08 34.21 14.32
CA SER A 1146 -30.22 35.56 13.71
C SER A 1146 -28.86 36.18 13.35
N ASN A 1147 -28.28 35.79 12.20
CA ASN A 1147 -27.28 36.62 11.54
C ASN A 1147 -27.17 36.30 10.03
N SER A 1148 -27.65 37.20 9.19
CA SER A 1148 -27.83 36.99 7.75
C SER A 1148 -26.55 37.10 6.89
N TYR A 1149 -25.37 37.18 7.50
CA TYR A 1149 -24.09 37.20 6.77
C TYR A 1149 -23.40 35.83 6.64
N ALA A 1150 -23.83 34.81 7.40
CA ALA A 1150 -23.31 33.45 7.26
C ALA A 1150 -23.93 32.66 6.09
N ASN A 1151 -25.08 33.11 5.55
CA ASN A 1151 -25.83 32.41 4.51
C ASN A 1151 -25.28 32.60 3.08
N ALA A 1152 -24.37 33.54 2.85
CA ALA A 1152 -23.68 33.68 1.56
C ALA A 1152 -22.52 32.68 1.41
N ILE A 1153 -21.90 32.28 2.53
CA ILE A 1153 -20.80 31.30 2.53
C ILE A 1153 -21.34 29.87 2.70
N ALA A 1154 -22.46 29.68 3.42
CA ALA A 1154 -23.09 28.37 3.57
C ALA A 1154 -23.77 27.80 2.30
N ARG A 1155 -23.94 28.61 1.23
CA ARG A 1155 -24.42 28.12 -0.08
C ARG A 1155 -23.32 27.57 -0.99
N LEU A 1156 -22.05 27.71 -0.61
CA LEU A 1156 -20.94 27.05 -1.32
C LEU A 1156 -20.56 25.69 -0.69
N MET A 1157 -21.06 25.39 0.50
CA MET A 1157 -20.79 24.14 1.23
C MET A 1157 -22.04 23.72 2.01
N GLY A 1158 -22.94 23.00 1.36
CA GLY A 1158 -24.18 22.54 1.99
C GLY A 1158 -23.97 21.40 3.00
N PRO A 1159 -24.79 21.30 4.07
CA PRO A 1159 -24.80 20.17 4.98
C PRO A 1159 -25.77 19.09 4.49
N GLY A 1160 -25.27 17.86 4.32
CA GLY A 1160 -26.09 16.65 4.22
C GLY A 1160 -26.49 16.23 2.80
N SER A 1161 -25.55 15.65 2.04
CA SER A 1161 -25.80 14.51 1.15
C SER A 1161 -24.45 13.93 0.66
N ASP A 1162 -24.39 12.60 0.49
CA ASP A 1162 -23.19 11.80 0.19
C ASP A 1162 -22.63 11.98 -1.24
N LEU A 1163 -22.24 13.20 -1.62
CA LEU A 1163 -21.52 13.46 -2.88
C LEU A 1163 -20.37 14.45 -2.66
N ASN A 1164 -19.22 13.94 -2.22
CA ASN A 1164 -17.96 14.69 -2.13
C ASN A 1164 -17.20 14.63 -3.47
N TYR A 1165 -17.37 15.64 -4.34
CA TYR A 1165 -16.37 15.99 -5.36
C TYR A 1165 -15.40 17.03 -4.77
N LYS A 1166 -14.10 16.75 -4.86
CA LYS A 1166 -13.02 17.69 -4.53
C LYS A 1166 -12.55 18.37 -5.81
N VAL A 1167 -12.46 19.70 -5.81
CA VAL A 1167 -11.86 20.49 -6.90
C VAL A 1167 -10.34 20.36 -6.81
N ASP A 1168 -9.70 19.92 -7.89
CA ASP A 1168 -8.25 19.86 -8.06
C ASP A 1168 -7.69 21.26 -8.43
N PRO A 1169 -6.73 21.83 -7.66
CA PRO A 1169 -6.07 23.09 -7.98
C PRO A 1169 -5.28 23.10 -9.31
N GLN A 1170 -5.01 21.96 -9.94
CA GLN A 1170 -4.26 21.89 -11.21
C GLN A 1170 -5.13 22.11 -12.48
N SER A 1171 -6.46 22.06 -12.36
CA SER A 1171 -7.39 22.28 -13.49
C SER A 1171 -7.46 23.74 -14.01
N LEU A 1172 -6.72 24.67 -13.42
CA LEU A 1172 -6.73 26.10 -13.79
C LEU A 1172 -5.70 26.52 -14.84
N VAL A 1173 -4.98 25.57 -15.47
CA VAL A 1173 -4.02 25.89 -16.53
C VAL A 1173 -4.31 25.05 -17.78
N SER A 1174 -5.27 25.51 -18.61
CA SER A 1174 -5.34 25.05 -20.00
C SER A 1174 -4.42 25.91 -20.86
N THR A 1175 -3.46 25.28 -21.53
CA THR A 1175 -2.64 25.92 -22.57
C THR A 1175 -3.29 25.68 -23.92
N GLN A 1176 -4.08 26.64 -24.42
CA GLN A 1176 -4.36 26.73 -25.86
C GLN A 1176 -3.28 27.57 -26.53
N THR A 1177 -2.62 26.98 -27.52
CA THR A 1177 -1.75 27.68 -28.47
C THR A 1177 -2.58 28.55 -29.40
N PHE A 1178 -2.35 29.88 -29.38
CA PHE A 1178 -2.90 30.82 -30.34
C PHE A 1178 -1.81 31.18 -31.37
N GLU A 1179 -2.03 30.82 -32.64
CA GLU A 1179 -1.25 31.35 -33.77
C GLU A 1179 -1.76 32.75 -34.11
N GLY A 1180 -0.93 33.77 -33.89
CA GLY A 1180 -1.23 35.14 -34.22
C GLY A 1180 -0.01 36.03 -34.05
N SER A 1181 0.64 36.34 -35.16
CA SER A 1181 1.83 37.18 -35.26
C SER A 1181 1.53 38.63 -34.88
N PHE A 1182 1.68 39.03 -33.61
CA PHE A 1182 2.18 40.35 -33.18
C PHE A 1182 2.59 40.29 -31.69
N SER A 1183 3.72 40.93 -31.40
CA SER A 1183 4.47 40.93 -30.13
C SER A 1183 3.70 41.46 -28.91
N SER A 1184 3.37 40.57 -27.97
CA SER A 1184 3.55 40.67 -26.50
C SER A 1184 2.60 39.70 -25.82
N GLY A 1185 3.12 38.66 -25.16
CA GLY A 1185 2.32 37.69 -24.42
C GLY A 1185 1.63 38.35 -23.23
N ALA A 1186 0.35 38.67 -23.38
CA ALA A 1186 -0.52 39.09 -22.30
C ALA A 1186 -1.49 37.93 -21.97
N MET A 1187 -1.31 37.29 -20.81
CA MET A 1187 -2.36 36.46 -20.21
C MET A 1187 -3.50 37.38 -19.76
N ARG A 1188 -4.75 37.07 -20.12
CA ARG A 1188 -5.92 37.85 -19.66
C ARG A 1188 -6.22 37.55 -18.18
N TYR A 1189 -6.57 38.61 -17.45
CA TYR A 1189 -6.90 38.64 -16.03
C TYR A 1189 -8.31 38.11 -15.72
N TRP A 1190 -8.52 37.62 -14.50
CA TRP A 1190 -9.83 37.59 -13.84
C TRP A 1190 -10.28 39.02 -13.53
N TYR A 1191 -11.43 39.43 -14.06
CA TYR A 1191 -12.17 40.60 -13.61
C TYR A 1191 -13.35 40.10 -12.78
N ILE A 1192 -13.50 40.57 -11.54
CA ILE A 1192 -14.83 40.61 -10.92
C ILE A 1192 -15.48 41.86 -11.50
N GLU A 1193 -16.42 41.69 -12.41
CA GLU A 1193 -17.32 42.78 -12.83
C GLU A 1193 -18.17 43.19 -11.62
N ALA A 1194 -17.72 44.22 -10.90
CA ALA A 1194 -18.65 45.09 -10.18
C ALA A 1194 -19.00 46.23 -11.15
N PRO A 1195 -20.30 46.48 -11.44
CA PRO A 1195 -20.68 47.47 -12.42
C PRO A 1195 -20.17 48.85 -12.01
N TYR A 1196 -19.47 49.48 -12.95
CA TYR A 1196 -19.14 50.90 -12.91
C TYR A 1196 -20.46 51.68 -13.01
N SER A 1197 -21.04 52.06 -11.88
CA SER A 1197 -21.95 53.20 -11.83
C SER A 1197 -21.29 54.32 -11.04
N THR A 1198 -21.21 55.45 -11.71
CA THR A 1198 -20.62 56.70 -11.24
C THR A 1198 -21.30 57.20 -9.98
N GLY A 1199 -20.51 57.48 -8.95
CA GLY A 1199 -20.86 58.38 -7.85
C GLY A 1199 -21.41 57.69 -6.61
N LEU A 1200 -20.53 57.45 -5.64
CA LEU A 1200 -20.85 57.64 -4.23
C LEU A 1200 -19.54 57.89 -3.47
N ALA A 1201 -19.55 59.02 -2.77
CA ALA A 1201 -18.47 59.51 -1.93
C ALA A 1201 -18.14 58.52 -0.81
N ALA A 1202 -16.90 58.61 -0.34
CA ALA A 1202 -16.35 57.91 0.81
C ALA A 1202 -17.33 57.86 2.00
N ALA A 1203 -18.06 56.75 2.13
CA ALA A 1203 -18.66 56.35 3.38
C ALA A 1203 -17.69 55.36 4.03
N ALA A 1204 -17.19 55.73 5.21
CA ALA A 1204 -16.36 54.88 6.03
C ALA A 1204 -17.09 53.57 6.34
N TYR A 1205 -16.41 52.44 6.12
CA TYR A 1205 -16.82 51.13 6.63
C TYR A 1205 -16.92 51.20 8.17
N THR A 1206 -18.12 51.41 8.69
CA THR A 1206 -18.43 51.36 10.13
C THR A 1206 -18.85 49.95 10.59
N ASP A 1207 -18.77 48.98 9.70
CA ASP A 1207 -19.22 47.59 9.83
C ASP A 1207 -18.07 46.64 10.19
N GLY A 1208 -17.34 46.95 11.26
CA GLY A 1208 -16.60 45.96 12.05
C GLY A 1208 -15.60 45.06 11.32
N ILE A 1209 -15.12 45.46 10.13
CA ILE A 1209 -14.12 44.68 9.39
C ILE A 1209 -12.81 44.72 10.21
N PRO A 1210 -12.27 43.56 10.64
CA PRO A 1210 -11.01 43.52 11.36
C PRO A 1210 -9.88 44.15 10.54
N ASN A 1211 -9.01 44.94 11.18
CA ASN A 1211 -7.92 45.69 10.51
C ASN A 1211 -7.03 44.82 9.59
N TRP A 1212 -6.92 43.52 9.84
CA TRP A 1212 -6.17 42.60 8.99
C TRP A 1212 -6.84 42.38 7.61
N ALA A 1213 -8.17 42.33 7.53
CA ALA A 1213 -8.90 42.17 6.26
C ALA A 1213 -8.84 43.43 5.38
N LYS A 1214 -8.70 44.60 6.01
CA LYS A 1214 -8.42 45.88 5.33
C LYS A 1214 -7.03 45.92 4.69
N SER A 1215 -6.07 45.18 5.25
CA SER A 1215 -4.68 45.12 4.76
C SER A 1215 -4.54 44.14 3.58
N ILE A 1216 -5.32 43.05 3.57
CA ILE A 1216 -5.34 42.07 2.45
C ILE A 1216 -6.02 42.65 1.21
N THR A 1217 -7.05 43.48 1.38
CA THR A 1217 -7.75 44.14 0.26
C THR A 1217 -6.93 45.26 -0.41
N GLU A 1218 -5.78 45.63 0.18
CA GLU A 1218 -4.87 46.65 -0.35
C GLU A 1218 -3.88 46.12 -1.39
N PHE A 1219 -3.76 44.80 -1.64
CA PHE A 1219 -2.87 44.26 -2.67
C PHE A 1219 -3.67 43.56 -3.79
N LEU A 1220 -3.60 44.09 -5.01
CA LEU A 1220 -4.20 43.47 -6.21
C LEU A 1220 -3.11 43.20 -7.25
N GLY A 1221 -2.92 41.92 -7.55
CA GLY A 1221 -2.28 41.42 -8.77
C GLY A 1221 -0.75 41.41 -8.76
N GLY A 1222 -0.16 40.21 -8.74
CA GLY A 1222 1.25 39.99 -9.07
C GLY A 1222 1.40 39.58 -10.54
N TYR A 1223 2.42 40.10 -11.23
CA TYR A 1223 2.78 39.62 -12.57
C TYR A 1223 3.95 38.62 -12.44
N PRO A 1224 3.71 37.30 -12.56
CA PRO A 1224 4.79 36.33 -12.60
C PRO A 1224 5.48 36.40 -13.96
N ALA A 1225 6.80 36.58 -13.95
CA ALA A 1225 7.63 36.51 -15.16
C ALA A 1225 8.85 35.62 -14.88
N LEU A 1226 9.16 34.73 -15.81
CA LEU A 1226 10.45 34.02 -15.80
C LEU A 1226 11.52 34.97 -16.33
N VAL A 1227 12.58 35.18 -15.55
CA VAL A 1227 13.69 36.06 -15.91
C VAL A 1227 15.01 35.33 -15.69
N GLN A 1228 15.93 35.52 -16.64
CA GLN A 1228 17.26 34.96 -16.54
C GLN A 1228 18.16 35.93 -15.76
N TYR A 1229 18.82 35.42 -14.72
CA TYR A 1229 19.79 36.18 -13.93
C TYR A 1229 21.02 35.31 -13.70
N ASN A 1230 22.20 35.78 -14.13
CA ASN A 1230 23.47 35.05 -14.06
C ASN A 1230 23.43 33.60 -14.62
N GLY A 1231 22.71 33.39 -15.73
CA GLY A 1231 22.64 32.08 -16.39
C GLY A 1231 21.55 31.15 -15.88
N GLU A 1232 20.83 31.51 -14.81
CA GLU A 1232 19.74 30.72 -14.23
C GLU A 1232 18.36 31.33 -14.49
N LEU A 1233 17.33 30.50 -14.65
CA LEU A 1233 15.93 30.93 -14.72
C LEU A 1233 15.36 31.12 -13.31
N LEU A 1234 14.87 32.32 -13.00
CA LEU A 1234 14.19 32.65 -11.75
C LEU A 1234 12.74 33.08 -12.02
N LEU A 1235 11.82 32.77 -11.10
CA LEU A 1235 10.46 33.29 -11.11
C LEU A 1235 10.43 34.63 -10.38
N ARG A 1236 10.17 35.71 -11.11
CA ARG A 1236 10.02 37.06 -10.58
C ARG A 1236 8.55 37.39 -10.38
N ILE A 1237 8.15 37.83 -9.20
CA ILE A 1237 6.79 38.31 -8.90
C ILE A 1237 6.87 39.76 -8.41
N ALA A 1238 6.16 40.67 -9.07
CA ALA A 1238 6.08 42.08 -8.68
C ALA A 1238 4.72 42.37 -8.00
N PHE A 1239 4.74 42.90 -6.79
CA PHE A 1239 3.55 43.28 -6.00
C PHE A 1239 3.38 44.81 -5.96
N ARG A 1240 2.13 45.29 -5.97
CA ARG A 1240 1.81 46.72 -5.84
C ARG A 1240 0.58 46.98 -4.97
N PRO A 1241 0.61 47.99 -4.08
CA PRO A 1241 -0.57 48.39 -3.32
C PRO A 1241 -1.62 49.05 -4.23
N ARG A 1242 -2.88 48.63 -4.11
CA ARG A 1242 -4.07 49.15 -4.79
C ARG A 1242 -4.24 50.65 -4.59
N SER A 1243 -3.87 51.16 -3.41
CA SER A 1243 -3.90 52.58 -3.05
C SER A 1243 -2.93 53.45 -3.87
N THR A 1244 -1.99 52.85 -4.62
CA THR A 1244 -0.97 53.56 -5.42
C THR A 1244 -1.18 53.45 -6.93
N LEU A 1245 -2.30 52.88 -7.39
CA LEU A 1245 -2.62 52.74 -8.82
C LEU A 1245 -3.12 54.07 -9.41
N GLY A 1246 -2.26 54.77 -10.16
CA GLY A 1246 -2.70 55.83 -11.08
C GLY A 1246 -3.33 55.24 -12.37
N PRO A 1247 -4.08 56.04 -13.14
CA PRO A 1247 -4.83 55.59 -14.34
C PRO A 1247 -3.95 55.12 -15.53
N VAL A 1248 -2.64 55.03 -15.37
CA VAL A 1248 -1.68 54.72 -16.46
C VAL A 1248 -0.87 53.47 -16.14
N GLY A 1249 -1.53 52.31 -16.06
CA GLY A 1249 -0.89 50.98 -16.10
C GLY A 1249 0.11 50.63 -14.99
N ILE A 1250 0.44 49.33 -14.90
CA ILE A 1250 1.23 48.71 -13.80
C ILE A 1250 2.76 48.96 -13.98
N GLY A 1251 3.17 50.04 -14.66
CA GLY A 1251 4.55 50.23 -15.14
C GLY A 1251 5.46 51.19 -14.37
N GLY A 1252 5.24 51.45 -13.07
CA GLY A 1252 6.03 52.45 -12.32
C GLY A 1252 7.03 51.87 -11.30
N THR A 1253 8.03 52.68 -10.93
CA THR A 1253 9.24 52.38 -10.13
C THR A 1253 9.02 51.97 -8.65
N THR A 1254 7.77 51.78 -8.22
CA THR A 1254 7.41 51.53 -6.80
C THR A 1254 6.93 50.10 -6.52
N SER A 1255 7.11 49.16 -7.45
CA SER A 1255 6.71 47.76 -7.27
C SER A 1255 7.73 46.99 -6.42
N ILE A 1256 7.26 46.24 -5.42
CA ILE A 1256 8.10 45.32 -4.64
C ILE A 1256 8.30 44.07 -5.48
N VAL A 1257 9.54 43.67 -5.73
CA VAL A 1257 9.86 42.53 -6.60
C VAL A 1257 10.55 41.44 -5.79
N THR A 1258 10.00 40.23 -5.82
CA THR A 1258 10.59 39.05 -5.17
C THR A 1258 10.96 38.01 -6.23
N PHE A 1259 12.11 37.36 -6.06
CA PHE A 1259 12.61 36.31 -6.95
C PHE A 1259 12.58 34.96 -6.24
N TYR A 1260 12.07 33.94 -6.92
CA TYR A 1260 11.99 32.57 -6.43
C TYR A 1260 12.79 31.65 -7.35
N ARG A 1261 13.63 30.80 -6.77
CA ARG A 1261 14.34 29.73 -7.48
C ARG A 1261 13.43 28.49 -7.51
N LEU A 1262 13.13 27.95 -8.69
CA LEU A 1262 12.23 26.81 -8.82
C LEU A 1262 12.95 25.51 -8.37
N PRO A 1263 12.35 24.67 -7.52
CA PRO A 1263 12.96 23.43 -7.08
C PRO A 1263 12.96 22.37 -8.19
N GLY A 1264 14.11 21.73 -8.41
CA GLY A 1264 14.29 20.59 -9.33
C GLY A 1264 15.07 20.90 -10.61
N ARG A 1265 16.39 20.61 -10.59
CA ARG A 1265 17.42 20.72 -11.66
C ARG A 1265 17.58 22.11 -12.32
N PRO A 1266 18.82 22.56 -12.62
CA PRO A 1266 19.02 23.79 -13.37
C PRO A 1266 18.49 23.61 -14.80
N LEU A 1267 17.37 24.28 -15.12
CA LEU A 1267 16.89 24.40 -16.49
C LEU A 1267 17.85 25.33 -17.24
N VAL A 1268 18.80 24.75 -17.98
CA VAL A 1268 19.59 25.47 -18.97
C VAL A 1268 18.77 25.51 -20.25
N LYS A 1269 18.48 26.72 -20.75
CA LYS A 1269 17.80 26.92 -22.04
C LYS A 1269 18.74 26.46 -23.16
N ILE A 1270 18.30 25.51 -24.00
CA ILE A 1270 18.98 25.18 -25.27
C ILE A 1270 18.78 26.33 -26.26
#